data_AF-E2NFV3-F1
#
_entry.id   AF-E2NFV3-F1
#
_cell.length_a   1.000
_cell.length_b   1.000
_cell.length_c   1.000
_cell.angle_alpha   90.00
_cell.angle_beta   90.00
_cell.angle_gamma   90.00
#
_symmetry.space_group_name_H-M   'P 1'
#
loop_
_entity.id
_entity.type
_entity.pdbx_description
1 polymer ?
#
loop_
_entity_poly.entity_id
_entity_poly.type
_entity_poly.pdbx_seq_one_letter_code
_entity_poly.pdbx_strand_id
1 'polypeptide(L)'
;MKKCIILQINYLILICLFIPCVAIAQPICQIQRFSAYNGLAQRSVTNILQDSKGFIWFSTWNGLNKFDGYTFKNYKAFPGDGCTLTSNRLAKITQTQTCDIWCQTYDLRIYLFDSRREKFIDILRPYENEKQQTYAVQNVYTLPKGVSWIVCDRGAFRIDEQAYKAQEGEGITLYNIEEKNLKGDQIITIFQDSDGDEWILTNKGISIIGKKKIESDIPFKNIKEDNGNIYLVSANNQLVIYLPQTQQLQFHEMPFSTSNAINSISRLGKDSIGLCTNNGLYIYFAENQRYRLIDPRTPTNPSTEVLSVFRDSFGELWLYSEMPGVVRYNLETEEKQHYITPKEDLPKAERLSRDLIFEDKQGTLWMVPHRGGFSYYDRKNKQLKPYYTDYNNPDTKFNPVILNSFLDQQGNLWICNHWDVTKISFSTYACSLQAIDASFETRAFLIDEKDELWTASKKGYVRIYQPDGSLKGYLTPAGTISSQPISFQKNIYCFMEDENGVIWMGSKLDGLFQLERTGNDHFQIRQFTHQEDNPYSLSHNSIYSIYQDHQKRIWIGCHGGGLNLLEKTPEGEIRFIHSDNQLKGYPKEHFSKVRYITEVNQAILVCTTEGLLTFSNEFKQPEEINFYRNLRSPNTVSSLSSNNVTYVYTDSRNTTYILTFTGGINKVLSENLLSEHIEFKPYTTKDGLPSDLVQSMIEDKEGSLWVISENALTRFNPEKETFEYYDKKYMQQELYFTEAAPVLENNQLLLGTDIGILKISPEHLQKSNYAPPIVFTGFKIQGTSQDLDINDLEELRLKPSERNVTFQFAALDYVAPESISYAYRLKGLEEKWNEVDNSRSASYINLPPGEYELQIRSTNSDGVWMEKARILPITVLPTFWETYWAWILYVVLFVLSTATIVYIILYIYRLRHQINIEQQLANIKLRFFTDISHELRTPLTLIASPVSEILEHETLTTNARKHLTLVHKNTERMLHLVNQILDFRKIENKKMKVLLEKTDVLSLLQKVMDNFRLIAEEKNINYQLETNQEAIETWIDQDKFEKIIFNLLSNAFKYTPANKSITVIANVESNRLIVSIKDEGIGIDLQKQQTLFQRFETLVKFNILQPSSGIGLSLVKELIELHCGNIEVKSQPGVGSEFTVILPMNQKVYEGRENTEFILNDGNSVPAEKKNEIRPMVEIASMADITPSETAKEPNQISNEEDPVSILIVEDNVELRNFLSDILSESYRVLTATNGQEGLDQAREYIPDLIISDIMMPAMDGLDMVKNIKENREICH
;
A
#
# COMPACT_ATOMS: atom_id res chain seq x y z
N MET A 1 -17.03 27.41 90.36
CA MET A 1 -17.98 27.27 89.24
C MET A 1 -17.53 28.03 87.99
N LYS A 2 -17.81 29.34 87.79
CA LYS A 2 -17.55 30.03 86.48
C LYS A 2 -16.15 29.79 85.88
N LYS A 3 -15.06 29.88 86.67
CA LYS A 3 -13.69 29.55 86.17
C LYS A 3 -13.53 28.09 85.69
N CYS A 4 -14.14 27.11 86.36
CA CYS A 4 -14.09 25.70 85.95
C CYS A 4 -14.86 25.47 84.64
N ILE A 5 -16.03 26.11 84.49
CA ILE A 5 -16.84 26.00 83.27
C ILE A 5 -16.09 26.60 82.07
N ILE A 6 -15.44 27.75 82.24
CA ILE A 6 -14.60 28.34 81.18
C ILE A 6 -13.39 27.43 80.88
N LEU A 7 -12.76 26.82 81.89
CA LEU A 7 -11.64 25.90 81.67
C LEU A 7 -12.10 24.63 80.92
N GLN A 8 -13.26 24.06 81.26
CA GLN A 8 -13.82 22.89 80.57
C GLN A 8 -14.28 23.23 79.14
N ILE A 9 -14.88 24.39 78.91
CA ILE A 9 -15.24 24.86 77.55
C ILE A 9 -13.96 25.06 76.72
N ASN A 10 -12.92 25.68 77.27
CA ASN A 10 -11.64 25.84 76.56
C ASN A 10 -10.97 24.49 76.28
N TYR A 11 -11.00 23.52 77.21
CA TYR A 11 -10.52 22.16 76.96
C TYR A 11 -11.35 21.43 75.90
N LEU A 12 -12.68 21.59 75.90
CA LEU A 12 -13.55 20.98 74.89
C LEU A 12 -13.28 21.58 73.50
N ILE A 13 -13.09 22.90 73.41
CA ILE A 13 -12.69 23.59 72.16
C ILE A 13 -11.30 23.12 71.72
N LEU A 14 -10.34 22.95 72.64
CA LEU A 14 -9.01 22.43 72.32
C LEU A 14 -9.09 20.98 71.79
N ILE A 15 -9.88 20.12 72.42
CA ILE A 15 -10.08 18.73 71.99
C ILE A 15 -10.76 18.67 70.62
N CYS A 16 -11.75 19.54 70.34
CA CYS A 16 -12.35 19.65 69.01
C CYS A 16 -11.40 20.21 67.94
N LEU A 17 -10.40 21.01 68.31
CA LEU A 17 -9.32 21.48 67.41
C LEU A 17 -8.23 20.42 67.18
N PHE A 18 -8.16 19.38 68.01
CA PHE A 18 -7.21 18.26 67.91
C PHE A 18 -7.81 16.99 67.28
N ILE A 19 -8.99 17.08 66.65
CA ILE A 19 -9.50 15.99 65.79
C ILE A 19 -8.83 16.13 64.41
N PRO A 20 -7.97 15.17 63.98
CA PRO A 20 -7.38 15.23 62.65
C PRO A 20 -8.47 14.97 61.61
N CYS A 21 -8.85 16.01 60.86
CA CYS A 21 -9.64 15.88 59.65
C CYS A 21 -8.80 15.18 58.57
N VAL A 22 -8.74 13.85 58.62
CA VAL A 22 -8.16 13.03 57.55
C VAL A 22 -9.01 13.21 56.30
N ALA A 23 -8.57 14.10 55.41
CA ALA A 23 -9.21 14.42 54.15
C ALA A 23 -9.02 13.24 53.17
N ILE A 24 -9.84 12.21 53.32
CA ILE A 24 -9.92 11.11 52.36
C ILE A 24 -10.55 11.65 51.07
N ALA A 25 -9.80 11.58 49.98
CA ALA A 25 -10.26 11.98 48.65
C ALA A 25 -11.52 11.22 48.25
N GLN A 26 -12.41 11.89 47.53
CA GLN A 26 -13.58 11.25 46.92
C GLN A 26 -13.16 10.20 45.86
N PRO A 27 -14.05 9.27 45.47
CA PRO A 27 -13.83 8.39 44.33
C PRO A 27 -13.43 9.14 43.06
N ILE A 28 -12.65 8.50 42.19
CA ILE A 28 -12.23 9.08 40.93
C ILE A 28 -13.12 8.51 39.82
N CYS A 29 -13.99 9.35 39.24
CA CYS A 29 -14.86 8.95 38.14
C CYS A 29 -14.69 9.84 36.90
N GLN A 30 -14.37 9.23 35.75
CA GLN A 30 -14.40 9.91 34.46
C GLN A 30 -15.86 9.98 33.99
N ILE A 31 -16.39 11.20 33.81
CA ILE A 31 -17.78 11.42 33.39
C ILE A 31 -17.81 11.96 31.96
N GLN A 32 -18.41 11.21 31.04
CA GLN A 32 -18.65 11.61 29.64
C GLN A 32 -20.16 11.75 29.37
N ARG A 33 -20.57 12.62 28.44
CA ARG A 33 -21.98 12.84 28.08
C ARG A 33 -22.20 12.70 26.58
N PHE A 34 -23.25 11.98 26.22
CA PHE A 34 -23.67 11.69 24.85
C PHE A 34 -25.06 12.25 24.57
N SER A 35 -25.14 13.11 23.57
CA SER A 35 -26.34 13.86 23.17
C SER A 35 -26.56 13.75 21.67
N ALA A 36 -27.57 14.45 21.13
CA ALA A 36 -27.78 14.53 19.69
C ALA A 36 -26.57 15.12 18.92
N TYR A 37 -25.74 15.97 19.56
CA TYR A 37 -24.51 16.48 18.97
C TYR A 37 -23.43 15.41 18.77
N ASN A 38 -23.53 14.29 19.49
CA ASN A 38 -22.62 13.15 19.39
C ASN A 38 -23.12 12.07 18.41
N GLY A 39 -24.28 12.28 17.77
CA GLY A 39 -24.88 11.35 16.79
C GLY A 39 -26.08 10.55 17.29
N LEU A 40 -26.40 10.58 18.59
CA LEU A 40 -27.57 9.90 19.17
C LEU A 40 -28.88 10.43 18.55
N ALA A 41 -29.75 9.55 18.04
CA ALA A 41 -30.90 9.94 17.22
C ALA A 41 -31.89 10.91 17.90
N GLN A 42 -32.07 10.80 19.22
CA GLN A 42 -32.89 11.72 20.02
C GLN A 42 -32.57 11.58 21.52
N ARG A 43 -32.64 12.69 22.28
CA ARG A 43 -32.23 12.80 23.69
C ARG A 43 -32.95 11.92 24.71
N SER A 44 -34.14 11.41 24.40
CA SER A 44 -34.98 10.65 25.34
C SER A 44 -34.77 9.16 25.11
N VAL A 45 -33.62 8.66 25.59
CA VAL A 45 -33.38 7.22 25.67
C VAL A 45 -34.36 6.61 26.68
N THR A 46 -35.07 5.58 26.24
CA THR A 46 -36.02 4.83 27.06
C THR A 46 -35.35 3.64 27.76
N ASN A 47 -34.44 2.95 27.08
CA ASN A 47 -33.75 1.76 27.60
C ASN A 47 -32.38 1.57 26.90
N ILE A 48 -31.47 0.92 27.63
CA ILE A 48 -30.10 0.58 27.22
C ILE A 48 -29.96 -0.95 27.30
N LEU A 49 -29.18 -1.50 26.38
CA LEU A 49 -28.77 -2.90 26.31
C LEU A 49 -27.28 -2.94 25.91
N GLN A 50 -26.51 -3.92 26.37
CA GLN A 50 -25.27 -4.33 25.70
C GLN A 50 -25.50 -5.71 25.08
N ASP A 51 -25.10 -5.88 23.82
CA ASP A 51 -25.25 -7.15 23.11
C ASP A 51 -24.05 -8.09 23.34
N SER A 52 -24.22 -9.35 22.94
CA SER A 52 -23.21 -10.40 23.02
C SER A 52 -22.02 -10.25 22.07
N LYS A 53 -22.08 -9.37 21.05
CA LYS A 53 -20.91 -8.95 20.26
C LYS A 53 -20.11 -7.85 20.99
N GLY A 54 -20.73 -7.22 21.98
CA GLY A 54 -20.19 -6.17 22.84
C GLY A 54 -20.80 -4.78 22.61
N PHE A 55 -21.61 -4.58 21.57
CA PHE A 55 -22.14 -3.25 21.22
C PHE A 55 -23.16 -2.77 22.25
N ILE A 56 -23.13 -1.47 22.58
CA ILE A 56 -24.16 -0.83 23.39
C ILE A 56 -25.27 -0.28 22.47
N TRP A 57 -26.51 -0.58 22.84
CA TRP A 57 -27.72 -0.25 22.10
C TRP A 57 -28.65 0.64 22.92
N PHE A 58 -29.19 1.68 22.27
CA PHE A 58 -30.08 2.66 22.89
C PHE A 58 -31.41 2.73 22.15
N SER A 59 -32.52 2.48 22.85
CA SER A 59 -33.86 2.75 22.33
C SER A 59 -34.25 4.20 22.61
N THR A 60 -34.74 4.92 21.60
CA THR A 60 -35.14 6.34 21.71
C THR A 60 -36.55 6.58 21.19
N TRP A 61 -37.05 7.81 21.34
CA TRP A 61 -38.29 8.23 20.68
C TRP A 61 -38.13 8.48 19.14
N ASN A 62 -36.95 8.23 18.55
CA ASN A 62 -36.62 8.44 17.13
C ASN A 62 -35.82 7.26 16.54
N GLY A 63 -36.09 6.04 17.01
CA GLY A 63 -35.47 4.80 16.54
C GLY A 63 -34.55 4.09 17.54
N LEU A 64 -33.86 3.07 17.02
CA LEU A 64 -32.83 2.29 17.67
C LEU A 64 -31.43 2.85 17.31
N ASN A 65 -30.46 2.77 18.22
CA ASN A 65 -29.10 3.27 17.99
C ASN A 65 -28.08 2.19 18.41
N LYS A 66 -27.13 1.82 17.55
CA LYS A 66 -25.94 0.99 17.84
C LYS A 66 -24.75 1.90 18.11
N PHE A 67 -23.96 1.65 19.15
CA PHE A 67 -22.78 2.45 19.53
C PHE A 67 -21.50 1.59 19.58
N ASP A 68 -20.53 1.90 18.72
CA ASP A 68 -19.26 1.17 18.57
C ASP A 68 -18.12 1.67 19.48
N GLY A 69 -18.45 2.49 20.48
CA GLY A 69 -17.48 3.19 21.34
C GLY A 69 -17.10 4.59 20.83
N TYR A 70 -17.28 4.86 19.54
CA TYR A 70 -16.85 6.10 18.90
C TYR A 70 -17.98 6.87 18.22
N THR A 71 -18.99 6.16 17.70
CA THR A 71 -20.00 6.65 16.76
C THR A 71 -21.33 5.92 16.92
N PHE A 72 -22.44 6.63 16.67
CA PHE A 72 -23.80 6.08 16.71
C PHE A 72 -24.29 5.77 15.29
N LYS A 73 -24.85 4.57 15.08
CA LYS A 73 -25.56 4.17 13.85
C LYS A 73 -27.04 3.95 14.17
N ASN A 74 -27.92 4.64 13.46
CA ASN A 74 -29.31 4.85 13.86
C ASN A 74 -30.31 4.21 12.88
N TYR A 75 -31.25 3.42 13.39
CA TYR A 75 -32.23 2.66 12.60
C TYR A 75 -33.65 3.07 12.95
N LYS A 76 -34.44 3.39 11.92
CA LYS A 76 -35.83 3.82 12.01
C LYS A 76 -36.51 3.68 10.65
N ALA A 77 -37.84 3.69 10.60
CA ALA A 77 -38.59 3.71 9.36
C ALA A 77 -38.61 5.10 8.69
N PHE A 78 -38.59 5.09 7.36
CA PHE A 78 -38.73 6.24 6.48
C PHE A 78 -39.83 5.96 5.42
N PRO A 79 -40.58 6.96 4.94
CA PRO A 79 -41.59 6.74 3.90
C PRO A 79 -40.99 6.13 2.62
N GLY A 80 -41.40 4.90 2.29
CA GLY A 80 -41.00 4.19 1.06
C GLY A 80 -39.82 3.22 1.19
N ASP A 81 -39.26 3.03 2.39
CA ASP A 81 -38.14 2.09 2.61
C ASP A 81 -38.54 0.60 2.70
N GLY A 82 -39.84 0.31 2.79
CA GLY A 82 -40.40 -1.03 2.96
C GLY A 82 -40.39 -1.56 4.41
N CYS A 83 -39.99 -0.74 5.38
CA CYS A 83 -39.98 -1.09 6.80
C CYS A 83 -41.41 -1.25 7.35
N THR A 84 -41.62 -2.24 8.21
CA THR A 84 -42.94 -2.55 8.81
C THR A 84 -43.20 -1.85 10.15
N LEU A 85 -42.21 -1.12 10.67
CA LEU A 85 -42.25 -0.43 11.96
C LEU A 85 -43.29 0.72 11.94
N THR A 86 -44.42 0.54 12.62
CA THR A 86 -45.52 1.54 12.71
C THR A 86 -45.10 2.84 13.40
N SER A 87 -44.12 2.76 14.30
CA SER A 87 -43.74 3.87 15.17
C SER A 87 -42.24 3.85 15.47
N ASN A 88 -41.56 4.95 15.12
CA ASN A 88 -40.16 5.17 15.48
C ASN A 88 -39.95 5.42 17.00
N ARG A 89 -41.02 5.41 17.81
CA ARG A 89 -40.94 5.64 19.26
C ARG A 89 -40.80 4.32 20.00
N LEU A 90 -39.57 3.92 20.30
CA LEU A 90 -39.26 2.68 21.01
C LEU A 90 -39.38 2.86 22.54
N ALA A 91 -39.98 1.87 23.20
CA ALA A 91 -40.26 1.88 24.64
C ALA A 91 -39.32 0.98 25.45
N LYS A 92 -38.99 -0.21 24.94
CA LYS A 92 -38.14 -1.23 25.58
C LYS A 92 -37.40 -2.03 24.51
N ILE A 93 -36.17 -2.47 24.82
CA ILE A 93 -35.40 -3.42 24.01
C ILE A 93 -34.94 -4.63 24.85
N THR A 94 -34.70 -5.76 24.19
CA THR A 94 -34.06 -6.93 24.82
C THR A 94 -33.43 -7.85 23.76
N GLN A 95 -32.37 -8.58 24.11
CA GLN A 95 -31.60 -9.40 23.17
C GLN A 95 -32.09 -10.85 23.15
N THR A 96 -32.20 -11.43 21.96
CA THR A 96 -32.32 -12.87 21.73
C THR A 96 -30.97 -13.57 21.90
N GLN A 97 -30.97 -14.89 22.13
CA GLN A 97 -29.75 -15.71 22.05
C GLN A 97 -29.17 -15.72 20.63
N THR A 98 -30.00 -15.54 19.60
CA THR A 98 -29.57 -15.42 18.20
C THR A 98 -28.92 -14.09 17.84
N CYS A 99 -28.70 -13.21 18.84
CA CYS A 99 -28.05 -11.90 18.75
C CYS A 99 -28.87 -10.80 18.05
N ASP A 100 -30.14 -11.06 17.76
CA ASP A 100 -31.13 -10.10 17.26
C ASP A 100 -31.83 -9.37 18.42
N ILE A 101 -32.46 -8.23 18.16
CA ILE A 101 -32.99 -7.35 19.22
C ILE A 101 -34.50 -7.17 19.09
N TRP A 102 -35.24 -7.59 20.11
CA TRP A 102 -36.65 -7.24 20.25
C TRP A 102 -36.82 -5.75 20.54
N CYS A 103 -37.66 -5.07 19.79
CA CYS A 103 -37.97 -3.64 19.91
C CYS A 103 -39.48 -3.44 20.11
N GLN A 104 -39.88 -3.15 21.36
CA GLN A 104 -41.28 -2.83 21.69
C GLN A 104 -41.54 -1.35 21.38
N THR A 105 -42.57 -1.05 20.61
CA THR A 105 -42.96 0.32 20.26
C THR A 105 -43.99 0.89 21.25
N TYR A 106 -44.14 2.22 21.25
CA TYR A 106 -45.06 2.92 22.16
C TYR A 106 -46.55 2.63 21.88
N ASP A 107 -46.89 2.17 20.68
CA ASP A 107 -48.23 1.69 20.28
C ASP A 107 -48.48 0.21 20.64
N LEU A 108 -47.70 -0.35 21.58
CA LEU A 108 -47.81 -1.73 22.09
C LEU A 108 -47.64 -2.83 21.02
N ARG A 109 -46.87 -2.54 19.96
CA ARG A 109 -46.41 -3.55 19.00
C ARG A 109 -44.97 -3.98 19.31
N ILE A 110 -44.54 -5.04 18.64
CA ILE A 110 -43.24 -5.67 18.81
C ILE A 110 -42.63 -6.01 17.46
N TYR A 111 -41.33 -5.74 17.33
CA TYR A 111 -40.56 -5.99 16.12
C TYR A 111 -39.27 -6.70 16.50
N LEU A 112 -38.83 -7.67 15.70
CA LEU A 112 -37.47 -8.19 15.79
C LEU A 112 -36.58 -7.35 14.86
N PHE A 113 -35.55 -6.73 15.40
CA PHE A 113 -34.48 -6.15 14.62
C PHE A 113 -33.45 -7.26 14.33
N ASP A 114 -33.45 -7.75 13.08
CA ASP A 114 -32.44 -8.66 12.55
C ASP A 114 -31.10 -7.92 12.52
N SER A 115 -30.17 -8.32 13.40
CA SER A 115 -28.89 -7.62 13.58
C SER A 115 -27.93 -7.80 12.40
N ARG A 116 -28.16 -8.79 11.53
CA ARG A 116 -27.31 -9.13 10.38
C ARG A 116 -27.79 -8.45 9.10
N ARG A 117 -29.11 -8.35 8.90
CA ARG A 117 -29.74 -7.60 7.79
C ARG A 117 -30.02 -6.13 8.13
N GLU A 118 -29.84 -5.75 9.40
CA GLU A 118 -30.13 -4.43 9.99
C GLU A 118 -31.55 -3.91 9.71
N LYS A 119 -32.56 -4.80 9.83
CA LYS A 119 -33.97 -4.52 9.48
C LYS A 119 -34.95 -4.93 10.57
N PHE A 120 -36.03 -4.16 10.70
CA PHE A 120 -37.17 -4.49 11.56
C PHE A 120 -38.13 -5.45 10.86
N ILE A 121 -38.49 -6.54 11.54
CA ILE A 121 -39.42 -7.57 11.09
C ILE A 121 -40.63 -7.58 12.02
N ASP A 122 -41.83 -7.47 11.46
CA ASP A 122 -43.09 -7.62 12.21
C ASP A 122 -43.51 -9.10 12.25
N ILE A 123 -43.20 -9.77 13.36
CA ILE A 123 -43.35 -11.22 13.49
C ILE A 123 -44.80 -11.63 13.82
N LEU A 124 -45.62 -10.73 14.37
CA LEU A 124 -47.02 -11.03 14.69
C LEU A 124 -47.96 -10.78 13.50
N ARG A 125 -47.62 -9.85 12.60
CA ARG A 125 -48.45 -9.48 11.45
C ARG A 125 -48.99 -10.64 10.59
N PRO A 126 -48.28 -11.75 10.32
CA PRO A 126 -48.84 -12.89 9.61
C PRO A 126 -50.04 -13.50 10.35
N TYR A 127 -49.92 -13.72 11.67
CA TYR A 127 -50.99 -14.26 12.52
C TYR A 127 -52.14 -13.25 12.72
N GLU A 128 -51.83 -11.95 12.83
CA GLU A 128 -52.84 -10.90 12.89
C GLU A 128 -53.70 -10.83 11.62
N ASN A 129 -53.08 -11.02 10.44
CA ASN A 129 -53.78 -11.10 9.16
C ASN A 129 -54.66 -12.36 9.06
N GLU A 130 -54.16 -13.54 9.52
CA GLU A 130 -54.89 -14.80 9.48
C GLU A 130 -56.12 -14.78 10.39
N LYS A 131 -55.95 -14.35 11.64
CA LYS A 131 -57.01 -14.30 12.67
C LYS A 131 -57.88 -13.03 12.58
N GLN A 132 -57.54 -12.07 11.71
CA GLN A 132 -58.15 -10.74 11.59
C GLN A 132 -58.23 -9.97 12.93
N GLN A 133 -57.21 -10.14 13.78
CA GLN A 133 -57.16 -9.61 15.15
C GLN A 133 -55.77 -9.10 15.48
N THR A 134 -55.66 -7.92 16.09
CA THR A 134 -54.38 -7.40 16.60
C THR A 134 -54.10 -7.85 18.03
N TYR A 135 -52.81 -7.95 18.40
CA TYR A 135 -52.38 -8.31 19.76
C TYR A 135 -51.58 -7.16 20.41
N ALA A 136 -52.02 -6.68 21.57
CA ALA A 136 -51.37 -5.57 22.28
C ALA A 136 -50.33 -6.10 23.26
N VAL A 137 -49.05 -5.97 22.92
CA VAL A 137 -47.91 -6.54 23.65
C VAL A 137 -47.67 -5.80 24.96
N GLN A 138 -47.81 -6.53 26.07
CA GLN A 138 -47.63 -6.04 27.44
C GLN A 138 -46.18 -6.20 27.90
N ASN A 139 -45.55 -7.36 27.66
CA ASN A 139 -44.17 -7.62 28.04
C ASN A 139 -43.50 -8.67 27.14
N VAL A 140 -42.16 -8.69 27.14
CA VAL A 140 -41.33 -9.66 26.43
C VAL A 140 -40.33 -10.27 27.41
N TYR A 141 -40.21 -11.60 27.41
CA TYR A 141 -39.28 -12.40 28.21
C TYR A 141 -38.39 -13.24 27.27
N THR A 142 -37.12 -12.91 27.18
CA THR A 142 -36.08 -13.67 26.48
C THR A 142 -35.46 -14.68 27.44
N LEU A 143 -35.57 -15.98 27.17
CA LEU A 143 -35.10 -17.04 28.07
C LEU A 143 -33.71 -17.57 27.65
N PRO A 144 -32.81 -17.90 28.60
CA PRO A 144 -31.45 -18.37 28.31
C PRO A 144 -31.32 -19.51 27.29
N LYS A 145 -32.33 -20.37 27.14
CA LYS A 145 -32.32 -21.51 26.21
C LYS A 145 -32.69 -21.21 24.75
N GLY A 146 -32.78 -19.93 24.36
CA GLY A 146 -33.11 -19.53 22.98
C GLY A 146 -34.61 -19.50 22.69
N VAL A 147 -35.42 -19.15 23.70
CA VAL A 147 -36.89 -19.06 23.58
C VAL A 147 -37.35 -17.69 24.05
N SER A 148 -38.09 -16.99 23.19
CA SER A 148 -38.71 -15.71 23.50
C SER A 148 -40.21 -15.85 23.72
N TRP A 149 -40.72 -15.20 24.76
CA TRP A 149 -42.15 -15.09 25.05
C TRP A 149 -42.63 -13.66 24.90
N ILE A 150 -43.57 -13.45 23.99
CA ILE A 150 -44.26 -12.17 23.78
C ILE A 150 -45.64 -12.28 24.44
N VAL A 151 -45.82 -11.62 25.58
CA VAL A 151 -47.08 -11.63 26.34
C VAL A 151 -47.96 -10.45 25.91
N CYS A 152 -49.19 -10.74 25.52
CA CYS A 152 -50.15 -9.81 24.96
C CYS A 152 -51.40 -9.66 25.85
N ASP A 153 -52.36 -8.84 25.43
CA ASP A 153 -53.67 -8.69 26.08
C ASP A 153 -54.56 -9.96 26.02
N ARG A 154 -54.24 -10.90 25.11
CA ARG A 154 -55.05 -12.09 24.79
C ARG A 154 -54.20 -13.36 24.65
N GLY A 155 -53.44 -13.68 25.69
CA GLY A 155 -52.48 -14.79 25.70
C GLY A 155 -51.07 -14.34 25.31
N ALA A 156 -50.25 -15.27 24.82
CA ALA A 156 -48.86 -15.01 24.48
C ALA A 156 -48.35 -15.85 23.31
N PHE A 157 -47.32 -15.38 22.63
CA PHE A 157 -46.60 -16.15 21.61
C PHE A 157 -45.28 -16.64 22.21
N ARG A 158 -45.06 -17.96 22.16
CA ARG A 158 -43.77 -18.60 22.41
C ARG A 158 -43.04 -18.70 21.06
N ILE A 159 -41.79 -18.31 21.02
CA ILE A 159 -40.96 -18.27 19.81
C ILE A 159 -39.66 -19.00 20.10
N ASP A 160 -39.43 -20.10 19.41
CA ASP A 160 -38.10 -20.72 19.32
C ASP A 160 -37.23 -19.87 18.38
N GLU A 161 -36.23 -19.21 18.95
CA GLU A 161 -35.43 -18.18 18.25
C GLU A 161 -34.57 -18.81 17.15
N GLN A 162 -34.07 -20.03 17.39
CA GLN A 162 -33.19 -20.72 16.45
C GLN A 162 -33.99 -21.34 15.29
N ALA A 163 -35.16 -21.92 15.54
CA ALA A 163 -36.05 -22.39 14.49
C ALA A 163 -36.54 -21.23 13.60
N TYR A 164 -36.97 -20.12 14.20
CA TYR A 164 -37.39 -18.94 13.44
C TYR A 164 -36.26 -18.34 12.58
N LYS A 165 -35.02 -18.33 13.08
CA LYS A 165 -33.84 -17.85 12.33
C LYS A 165 -33.37 -18.82 11.25
N ALA A 166 -33.73 -20.11 11.33
CA ALA A 166 -33.50 -21.09 10.27
C ALA A 166 -34.55 -20.96 9.16
N GLN A 167 -35.82 -20.78 9.50
CA GLN A 167 -36.91 -20.55 8.54
C GLN A 167 -37.96 -19.60 9.11
N GLU A 168 -38.11 -18.44 8.47
CA GLU A 168 -39.03 -17.38 8.91
C GLU A 168 -40.48 -17.89 8.98
N GLY A 169 -41.05 -17.88 10.20
CA GLY A 169 -42.40 -18.36 10.48
C GLY A 169 -42.46 -19.72 11.19
N GLU A 170 -41.38 -20.50 11.21
CA GLU A 170 -41.28 -21.67 12.09
C GLU A 170 -40.95 -21.28 13.54
N GLY A 171 -41.11 -22.22 14.48
CA GLY A 171 -40.80 -22.02 15.90
C GLY A 171 -41.81 -21.19 16.71
N ILE A 172 -42.79 -20.56 16.07
CA ILE A 172 -43.80 -19.72 16.73
C ILE A 172 -45.01 -20.58 17.16
N THR A 173 -45.50 -20.40 18.38
CA THR A 173 -46.69 -21.08 18.93
C THR A 173 -47.53 -20.12 19.76
N LEU A 174 -48.83 -20.03 19.48
CA LEU A 174 -49.79 -19.25 20.27
C LEU A 174 -50.22 -20.01 21.52
N TYR A 175 -50.21 -19.33 22.66
CA TYR A 175 -50.63 -19.83 23.97
C TYR A 175 -51.79 -18.99 24.51
N ASN A 176 -52.97 -19.59 24.66
CA ASN A 176 -54.17 -18.93 25.19
C ASN A 176 -55.15 -19.98 25.83
N ILE A 177 -56.33 -19.53 26.27
CA ILE A 177 -57.37 -20.42 26.82
C ILE A 177 -58.10 -21.23 25.73
N GLU A 178 -58.22 -20.68 24.51
CA GLU A 178 -59.00 -21.27 23.41
C GLU A 178 -58.33 -22.54 22.86
N GLU A 179 -57.02 -22.49 22.66
CA GLU A 179 -56.14 -23.62 22.33
C GLU A 179 -55.86 -24.53 23.55
N LYS A 180 -56.41 -24.19 24.72
CA LYS A 180 -56.34 -24.92 26.00
C LYS A 180 -54.93 -25.26 26.51
N ASN A 181 -53.93 -24.49 26.08
CA ASN A 181 -52.52 -24.68 26.43
C ASN A 181 -52.02 -23.72 27.52
N LEU A 182 -52.87 -22.82 28.04
CA LEU A 182 -52.68 -22.10 29.31
C LEU A 182 -53.85 -22.35 30.27
N LYS A 183 -53.54 -22.44 31.57
CA LYS A 183 -54.56 -22.45 32.64
C LYS A 183 -55.29 -21.11 32.81
N GLY A 184 -54.59 -20.00 32.53
CA GLY A 184 -55.06 -18.64 32.79
C GLY A 184 -54.93 -17.71 31.59
N ASP A 185 -55.79 -16.70 31.58
CA ASP A 185 -55.87 -15.62 30.59
C ASP A 185 -54.86 -14.50 30.88
N GLN A 186 -54.53 -14.28 32.16
CA GLN A 186 -53.51 -13.31 32.56
C GLN A 186 -52.24 -14.03 33.03
N ILE A 187 -51.17 -13.92 32.22
CA ILE A 187 -49.82 -14.30 32.61
C ILE A 187 -49.25 -13.24 33.56
N ILE A 188 -48.73 -13.67 34.70
CA ILE A 188 -48.14 -12.81 35.73
C ILE A 188 -46.63 -12.70 35.53
N THR A 189 -45.95 -13.83 35.30
CA THR A 189 -44.52 -13.88 34.98
C THR A 189 -44.17 -15.18 34.26
N ILE A 190 -43.05 -15.17 33.53
CA ILE A 190 -42.45 -16.33 32.88
C ILE A 190 -41.00 -16.44 33.35
N PHE A 191 -40.60 -17.65 33.76
CA PHE A 191 -39.28 -17.95 34.30
C PHE A 191 -38.73 -19.23 33.67
N GLN A 192 -37.40 -19.31 33.50
CA GLN A 192 -36.72 -20.54 33.12
C GLN A 192 -35.87 -21.01 34.30
N ASP A 193 -35.99 -22.28 34.69
CA ASP A 193 -35.12 -22.88 35.71
C ASP A 193 -33.81 -23.44 35.12
N SER A 194 -32.93 -23.93 36.01
CA SER A 194 -31.62 -24.46 35.66
C SER A 194 -31.62 -25.74 34.81
N ASP A 195 -32.69 -26.55 34.81
CA ASP A 195 -32.85 -27.68 33.87
C ASP A 195 -33.35 -27.23 32.49
N GLY A 196 -33.81 -25.98 32.38
CA GLY A 196 -34.40 -25.41 31.18
C GLY A 196 -35.92 -25.53 31.09
N ASP A 197 -36.63 -25.89 32.16
CA ASP A 197 -38.11 -25.94 32.13
C ASP A 197 -38.70 -24.52 32.21
N GLU A 198 -39.76 -24.26 31.44
CA GLU A 198 -40.43 -22.95 31.36
C GLU A 198 -41.62 -22.91 32.32
N TRP A 199 -41.62 -21.95 33.24
CA TRP A 199 -42.64 -21.75 34.28
C TRP A 199 -43.50 -20.54 33.95
N ILE A 200 -44.73 -20.78 33.51
CA ILE A 200 -45.71 -19.75 33.17
C ILE A 200 -46.69 -19.62 34.34
N LEU A 201 -46.50 -18.57 35.17
CA LEU A 201 -47.36 -18.27 36.30
C LEU A 201 -48.57 -17.45 35.80
N THR A 202 -49.79 -17.91 36.09
CA THR A 202 -51.03 -17.24 35.65
C THR A 202 -51.98 -16.96 36.82
N ASN A 203 -52.97 -16.11 36.57
CA ASN A 203 -54.08 -15.83 37.48
C ASN A 203 -54.96 -17.04 37.85
N LYS A 204 -54.81 -18.19 37.18
CA LYS A 204 -55.59 -19.42 37.40
C LYS A 204 -54.72 -20.68 37.59
N GLY A 205 -53.45 -20.51 37.98
CA GLY A 205 -52.52 -21.62 38.23
C GLY A 205 -51.18 -21.49 37.51
N ILE A 206 -50.35 -22.54 37.57
CA ILE A 206 -49.09 -22.63 36.81
C ILE A 206 -49.29 -23.54 35.58
N SER A 207 -48.69 -23.15 34.46
CA SER A 207 -48.44 -24.04 33.30
C SER A 207 -46.93 -24.22 33.16
N ILE A 208 -46.45 -25.45 32.89
CA ILE A 208 -45.02 -25.76 32.73
C ILE A 208 -44.78 -26.40 31.36
N ILE A 209 -43.73 -25.98 30.66
CA ILE A 209 -43.25 -26.62 29.42
C ILE A 209 -41.84 -27.14 29.68
N GLY A 210 -41.71 -28.46 29.82
CA GLY A 210 -40.48 -29.07 30.28
C GLY A 210 -40.67 -30.50 30.82
N LYS A 211 -39.73 -30.95 31.65
CA LYS A 211 -39.73 -32.27 32.32
C LYS A 211 -40.55 -32.25 33.61
N LYS A 212 -40.47 -31.17 34.40
CA LYS A 212 -41.21 -30.99 35.65
C LYS A 212 -42.72 -30.88 35.41
N LYS A 213 -43.51 -31.43 36.34
CA LYS A 213 -44.98 -31.29 36.36
C LYS A 213 -45.45 -30.76 37.71
N ILE A 214 -46.57 -30.04 37.68
CA ILE A 214 -47.37 -29.58 38.83
C ILE A 214 -48.84 -29.70 38.45
N GLU A 215 -49.62 -30.41 39.26
CA GLU A 215 -51.08 -30.35 39.24
C GLU A 215 -51.56 -29.40 40.36
N SER A 216 -51.54 -28.10 40.06
CA SER A 216 -52.03 -27.05 40.95
C SER A 216 -52.69 -25.91 40.16
N ASP A 217 -53.87 -25.51 40.61
CA ASP A 217 -54.64 -24.37 40.08
C ASP A 217 -54.49 -23.13 40.98
N ILE A 218 -53.63 -23.20 42.01
CA ILE A 218 -53.31 -22.09 42.89
C ILE A 218 -52.51 -21.05 42.09
N PRO A 219 -52.95 -19.78 42.02
CA PRO A 219 -52.18 -18.73 41.38
C PRO A 219 -50.98 -18.29 42.24
N PHE A 220 -49.84 -18.06 41.58
CA PHE A 220 -48.60 -17.60 42.19
C PHE A 220 -48.15 -16.30 41.55
N LYS A 221 -47.60 -15.38 42.35
CA LYS A 221 -47.21 -14.03 41.92
C LYS A 221 -45.71 -13.83 41.72
N ASN A 222 -44.88 -14.63 42.38
CA ASN A 222 -43.42 -14.59 42.23
C ASN A 222 -42.84 -16.01 42.21
N ILE A 223 -41.69 -16.14 41.55
CA ILE A 223 -40.89 -17.34 41.45
C ILE A 223 -39.40 -16.96 41.56
N LYS A 224 -38.60 -17.78 42.26
CA LYS A 224 -37.14 -17.65 42.31
C LYS A 224 -36.50 -19.03 42.51
N GLU A 225 -35.32 -19.25 41.96
CA GLU A 225 -34.54 -20.47 42.20
C GLU A 225 -33.34 -20.17 43.11
N ASP A 226 -33.06 -21.06 44.06
CA ASP A 226 -31.77 -21.13 44.78
C ASP A 226 -31.44 -22.58 45.13
N ASN A 227 -30.18 -22.96 44.93
CA ASN A 227 -29.64 -24.31 45.14
C ASN A 227 -30.52 -25.43 44.53
N GLY A 228 -31.04 -25.21 43.30
CA GLY A 228 -31.93 -26.13 42.59
C GLY A 228 -33.38 -26.19 43.09
N ASN A 229 -33.69 -25.61 44.25
CA ASN A 229 -35.06 -25.53 44.77
C ASN A 229 -35.77 -24.30 44.20
N ILE A 230 -37.05 -24.44 43.88
CA ILE A 230 -37.87 -23.38 43.28
C ILE A 230 -38.85 -22.83 44.32
N TYR A 231 -38.66 -21.57 44.67
CA TYR A 231 -39.39 -20.83 45.68
C TYR A 231 -40.50 -20.00 45.02
N LEU A 232 -41.75 -20.36 45.31
CA LEU A 232 -42.95 -19.72 44.78
C LEU A 232 -43.66 -18.93 45.87
N VAL A 233 -44.21 -17.76 45.53
CA VAL A 233 -45.08 -16.98 46.43
C VAL A 233 -46.50 -17.02 45.91
N SER A 234 -47.43 -17.59 46.70
CA SER A 234 -48.84 -17.70 46.32
C SER A 234 -49.53 -16.34 46.34
N ALA A 235 -50.67 -16.22 45.65
CA ALA A 235 -51.51 -15.03 45.73
C ALA A 235 -51.94 -14.68 47.17
N ASN A 236 -51.99 -15.68 48.06
CA ASN A 236 -52.34 -15.55 49.48
C ASN A 236 -51.13 -15.28 50.40
N ASN A 237 -50.00 -14.79 49.85
CA ASN A 237 -48.77 -14.45 50.58
C ASN A 237 -48.07 -15.63 51.31
N GLN A 238 -48.25 -16.87 50.85
CA GLN A 238 -47.53 -18.03 51.40
C GLN A 238 -46.31 -18.36 50.53
N LEU A 239 -45.20 -18.76 51.16
CA LEU A 239 -44.08 -19.41 50.46
C LEU A 239 -44.41 -20.88 50.25
N VAL A 240 -44.14 -21.36 49.05
CA VAL A 240 -44.29 -22.75 48.65
C VAL A 240 -43.01 -23.16 47.94
N ILE A 241 -42.34 -24.20 48.41
CA ILE A 241 -41.13 -24.73 47.77
C ILE A 241 -41.55 -25.90 46.89
N TYR A 242 -41.22 -25.82 45.60
CA TYR A 242 -41.26 -26.98 44.73
C TYR A 242 -39.96 -27.78 44.87
N LEU A 243 -40.09 -29.06 45.23
CA LEU A 243 -38.98 -29.98 45.40
C LEU A 243 -38.78 -30.79 44.11
N PRO A 244 -37.69 -30.58 43.32
CA PRO A 244 -37.53 -31.23 42.01
C PRO A 244 -37.51 -32.76 42.08
N GLN A 245 -36.99 -33.31 43.18
CA GLN A 245 -36.83 -34.75 43.40
C GLN A 245 -38.17 -35.49 43.55
N THR A 246 -39.19 -34.85 44.13
CA THR A 246 -40.51 -35.45 44.37
C THR A 246 -41.60 -34.89 43.46
N GLN A 247 -41.31 -33.79 42.76
CA GLN A 247 -42.26 -32.97 41.99
C GLN A 247 -43.46 -32.47 42.81
N GLN A 248 -43.30 -32.33 44.13
CA GLN A 248 -44.35 -31.88 45.04
C GLN A 248 -44.15 -30.43 45.50
N LEU A 249 -45.26 -29.76 45.80
CA LEU A 249 -45.32 -28.45 46.41
C LEU A 249 -45.37 -28.58 47.94
N GLN A 250 -44.28 -28.21 48.62
CA GLN A 250 -44.23 -28.09 50.08
C GLN A 250 -44.67 -26.68 50.49
N PHE A 251 -45.84 -26.57 51.11
CA PHE A 251 -46.32 -25.32 51.70
C PHE A 251 -45.64 -25.11 53.05
N HIS A 252 -45.14 -23.90 53.30
CA HIS A 252 -44.59 -23.52 54.60
C HIS A 252 -45.50 -22.53 55.32
N GLU A 253 -45.80 -22.81 56.58
CA GLU A 253 -46.48 -21.86 57.46
C GLU A 253 -45.55 -20.68 57.73
N MET A 254 -46.06 -19.47 57.54
CA MET A 254 -45.31 -18.25 57.82
C MET A 254 -45.35 -17.92 59.32
N PRO A 255 -44.26 -17.42 59.92
CA PRO A 255 -44.27 -16.89 61.28
C PRO A 255 -44.97 -15.51 61.37
N PHE A 256 -45.84 -15.19 60.42
CA PHE A 256 -46.55 -13.93 60.29
C PHE A 256 -47.88 -14.11 59.54
N SER A 257 -48.81 -13.19 59.77
CA SER A 257 -50.14 -13.19 59.15
C SER A 257 -50.08 -13.06 57.63
N THR A 258 -50.93 -13.80 56.91
CA THR A 258 -51.11 -13.71 55.45
C THR A 258 -51.62 -12.33 54.98
N SER A 259 -52.06 -11.47 55.92
CA SER A 259 -52.33 -10.04 55.67
C SER A 259 -51.08 -9.22 55.32
N ASN A 260 -49.88 -9.72 55.65
CA ASN A 260 -48.64 -9.05 55.29
C ASN A 260 -48.32 -9.35 53.82
N ALA A 261 -48.46 -8.33 52.96
CA ALA A 261 -48.09 -8.45 51.56
C ALA A 261 -46.58 -8.72 51.43
N ILE A 262 -46.23 -9.76 50.66
CA ILE A 262 -44.87 -9.98 50.16
C ILE A 262 -44.72 -9.16 48.87
N ASN A 263 -43.84 -8.16 48.89
CA ASN A 263 -43.61 -7.20 47.80
C ASN A 263 -42.60 -7.72 46.78
N SER A 264 -41.54 -8.38 47.24
CA SER A 264 -40.52 -8.99 46.38
C SER A 264 -39.83 -10.17 47.07
N ILE A 265 -39.19 -11.02 46.25
CA ILE A 265 -38.39 -12.16 46.66
C ILE A 265 -36.97 -12.01 46.10
N SER A 266 -35.97 -12.03 46.97
CA SER A 266 -34.56 -11.79 46.63
C SER A 266 -33.68 -12.94 47.13
N ARG A 267 -32.64 -13.30 46.37
CA ARG A 267 -31.60 -14.23 46.83
C ARG A 267 -30.60 -13.44 47.67
N LEU A 268 -30.33 -13.86 48.90
CA LEU A 268 -29.42 -13.17 49.83
C LEU A 268 -28.09 -13.90 50.05
N GLY A 269 -27.94 -15.11 49.53
CA GLY A 269 -26.70 -15.88 49.62
C GLY A 269 -26.87 -17.27 49.01
N LYS A 270 -26.07 -18.23 49.50
CA LYS A 270 -26.41 -19.65 49.38
C LYS A 270 -27.50 -19.98 50.39
N ASP A 271 -28.51 -20.75 49.99
CA ASP A 271 -29.56 -21.31 50.84
C ASP A 271 -30.31 -20.28 51.70
N SER A 272 -30.41 -19.04 51.18
CA SER A 272 -30.96 -17.89 51.91
C SER A 272 -31.78 -16.96 51.01
N ILE A 273 -33.09 -16.90 51.29
CA ILE A 273 -34.09 -16.16 50.53
C ILE A 273 -34.65 -15.03 51.39
N GLY A 274 -34.57 -13.79 50.89
CA GLY A 274 -35.22 -12.62 51.46
C GLY A 274 -36.62 -12.43 50.92
N LEU A 275 -37.61 -12.35 51.80
CA LEU A 275 -38.99 -11.97 51.53
C LEU A 275 -39.21 -10.53 52.03
N CYS A 276 -39.27 -9.58 51.10
CA CYS A 276 -39.55 -8.17 51.42
C CYS A 276 -41.05 -8.00 51.68
N THR A 277 -41.45 -7.45 52.82
CA THR A 277 -42.87 -7.31 53.18
C THR A 277 -43.19 -5.94 53.79
N ASN A 278 -44.49 -5.63 53.91
CA ASN A 278 -44.98 -4.46 54.63
C ASN A 278 -44.67 -4.50 56.15
N ASN A 279 -44.22 -5.65 56.67
CA ASN A 279 -43.88 -5.88 58.08
C ASN A 279 -42.45 -6.44 58.23
N GLY A 280 -41.49 -5.84 57.53
CA GLY A 280 -40.06 -6.15 57.59
C GLY A 280 -39.56 -7.09 56.50
N LEU A 281 -38.26 -7.37 56.54
CA LEU A 281 -37.61 -8.36 55.70
C LEU A 281 -37.55 -9.69 56.48
N TYR A 282 -38.17 -10.74 55.94
CA TYR A 282 -38.03 -12.09 56.49
C TYR A 282 -36.98 -12.85 55.67
N ILE A 283 -35.88 -13.26 56.31
CA ILE A 283 -34.89 -14.15 55.70
C ILE A 283 -35.27 -15.59 56.03
N TYR A 284 -35.56 -16.39 55.02
CA TYR A 284 -35.72 -17.83 55.11
C TYR A 284 -34.37 -18.51 54.82
N PHE A 285 -33.94 -19.38 55.74
CA PHE A 285 -32.73 -20.21 55.63
C PHE A 285 -33.13 -21.65 55.33
N ALA A 286 -32.83 -22.13 54.12
CA ALA A 286 -33.36 -23.39 53.59
C ALA A 286 -32.82 -24.62 54.32
N GLU A 287 -31.51 -24.67 54.55
CA GLU A 287 -30.80 -25.76 55.24
C GLU A 287 -31.43 -26.12 56.60
N ASN A 288 -31.84 -25.10 57.36
CA ASN A 288 -32.36 -25.24 58.71
C ASN A 288 -33.88 -25.01 58.82
N GLN A 289 -34.57 -24.74 57.70
CA GLN A 289 -35.99 -24.39 57.60
C GLN A 289 -36.45 -23.31 58.61
N ARG A 290 -35.63 -22.27 58.81
CA ARG A 290 -35.85 -21.21 59.81
C ARG A 290 -36.03 -19.84 59.17
N TYR A 291 -36.79 -18.98 59.84
CA TYR A 291 -36.99 -17.58 59.47
C TYR A 291 -36.31 -16.64 60.48
N ARG A 292 -35.67 -15.56 60.01
CA ARG A 292 -35.24 -14.40 60.81
C ARG A 292 -35.97 -13.16 60.30
N LEU A 293 -36.70 -12.47 61.18
CA LEU A 293 -37.30 -11.17 60.88
C LEU A 293 -36.28 -10.06 61.15
N ILE A 294 -36.07 -9.20 60.14
CA ILE A 294 -35.34 -7.94 60.24
C ILE A 294 -36.36 -6.80 60.22
N ASP A 295 -36.44 -6.07 61.34
CA ASP A 295 -37.21 -4.84 61.47
C ASP A 295 -36.39 -3.65 60.94
N PRO A 296 -36.79 -3.00 59.83
CA PRO A 296 -36.05 -1.88 59.23
C PRO A 296 -36.15 -0.58 60.04
N ARG A 297 -37.05 -0.49 61.03
CA ARG A 297 -37.33 0.78 61.73
C ARG A 297 -36.12 1.33 62.47
N THR A 298 -35.92 2.63 62.39
CA THR A 298 -34.92 3.41 63.13
C THR A 298 -35.58 4.68 63.70
N PRO A 299 -34.92 5.45 64.58
CA PRO A 299 -35.46 6.74 65.04
C PRO A 299 -35.77 7.75 63.93
N THR A 300 -35.24 7.57 62.71
CA THR A 300 -35.51 8.43 61.54
C THR A 300 -36.23 7.71 60.39
N ASN A 301 -36.50 6.40 60.48
CA ASN A 301 -37.42 5.68 59.61
C ASN A 301 -38.46 4.91 60.46
N PRO A 302 -39.71 5.40 60.57
CA PRO A 302 -40.76 4.73 61.32
C PRO A 302 -41.44 3.58 60.55
N SER A 303 -41.16 3.41 59.24
CA SER A 303 -41.82 2.40 58.42
C SER A 303 -41.29 0.99 58.71
N THR A 304 -42.19 0.01 58.75
CA THR A 304 -41.88 -1.41 58.75
C THR A 304 -41.72 -1.99 57.35
N GLU A 305 -42.08 -1.24 56.31
CA GLU A 305 -42.14 -1.77 54.94
C GLU A 305 -40.76 -1.91 54.30
N VAL A 306 -40.54 -3.03 53.62
CA VAL A 306 -39.43 -3.26 52.71
C VAL A 306 -39.99 -3.56 51.33
N LEU A 307 -39.55 -2.79 50.33
CA LEU A 307 -39.90 -2.98 48.92
C LEU A 307 -38.87 -3.87 48.22
N SER A 308 -37.59 -3.60 48.45
CA SER A 308 -36.45 -4.35 47.91
C SER A 308 -35.27 -4.38 48.90
N VAL A 309 -34.37 -5.33 48.68
CA VAL A 309 -33.12 -5.50 49.43
C VAL A 309 -31.96 -5.73 48.46
N PHE A 310 -30.84 -5.08 48.72
CA PHE A 310 -29.54 -5.36 48.12
C PHE A 310 -28.60 -5.91 49.21
N ARG A 311 -27.65 -6.79 48.83
CA ARG A 311 -26.57 -7.26 49.71
C ARG A 311 -25.24 -6.94 49.04
N ASP A 312 -24.35 -6.27 49.77
CA ASP A 312 -23.02 -5.92 49.27
C ASP A 312 -21.98 -7.02 49.52
N SER A 313 -20.77 -6.85 48.97
CA SER A 313 -19.65 -7.80 49.07
C SER A 313 -19.21 -8.06 50.53
N PHE A 314 -19.38 -7.07 51.40
CA PHE A 314 -19.11 -7.14 52.85
C PHE A 314 -20.24 -7.85 53.61
N GLY A 315 -21.32 -8.21 52.92
CA GLY A 315 -22.45 -8.96 53.45
C GLY A 315 -23.51 -8.12 54.14
N GLU A 316 -23.41 -6.79 54.12
CA GLU A 316 -24.39 -5.88 54.70
C GLU A 316 -25.65 -5.79 53.82
N LEU A 317 -26.81 -5.60 54.45
CA LEU A 317 -28.09 -5.48 53.76
C LEU A 317 -28.54 -4.02 53.65
N TRP A 318 -29.04 -3.66 52.48
CA TRP A 318 -29.48 -2.32 52.14
C TRP A 318 -30.96 -2.36 51.74
N LEU A 319 -31.82 -1.79 52.58
CA LEU A 319 -33.27 -1.94 52.53
C LEU A 319 -33.93 -0.64 52.04
N TYR A 320 -34.72 -0.76 50.97
CA TYR A 320 -35.51 0.34 50.40
C TYR A 320 -36.98 0.25 50.81
N SER A 321 -37.63 1.41 50.95
CA SER A 321 -39.03 1.57 51.40
C SER A 321 -39.64 2.83 50.77
N GLU A 322 -40.95 3.05 50.89
CA GLU A 322 -41.60 4.31 50.48
C GLU A 322 -41.09 5.57 51.25
N MET A 323 -40.39 5.39 52.37
CA MET A 323 -39.78 6.49 53.12
C MET A 323 -38.48 6.98 52.44
N PRO A 324 -38.23 8.29 52.35
CA PRO A 324 -37.01 8.82 51.73
C PRO A 324 -35.74 8.36 52.46
N GLY A 325 -34.78 7.83 51.72
CA GLY A 325 -33.52 7.28 52.24
C GLY A 325 -33.30 5.80 51.90
N VAL A 326 -32.41 5.16 52.65
CA VAL A 326 -32.12 3.72 52.62
C VAL A 326 -31.65 3.26 54.00
N VAL A 327 -32.02 2.07 54.45
CA VAL A 327 -31.58 1.51 55.74
C VAL A 327 -30.49 0.47 55.51
N ARG A 328 -29.28 0.71 56.04
CA ARG A 328 -28.27 -0.34 56.20
C ARG A 328 -28.60 -1.19 57.42
N TYR A 329 -28.47 -2.50 57.29
CA TYR A 329 -28.59 -3.48 58.37
C TYR A 329 -27.43 -4.48 58.29
N ASN A 330 -26.62 -4.58 59.35
CA ASN A 330 -25.52 -5.52 59.44
C ASN A 330 -26.01 -6.85 60.06
N LEU A 331 -25.82 -7.97 59.35
CA LEU A 331 -26.38 -9.28 59.74
C LEU A 331 -25.78 -9.89 61.00
N GLU A 332 -24.54 -9.52 61.35
CA GLU A 332 -23.78 -10.12 62.46
C GLU A 332 -23.90 -9.31 63.75
N THR A 333 -23.80 -7.98 63.64
CA THR A 333 -23.86 -7.05 64.79
C THR A 333 -25.27 -6.55 65.10
N GLU A 334 -26.23 -6.80 64.22
CA GLU A 334 -27.59 -6.23 64.20
C GLU A 334 -27.63 -4.68 64.15
N GLU A 335 -26.49 -4.03 63.91
CA GLU A 335 -26.39 -2.58 63.76
C GLU A 335 -27.19 -2.12 62.54
N LYS A 336 -28.10 -1.16 62.74
CA LYS A 336 -28.89 -0.55 61.66
C LYS A 336 -28.84 0.96 61.69
N GLN A 337 -28.70 1.56 60.52
CA GLN A 337 -28.58 3.00 60.33
C GLN A 337 -29.35 3.43 59.08
N HIS A 338 -30.12 4.50 59.21
CA HIS A 338 -30.90 5.06 58.11
C HIS A 338 -30.19 6.28 57.52
N TYR A 339 -29.96 6.24 56.21
CA TYR A 339 -29.28 7.28 55.45
C TYR A 339 -30.26 8.02 54.56
N ILE A 340 -30.28 9.36 54.68
CA ILE A 340 -31.11 10.26 53.88
C ILE A 340 -30.17 11.30 53.27
N THR A 341 -30.33 11.63 51.99
CA THR A 341 -29.61 12.75 51.38
C THR A 341 -30.05 14.08 52.03
N PRO A 342 -29.13 14.91 52.54
CA PRO A 342 -29.45 16.25 53.07
C PRO A 342 -30.19 17.13 52.06
N LYS A 343 -31.03 18.05 52.53
CA LYS A 343 -31.85 18.90 51.64
C LYS A 343 -31.03 19.80 50.70
N GLU A 344 -29.81 20.15 51.10
CA GLU A 344 -28.84 20.90 50.29
C GLU A 344 -28.03 20.03 49.31
N ASP A 345 -28.12 18.70 49.46
CA ASP A 345 -27.53 17.68 48.59
C ASP A 345 -28.55 17.06 47.62
N LEU A 346 -29.83 17.42 47.70
CA LEU A 346 -30.86 16.94 46.76
C LEU A 346 -30.71 17.59 45.38
N PRO A 347 -31.14 16.92 44.29
CA PRO A 347 -31.22 17.53 42.97
C PRO A 347 -32.11 18.78 42.98
N LYS A 348 -31.66 19.88 42.34
CA LYS A 348 -32.44 21.14 42.20
C LYS A 348 -33.67 21.02 41.28
N ALA A 349 -33.99 19.83 40.79
CA ALA A 349 -35.09 19.57 39.87
C ALA A 349 -36.34 19.08 40.62
N GLU A 350 -37.54 19.46 40.15
CA GLU A 350 -38.83 18.98 40.67
C GLU A 350 -39.07 17.47 40.47
N ARG A 351 -38.15 16.75 39.83
CA ARG A 351 -38.31 15.36 39.39
C ARG A 351 -37.42 14.44 40.20
N LEU A 352 -38.05 13.48 40.85
CA LEU A 352 -37.37 12.42 41.59
C LEU A 352 -36.54 11.55 40.64
N SER A 353 -35.32 11.21 41.06
CA SER A 353 -34.53 10.16 40.42
C SER A 353 -35.15 8.79 40.71
N ARG A 354 -34.90 7.80 39.86
CA ARG A 354 -35.04 6.40 40.26
C ARG A 354 -33.97 6.04 41.28
N ASP A 355 -34.34 5.09 42.14
CA ASP A 355 -33.49 4.41 43.10
C ASP A 355 -32.46 3.55 42.35
N LEU A 356 -31.22 3.53 42.85
CA LEU A 356 -30.09 2.80 42.27
C LEU A 356 -29.18 2.34 43.39
N ILE A 357 -28.66 1.11 43.34
CA ILE A 357 -27.58 0.65 44.21
C ILE A 357 -26.75 -0.41 43.47
N PHE A 358 -25.43 -0.27 43.52
CA PHE A 358 -24.47 -1.23 42.97
C PHE A 358 -23.08 -1.02 43.63
N GLU A 359 -22.19 -1.98 43.42
CA GLU A 359 -20.81 -1.93 43.93
C GLU A 359 -19.86 -1.94 42.72
N ASP A 360 -18.84 -1.09 42.73
CA ASP A 360 -17.86 -1.02 41.64
C ASP A 360 -16.73 -2.07 41.81
N LYS A 361 -15.82 -2.13 40.82
CA LYS A 361 -14.68 -3.06 40.81
C LYS A 361 -13.69 -2.87 41.98
N GLN A 362 -13.82 -1.82 42.78
CA GLN A 362 -12.97 -1.53 43.94
C GLN A 362 -13.69 -1.79 45.27
N GLY A 363 -14.96 -2.23 45.26
CA GLY A 363 -15.76 -2.38 46.48
C GLY A 363 -16.38 -1.06 46.97
N THR A 364 -16.35 0.01 46.17
CA THR A 364 -17.08 1.24 46.48
C THR A 364 -18.55 1.01 46.22
N LEU A 365 -19.38 1.17 47.25
CA LEU A 365 -20.83 1.04 47.14
C LEU A 365 -21.44 2.39 46.71
N TRP A 366 -22.01 2.40 45.52
CA TRP A 366 -22.63 3.55 44.86
C TRP A 366 -24.15 3.44 44.92
N MET A 367 -24.84 4.56 45.19
CA MET A 367 -26.30 4.56 45.28
C MET A 367 -26.97 5.91 45.03
N VAL A 368 -28.23 5.83 44.62
CA VAL A 368 -29.26 6.84 44.84
C VAL A 368 -30.25 6.26 45.86
N PRO A 369 -30.30 6.78 47.11
CA PRO A 369 -31.31 6.41 48.10
C PRO A 369 -32.72 6.82 47.62
N HIS A 370 -33.77 6.30 48.26
CA HIS A 370 -35.13 6.65 47.86
C HIS A 370 -35.37 8.17 47.94
N ARG A 371 -35.68 8.79 46.79
CA ARG A 371 -35.84 10.26 46.63
C ARG A 371 -34.57 11.08 47.00
N GLY A 372 -33.40 10.46 46.92
CA GLY A 372 -32.10 11.07 47.25
C GLY A 372 -31.33 11.65 46.05
N GLY A 373 -30.05 11.94 46.29
CA GLY A 373 -29.04 12.33 45.29
C GLY A 373 -28.06 11.19 44.98
N PHE A 374 -27.13 11.41 44.04
CA PHE A 374 -26.12 10.41 43.65
C PHE A 374 -24.91 10.45 44.57
N SER A 375 -24.64 9.33 45.22
CA SER A 375 -23.72 9.25 46.35
C SER A 375 -22.93 7.94 46.41
N TYR A 376 -21.84 7.94 47.17
CA TYR A 376 -21.08 6.75 47.56
C TYR A 376 -21.11 6.57 49.08
N TYR A 377 -20.99 5.33 49.55
CA TYR A 377 -20.95 5.01 50.98
C TYR A 377 -19.52 4.97 51.52
N ASP A 378 -19.20 5.91 52.41
CA ASP A 378 -17.97 5.91 53.19
C ASP A 378 -18.11 4.92 54.35
N ARG A 379 -17.62 3.69 54.14
CA ARG A 379 -17.65 2.61 55.14
C ARG A 379 -16.88 2.96 56.43
N LYS A 380 -15.81 3.78 56.34
CA LYS A 380 -14.96 4.15 57.50
C LYS A 380 -15.67 5.13 58.43
N ASN A 381 -16.32 6.14 57.87
CA ASN A 381 -17.07 7.16 58.62
C ASN A 381 -18.56 6.78 58.82
N LYS A 382 -19.01 5.64 58.27
CA LYS A 382 -20.41 5.17 58.23
C LYS A 382 -21.37 6.26 57.75
N GLN A 383 -21.04 6.93 56.64
CA GLN A 383 -21.78 8.05 56.08
C GLN A 383 -21.97 7.92 54.57
N LEU A 384 -23.09 8.43 54.07
CA LEU A 384 -23.35 8.57 52.64
C LEU A 384 -22.86 9.94 52.17
N LYS A 385 -21.93 10.00 51.21
CA LYS A 385 -21.34 11.24 50.68
C LYS A 385 -21.82 11.50 49.24
N PRO A 386 -22.30 12.70 48.90
CA PRO A 386 -22.60 13.06 47.51
C PRO A 386 -21.31 13.14 46.68
N TYR A 387 -21.42 12.90 45.37
CA TYR A 387 -20.31 13.03 44.43
C TYR A 387 -20.14 14.46 43.93
N TYR A 388 -18.91 14.92 43.70
CA TYR A 388 -18.57 16.22 43.09
C TYR A 388 -17.69 15.99 41.86
N THR A 389 -17.87 16.74 40.77
CA THR A 389 -16.93 16.65 39.63
C THR A 389 -15.60 17.38 39.87
N ASP A 390 -15.55 18.31 40.82
CA ASP A 390 -14.34 18.90 41.40
C ASP A 390 -14.52 18.95 42.92
N TYR A 391 -13.68 18.20 43.64
CA TYR A 391 -13.74 18.10 45.10
C TYR A 391 -13.52 19.45 45.81
N ASN A 392 -12.76 20.37 45.19
CA ASN A 392 -12.45 21.67 45.76
C ASN A 392 -13.55 22.72 45.50
N ASN A 393 -14.57 22.39 44.70
CA ASN A 393 -15.62 23.31 44.30
C ASN A 393 -17.03 22.74 44.57
N PRO A 394 -17.66 23.12 45.70
CA PRO A 394 -18.97 22.60 46.13
C PRO A 394 -20.13 22.82 45.14
N ASP A 395 -20.04 23.80 44.22
CA ASP A 395 -21.07 24.02 43.19
C ASP A 395 -21.05 22.93 42.10
N THR A 396 -20.01 22.10 42.04
CA THR A 396 -19.86 21.01 41.04
C THR A 396 -20.48 19.68 41.48
N LYS A 397 -21.36 19.72 42.50
CA LYS A 397 -22.10 18.57 43.03
C LYS A 397 -22.88 17.84 41.92
N PHE A 398 -22.55 16.58 41.70
CA PHE A 398 -23.05 15.78 40.58
C PHE A 398 -24.34 15.05 40.95
N ASN A 399 -25.48 15.69 40.67
CA ASN A 399 -26.82 15.15 40.92
C ASN A 399 -27.61 14.94 39.61
N PRO A 400 -27.36 13.84 38.86
CA PRO A 400 -28.18 13.48 37.71
C PRO A 400 -29.57 13.02 38.13
N VAL A 401 -30.59 13.34 37.33
CA VAL A 401 -31.93 12.75 37.47
C VAL A 401 -31.97 11.46 36.66
N ILE A 402 -31.84 10.30 37.34
CA ILE A 402 -31.79 9.00 36.68
C ILE A 402 -33.19 8.55 36.28
N LEU A 403 -33.45 8.45 34.97
CA LEU A 403 -34.69 7.88 34.41
C LEU A 403 -34.54 6.39 34.12
N ASN A 404 -33.35 5.99 33.70
CA ASN A 404 -32.96 4.60 33.52
C ASN A 404 -31.44 4.49 33.69
N SER A 405 -30.95 3.30 34.04
CA SER A 405 -29.54 3.05 34.31
C SER A 405 -29.13 1.65 33.87
N PHE A 406 -27.91 1.50 33.39
CA PHE A 406 -27.34 0.24 32.93
C PHE A 406 -25.86 0.16 33.31
N LEU A 407 -25.40 -1.02 33.74
CA LEU A 407 -23.98 -1.32 33.96
C LEU A 407 -23.51 -2.22 32.82
N ASP A 408 -22.44 -1.82 32.14
CA ASP A 408 -21.84 -2.63 31.07
C ASP A 408 -20.88 -3.72 31.62
N GLN A 409 -20.42 -4.60 30.73
CA GLN A 409 -19.50 -5.69 31.06
C GLN A 409 -18.14 -5.22 31.61
N GLN A 410 -17.77 -3.95 31.43
CA GLN A 410 -16.56 -3.38 32.00
C GLN A 410 -16.80 -2.74 33.38
N GLY A 411 -18.06 -2.52 33.77
CA GLY A 411 -18.46 -1.87 35.01
C GLY A 411 -18.67 -0.36 34.90
N ASN A 412 -18.76 0.20 33.68
CA ASN A 412 -19.16 1.62 33.54
C ASN A 412 -20.67 1.75 33.78
N LEU A 413 -21.07 2.81 34.48
CA LEU A 413 -22.48 3.14 34.70
C LEU A 413 -22.97 4.10 33.62
N TRP A 414 -23.97 3.67 32.87
CA TRP A 414 -24.69 4.46 31.88
C TRP A 414 -26.00 4.97 32.48
N ILE A 415 -26.21 6.29 32.50
CA ILE A 415 -27.37 6.98 33.07
C ILE A 415 -28.14 7.68 31.95
N CYS A 416 -29.42 7.36 31.77
CA CYS A 416 -30.35 8.14 30.96
C CYS A 416 -30.97 9.27 31.81
N ASN A 417 -30.85 10.52 31.35
CA ASN A 417 -31.63 11.65 31.86
C ASN A 417 -32.54 12.24 30.76
N HIS A 418 -33.12 13.42 30.96
CA HIS A 418 -34.04 14.04 29.98
C HIS A 418 -33.35 14.70 28.77
N TRP A 419 -32.02 14.86 28.80
CA TRP A 419 -31.24 15.71 27.90
C TRP A 419 -30.07 14.98 27.22
N ASP A 420 -29.42 14.08 27.94
CA ASP A 420 -28.29 13.28 27.48
C ASP A 420 -28.28 11.88 28.13
N VAL A 421 -27.38 11.03 27.62
CA VAL A 421 -26.89 9.85 28.32
C VAL A 421 -25.54 10.21 28.93
N THR A 422 -25.39 10.05 30.24
CA THR A 422 -24.12 10.23 30.93
C THR A 422 -23.48 8.86 31.19
N LYS A 423 -22.23 8.66 30.77
CA LYS A 423 -21.39 7.50 31.11
C LYS A 423 -20.45 7.87 32.25
N ILE A 424 -20.32 6.99 33.24
CA ILE A 424 -19.42 7.12 34.38
C ILE A 424 -18.49 5.90 34.41
N SER A 425 -17.20 6.14 34.30
CA SER A 425 -16.14 5.12 34.43
C SER A 425 -15.38 5.32 35.74
N PHE A 426 -15.20 4.25 36.51
CA PHE A 426 -14.63 4.30 37.87
C PHE A 426 -13.13 3.94 37.84
N SER A 427 -12.28 4.86 38.29
CA SER A 427 -10.80 4.77 38.23
C SER A 427 -10.18 4.49 39.60
N THR A 428 -9.00 3.89 39.63
CA THR A 428 -8.31 3.50 40.88
C THR A 428 -7.69 4.67 41.64
N TYR A 429 -7.80 4.65 42.98
CA TYR A 429 -7.23 5.65 43.90
C TYR A 429 -5.69 5.58 44.04
N ALA A 430 -4.96 5.32 42.97
CA ALA A 430 -3.52 5.13 43.06
C ALA A 430 -2.73 6.43 43.24
N CYS A 431 -3.29 7.56 42.81
CA CYS A 431 -2.63 8.87 42.83
C CYS A 431 -3.45 9.90 43.63
N SER A 432 -2.79 10.63 44.51
CA SER A 432 -3.36 11.71 45.33
C SER A 432 -2.52 12.98 45.20
N LEU A 433 -3.09 14.00 44.57
CA LEU A 433 -2.44 15.30 44.38
C LEU A 433 -2.68 16.19 45.61
N GLN A 434 -1.64 16.45 46.38
CA GLN A 434 -1.62 17.51 47.38
C GLN A 434 -1.19 18.82 46.68
N ALA A 435 -2.17 19.56 46.15
CA ALA A 435 -1.94 20.91 45.61
C ALA A 435 -1.58 21.88 46.76
N ILE A 436 -0.53 22.69 46.59
CA ILE A 436 0.03 23.51 47.68
C ILE A 436 0.01 24.99 47.32
N ASP A 437 -1.21 25.55 47.30
CA ASP A 437 -1.53 26.89 46.79
C ASP A 437 -1.24 27.07 45.28
N ALA A 438 -1.81 28.12 44.67
CA ALA A 438 -1.63 28.36 43.24
C ALA A 438 -0.16 28.67 42.88
N SER A 439 0.38 27.98 41.86
CA SER A 439 1.74 28.13 41.29
C SER A 439 2.89 27.89 42.29
N PHE A 440 2.96 26.68 42.87
CA PHE A 440 4.06 26.24 43.71
C PHE A 440 4.76 25.01 43.11
N GLU A 441 5.68 25.26 42.18
CA GLU A 441 6.57 24.24 41.65
C GLU A 441 7.49 23.73 42.75
N THR A 442 7.31 22.46 43.14
CA THR A 442 8.15 21.75 44.12
C THR A 442 9.53 21.53 43.51
N ARG A 443 10.60 21.64 44.32
CA ARG A 443 11.98 21.69 43.81
C ARG A 443 12.97 20.75 44.49
N ALA A 444 12.73 20.37 45.75
CA ALA A 444 13.51 19.34 46.43
C ALA A 444 12.71 18.71 47.57
N PHE A 445 13.08 17.47 47.92
CA PHE A 445 12.59 16.74 49.08
C PHE A 445 13.76 16.28 49.96
N LEU A 446 13.47 16.05 51.24
CA LEU A 446 14.27 15.26 52.18
C LEU A 446 13.30 14.60 53.16
N ILE A 447 13.56 13.36 53.55
CA ILE A 447 12.98 12.75 54.74
C ILE A 447 14.13 12.69 55.74
N ASP A 448 13.98 13.34 56.90
CA ASP A 448 15.03 13.41 57.92
C ASP A 448 15.03 12.20 58.87
N GLU A 449 16.04 12.07 59.74
CA GLU A 449 16.17 10.97 60.73
C GLU A 449 14.96 10.78 61.67
N LYS A 450 13.97 11.68 61.65
CA LYS A 450 12.75 11.63 62.48
C LYS A 450 11.48 11.35 61.66
N ASP A 451 11.66 10.92 60.40
CA ASP A 451 10.61 10.81 59.39
C ASP A 451 9.88 12.16 59.12
N GLU A 452 10.47 13.33 59.45
CA GLU A 452 9.88 14.62 59.05
C GLU A 452 10.16 14.86 57.55
N LEU A 453 9.11 15.04 56.75
CA LEU A 453 9.22 15.31 55.32
C LEU A 453 9.44 16.81 55.07
N TRP A 454 10.63 17.17 54.60
CA TRP A 454 11.02 18.51 54.19
C TRP A 454 10.76 18.72 52.69
N THR A 455 10.16 19.85 52.32
CA THR A 455 9.86 20.16 50.91
C THR A 455 10.22 21.61 50.57
N ALA A 456 11.00 21.79 49.51
CA ALA A 456 11.35 23.10 48.96
C ALA A 456 10.50 23.43 47.73
N SER A 457 10.22 24.71 47.53
CA SER A 457 9.46 25.21 46.37
C SER A 457 10.13 26.40 45.72
N LYS A 458 9.91 26.58 44.41
CA LYS A 458 10.53 27.63 43.57
C LYS A 458 10.25 29.08 44.01
N LYS A 459 9.23 29.28 44.87
CA LYS A 459 8.90 30.55 45.56
C LYS A 459 9.69 30.77 46.86
N GLY A 460 10.67 29.91 47.16
CA GLY A 460 11.51 29.99 48.36
C GLY A 460 10.77 29.68 49.66
N TYR A 461 9.71 28.87 49.64
CA TYR A 461 9.12 28.32 50.86
C TYR A 461 9.69 26.92 51.10
N VAL A 462 10.18 26.69 52.32
CA VAL A 462 10.59 25.38 52.85
C VAL A 462 9.53 24.95 53.87
N ARG A 463 8.84 23.85 53.60
CA ARG A 463 7.78 23.27 54.45
C ARG A 463 8.31 22.01 55.13
N ILE A 464 7.77 21.70 56.31
CA ILE A 464 8.07 20.51 57.08
C ILE A 464 6.75 19.84 57.44
N TYR A 465 6.61 18.56 57.12
CA TYR A 465 5.47 17.73 57.48
C TYR A 465 5.87 16.69 58.53
N GLN A 466 4.93 16.31 59.39
CA GLN A 466 5.12 15.24 60.37
C GLN A 466 4.91 13.86 59.73
N PRO A 467 5.35 12.75 60.35
CA PRO A 467 5.21 11.39 59.79
C PRO A 467 3.75 10.92 59.56
N ASP A 468 2.76 11.63 60.12
CA ASP A 468 1.33 11.41 59.87
C ASP A 468 0.78 12.17 58.65
N GLY A 469 1.64 12.91 57.93
CA GLY A 469 1.31 13.73 56.78
C GLY A 469 0.77 15.14 57.12
N SER A 470 0.63 15.50 58.40
CA SER A 470 0.21 16.84 58.81
C SER A 470 1.32 17.89 58.61
N LEU A 471 0.94 19.14 58.31
CA LEU A 471 1.92 20.22 58.12
C LEU A 471 2.40 20.75 59.48
N LYS A 472 3.65 20.45 59.84
CA LYS A 472 4.31 21.01 61.05
C LYS A 472 4.52 22.51 60.93
N GLY A 473 4.91 22.98 59.74
CA GLY A 473 5.00 24.40 59.42
C GLY A 473 6.03 24.76 58.35
N TYR A 474 6.53 25.98 58.44
CA TYR A 474 7.40 26.65 57.48
C TYR A 474 8.71 27.07 58.15
N LEU A 475 9.86 26.70 57.59
CA LEU A 475 11.16 27.18 58.07
C LEU A 475 11.32 28.67 57.71
N THR A 476 11.53 29.51 58.72
CA THR A 476 11.82 30.93 58.54
C THR A 476 13.32 31.19 58.34
N PRO A 477 13.72 32.33 57.74
CA PRO A 477 15.13 32.75 57.69
C PRO A 477 15.81 32.92 59.05
N ALA A 478 15.03 32.98 60.15
CA ALA A 478 15.52 33.06 61.52
C ALA A 478 15.74 31.68 62.18
N GLY A 479 15.58 30.58 61.43
CA GLY A 479 15.78 29.22 61.95
C GLY A 479 14.62 28.65 62.77
N THR A 480 13.49 29.36 62.89
CA THR A 480 12.31 28.87 63.59
C THR A 480 11.28 28.27 62.64
N ILE A 481 10.54 27.25 63.08
CA ILE A 481 9.37 26.74 62.35
C ILE A 481 8.15 27.61 62.72
N SER A 482 7.46 28.13 61.70
CA SER A 482 6.22 28.91 61.84
C SER A 482 5.01 28.12 61.34
N SER A 483 3.88 28.19 62.04
CA SER A 483 2.60 27.65 61.55
C SER A 483 1.94 28.52 60.47
N GLN A 484 2.45 29.72 60.23
CA GLN A 484 1.99 30.63 59.17
C GLN A 484 2.91 30.57 57.95
N PRO A 485 2.39 30.72 56.72
CA PRO A 485 3.16 30.62 55.48
C PRO A 485 4.16 31.77 55.33
N ILE A 486 5.38 31.56 55.84
CA ILE A 486 6.52 32.46 55.71
C ILE A 486 7.49 31.89 54.67
N SER A 487 7.93 32.74 53.73
CA SER A 487 8.96 32.40 52.76
C SER A 487 10.34 32.45 53.43
N PHE A 488 11.18 31.45 53.15
CA PHE A 488 12.62 31.45 53.43
C PHE A 488 13.38 32.43 52.50
N GLN A 489 12.72 33.00 51.49
CA GLN A 489 13.22 33.98 50.51
C GLN A 489 14.34 33.47 49.58
N LYS A 490 15.01 32.37 49.90
CA LYS A 490 16.05 31.74 49.07
C LYS A 490 15.51 30.54 48.31
N ASN A 491 15.97 30.34 47.08
CA ASN A 491 15.44 29.31 46.20
C ASN A 491 16.21 28.00 46.37
N ILE A 492 15.77 27.16 47.32
CA ILE A 492 16.40 25.88 47.67
C ILE A 492 16.14 24.84 46.55
N TYR A 493 17.21 24.18 46.10
CA TYR A 493 17.27 23.27 44.96
C TYR A 493 17.69 21.84 45.34
N CYS A 494 18.36 21.66 46.48
CA CYS A 494 18.70 20.34 47.02
C CYS A 494 18.81 20.37 48.55
N PHE A 495 18.66 19.20 49.15
CA PHE A 495 18.84 18.92 50.58
C PHE A 495 19.79 17.73 50.74
N MET A 496 20.48 17.65 51.88
CA MET A 496 21.24 16.49 52.35
C MET A 496 21.31 16.56 53.88
N GLU A 497 21.02 15.49 54.60
CA GLU A 497 21.29 15.39 56.04
C GLU A 497 22.54 14.53 56.24
N ASP A 498 23.54 15.06 56.96
CA ASP A 498 24.77 14.31 57.25
C ASP A 498 24.60 13.43 58.50
N GLU A 499 25.47 12.42 58.66
CA GLU A 499 25.46 11.43 59.76
C GLU A 499 25.42 12.01 61.21
N ASN A 500 25.53 13.33 61.38
CA ASN A 500 25.45 14.00 62.68
C ASN A 500 24.08 14.69 62.91
N GLY A 501 23.10 14.48 62.01
CA GLY A 501 21.79 15.15 62.05
C GLY A 501 21.85 16.64 61.68
N VAL A 502 22.81 17.01 60.84
CA VAL A 502 22.98 18.38 60.32
C VAL A 502 22.41 18.45 58.91
N ILE A 503 21.40 19.32 58.73
CA ILE A 503 20.72 19.48 57.44
C ILE A 503 21.45 20.55 56.62
N TRP A 504 21.86 20.18 55.41
CA TRP A 504 22.47 21.05 54.42
C TRP A 504 21.46 21.36 53.31
N MET A 505 21.28 22.65 52.99
CA MET A 505 20.41 23.12 51.90
C MET A 505 21.24 23.82 50.83
N GLY A 506 21.16 23.35 49.59
CA GLY A 506 21.76 24.02 48.43
C GLY A 506 20.75 24.93 47.74
N SER A 507 21.15 26.16 47.40
CA SER A 507 20.29 27.14 46.75
C SER A 507 20.76 27.53 45.35
N LYS A 508 19.84 28.03 44.52
CA LYS A 508 20.13 28.36 43.12
C LYS A 508 21.14 29.51 42.95
N LEU A 509 21.18 30.48 43.86
CA LEU A 509 21.97 31.72 43.72
C LEU A 509 22.52 32.26 45.05
N ASP A 510 22.17 31.66 46.19
CA ASP A 510 22.46 32.20 47.52
C ASP A 510 23.51 31.36 48.28
N GLY A 511 24.15 30.39 47.61
CA GLY A 511 25.14 29.51 48.21
C GLY A 511 24.54 28.35 49.00
N LEU A 512 25.29 27.90 50.01
CA LEU A 512 25.02 26.72 50.84
C LEU A 512 24.57 27.15 52.24
N PHE A 513 23.59 26.47 52.80
CA PHE A 513 23.12 26.67 54.17
C PHE A 513 23.35 25.40 54.99
N GLN A 514 23.91 25.55 56.19
CA GLN A 514 24.06 24.51 57.21
C GLN A 514 23.05 24.80 58.34
N LEU A 515 22.30 23.79 58.77
CA LEU A 515 21.29 23.90 59.82
C LEU A 515 21.58 22.89 60.92
N GLU A 516 22.08 23.39 62.05
CA GLU A 516 22.29 22.60 63.27
C GLU A 516 21.04 22.72 64.15
N ARG A 517 20.38 21.59 64.49
CA ARG A 517 19.10 21.61 65.21
C ARG A 517 19.31 21.91 66.70
N THR A 518 18.89 23.09 67.17
CA THR A 518 19.10 23.58 68.55
C THR A 518 17.88 23.40 69.47
N GLY A 519 16.73 23.03 68.92
CA GLY A 519 15.52 22.64 69.65
C GLY A 519 14.53 21.88 68.74
N ASN A 520 13.35 21.51 69.25
CA ASN A 520 12.35 20.78 68.45
C ASN A 520 11.95 21.51 67.15
N ASP A 521 11.85 22.84 67.25
CA ASP A 521 11.33 23.74 66.21
C ASP A 521 12.29 24.92 65.94
N HIS A 522 13.57 24.77 66.30
CA HIS A 522 14.60 25.80 66.20
C HIS A 522 15.91 25.21 65.64
N PHE A 523 16.53 25.92 64.71
CA PHE A 523 17.78 25.59 64.04
C PHE A 523 18.71 26.79 64.07
N GLN A 524 20.01 26.56 64.27
CA GLN A 524 21.05 27.54 64.01
C GLN A 524 21.45 27.44 62.53
N ILE A 525 21.13 28.49 61.76
CA ILE A 525 21.45 28.55 60.32
C ILE A 525 22.78 29.28 60.11
N ARG A 526 23.70 28.65 59.38
CA ARG A 526 24.95 29.25 58.89
C ARG A 526 24.97 29.23 57.36
N GLN A 527 25.17 30.39 56.74
CA GLN A 527 25.25 30.53 55.29
C GLN A 527 26.72 30.60 54.84
N PHE A 528 27.03 29.97 53.71
CA PHE A 528 28.30 30.04 53.00
C PHE A 528 28.07 30.51 51.58
N THR A 529 28.90 31.44 51.11
CA THR A 529 28.86 31.98 49.75
C THR A 529 30.26 32.03 49.14
N HIS A 530 30.32 32.13 47.81
CA HIS A 530 31.51 32.56 47.10
C HIS A 530 31.94 33.98 47.54
N GLN A 531 33.25 34.20 47.62
CA GLN A 531 33.91 35.44 48.00
C GLN A 531 35.22 35.57 47.21
N GLU A 532 35.34 36.57 46.34
CA GLU A 532 36.52 36.74 45.46
C GLU A 532 37.84 36.88 46.24
N ASP A 533 37.81 37.56 47.40
CA ASP A 533 38.96 37.76 48.29
C ASP A 533 39.37 36.51 49.09
N ASN A 534 38.56 35.45 49.10
CA ASN A 534 38.77 34.27 49.93
C ASN A 534 38.89 32.99 49.08
N PRO A 535 40.11 32.49 48.83
CA PRO A 535 40.35 31.33 47.97
C PRO A 535 39.92 29.99 48.58
N TYR A 536 39.34 29.98 49.78
CA TYR A 536 38.75 28.80 50.43
C TYR A 536 37.23 28.96 50.67
N SER A 537 36.60 29.98 50.06
CA SER A 537 35.14 30.10 49.94
C SER A 537 34.58 29.11 48.90
N LEU A 538 33.25 29.03 48.76
CA LEU A 538 32.64 28.22 47.69
C LEU A 538 33.09 28.70 46.31
N SER A 539 33.30 27.80 45.35
CA SER A 539 33.66 28.16 43.97
C SER A 539 32.57 28.97 43.23
N HIS A 540 31.31 28.87 43.67
CA HIS A 540 30.14 29.53 43.08
C HIS A 540 28.93 29.44 44.03
N ASN A 541 27.91 30.29 43.84
CA ASN A 541 26.71 30.34 44.69
C ASN A 541 25.53 29.47 44.22
N SER A 542 25.64 28.80 43.07
CA SER A 542 24.56 27.96 42.51
C SER A 542 24.74 26.50 42.88
N ILE A 543 24.17 26.08 44.01
CA ILE A 543 24.31 24.72 44.54
C ILE A 543 23.16 23.85 44.05
N TYR A 544 23.47 22.80 43.30
CA TYR A 544 22.49 21.91 42.67
C TYR A 544 22.49 20.49 43.25
N SER A 545 23.60 20.06 43.86
CA SER A 545 23.71 18.77 44.52
C SER A 545 24.66 18.86 45.72
N ILE A 546 24.35 18.11 46.77
CA ILE A 546 25.18 17.92 47.96
C ILE A 546 25.15 16.42 48.26
N TYR A 547 26.30 15.82 48.50
CA TYR A 547 26.44 14.38 48.70
C TYR A 547 27.51 14.06 49.74
N GLN A 548 27.28 13.11 50.64
CA GLN A 548 28.28 12.61 51.57
C GLN A 548 28.77 11.24 51.09
N ASP A 549 30.08 11.08 50.88
CA ASP A 549 30.67 9.79 50.46
C ASP A 549 30.86 8.81 51.63
N HIS A 550 31.17 7.55 51.33
CA HIS A 550 31.42 6.52 52.38
C HIS A 550 32.64 6.82 53.28
N GLN A 551 33.48 7.81 52.94
CA GLN A 551 34.54 8.32 53.82
C GLN A 551 34.06 9.50 54.68
N LYS A 552 32.75 9.75 54.69
CA LYS A 552 32.03 10.80 55.45
C LYS A 552 32.33 12.21 54.96
N ARG A 553 32.94 12.37 53.78
CA ARG A 553 33.34 13.67 53.22
C ARG A 553 32.18 14.25 52.40
N ILE A 554 31.92 15.54 52.55
CA ILE A 554 30.80 16.22 51.89
C ILE A 554 31.28 16.89 50.60
N TRP A 555 30.69 16.49 49.49
CA TRP A 555 30.87 17.07 48.16
C TRP A 555 29.70 18.00 47.82
N ILE A 556 30.01 19.15 47.24
CA ILE A 556 29.04 20.16 46.84
C ILE A 556 29.21 20.44 45.34
N GLY A 557 28.16 20.09 44.59
CA GLY A 557 28.08 20.24 43.15
C GLY A 557 27.48 21.59 42.76
N CYS A 558 28.32 22.45 42.19
CA CYS A 558 27.92 23.79 41.78
C CYS A 558 27.62 23.86 40.27
N HIS A 559 26.51 24.52 39.93
CA HIS A 559 26.14 24.84 38.56
C HIS A 559 26.85 26.13 38.11
N GLY A 560 28.11 25.97 37.70
CA GLY A 560 29.12 27.02 37.64
C GLY A 560 30.16 26.79 38.73
N GLY A 561 31.45 26.94 38.43
CA GLY A 561 32.55 26.69 39.38
C GLY A 561 32.99 25.23 39.54
N GLY A 562 32.09 24.25 39.40
CA GLY A 562 32.42 22.82 39.43
C GLY A 562 32.18 22.14 40.79
N LEU A 563 33.08 21.22 41.17
CA LEU A 563 33.05 20.54 42.47
C LEU A 563 33.71 21.37 43.57
N ASN A 564 33.14 21.26 44.77
CA ASN A 564 33.77 21.66 46.04
C ASN A 564 33.75 20.46 46.99
N LEU A 565 34.86 20.21 47.67
CA LEU A 565 34.98 19.27 48.79
C LEU A 565 35.03 20.06 50.11
N LEU A 566 34.23 19.69 51.09
CA LEU A 566 34.17 20.35 52.40
C LEU A 566 35.31 19.84 53.30
N GLU A 567 36.18 20.76 53.73
CA GLU A 567 37.21 20.52 54.74
C GLU A 567 36.82 21.20 56.07
N LYS A 568 37.09 20.52 57.20
CA LYS A 568 37.06 21.12 58.54
C LYS A 568 38.49 21.20 59.08
N THR A 569 38.95 22.39 59.45
CA THR A 569 40.31 22.61 59.97
C THR A 569 40.46 22.09 61.41
N PRO A 570 41.68 21.94 61.94
CA PRO A 570 41.91 21.58 63.35
C PRO A 570 41.26 22.56 64.36
N GLU A 571 41.06 23.82 63.95
CA GLU A 571 40.41 24.89 64.72
C GLU A 571 38.86 24.88 64.58
N GLY A 572 38.31 24.03 63.71
CA GLY A 572 36.86 23.94 63.44
C GLY A 572 36.35 24.93 62.38
N GLU A 573 37.22 25.60 61.62
CA GLU A 573 36.77 26.38 60.46
C GLU A 573 36.30 25.46 59.34
N ILE A 574 35.30 25.90 58.56
CA ILE A 574 34.85 25.19 57.35
C ILE A 574 35.46 25.90 56.14
N ARG A 575 36.11 25.13 55.28
CA ARG A 575 36.76 25.56 54.03
C ARG A 575 36.30 24.68 52.87
N PHE A 576 36.35 25.23 51.66
CA PHE A 576 35.93 24.51 50.45
C PHE A 576 37.11 24.32 49.50
N ILE A 577 37.35 23.07 49.10
CA ILE A 577 38.42 22.67 48.21
C ILE A 577 37.86 22.49 46.79
N HIS A 578 38.31 23.34 45.85
CA HIS A 578 37.87 23.39 44.46
C HIS A 578 39.04 23.67 43.51
N SER A 579 38.79 23.60 42.19
CA SER A 579 39.85 23.63 41.16
C SER A 579 40.77 24.86 41.21
N ASP A 580 40.26 25.99 41.70
CA ASP A 580 41.02 27.23 41.81
C ASP A 580 42.01 27.21 42.99
N ASN A 581 41.79 26.36 44.00
CA ASN A 581 42.71 26.08 45.11
C ASN A 581 43.45 24.72 44.94
N GLN A 582 43.14 23.67 45.72
CA GLN A 582 43.88 22.40 45.80
C GLN A 582 43.36 21.32 44.83
N LEU A 583 42.12 21.39 44.32
CA LEU A 583 41.54 20.36 43.44
C LEU A 583 42.05 20.47 41.97
N LYS A 584 43.36 20.60 41.78
CA LYS A 584 43.99 21.00 40.50
C LYS A 584 43.75 20.05 39.32
N GLY A 585 43.44 18.78 39.58
CA GLY A 585 43.09 17.82 38.52
C GLY A 585 41.71 18.04 37.88
N TYR A 586 40.83 18.85 38.48
CA TYR A 586 39.44 18.95 38.04
C TYR A 586 39.28 19.78 36.74
N PRO A 587 38.69 19.22 35.66
CA PRO A 587 38.58 19.87 34.34
C PRO A 587 37.47 20.93 34.27
N LYS A 588 37.59 22.01 35.06
CA LYS A 588 36.58 23.07 35.24
C LYS A 588 36.09 23.70 33.93
N GLU A 589 36.93 23.85 32.92
CA GLU A 589 36.56 24.56 31.67
C GLU A 589 35.31 23.96 31.00
N HIS A 590 35.23 22.63 30.92
CA HIS A 590 34.08 21.89 30.39
C HIS A 590 33.08 21.49 31.48
N PHE A 591 33.59 21.02 32.63
CA PHE A 591 32.76 20.37 33.65
C PHE A 591 32.30 21.32 34.77
N SER A 592 32.35 22.64 34.55
CA SER A 592 31.97 23.67 35.53
C SER A 592 30.52 23.60 36.03
N LYS A 593 29.61 22.93 35.31
CA LYS A 593 28.17 22.88 35.64
C LYS A 593 27.77 21.50 36.12
N VAL A 594 27.99 21.23 37.40
CA VAL A 594 27.51 20.01 38.06
C VAL A 594 25.99 20.06 38.20
N ARG A 595 25.33 18.92 38.03
CA ARG A 595 23.89 18.71 38.20
C ARG A 595 23.58 17.77 39.37
N TYR A 596 24.33 16.67 39.49
CA TYR A 596 24.10 15.63 40.49
C TYR A 596 25.42 14.92 40.83
N ILE A 597 25.56 14.44 42.07
CA ILE A 597 26.70 13.68 42.59
C ILE A 597 26.16 12.44 43.31
N THR A 598 26.79 11.28 43.10
CA THR A 598 26.54 10.07 43.88
C THR A 598 27.77 9.14 43.88
N GLU A 599 27.82 8.15 44.75
CA GLU A 599 28.86 7.11 44.77
C GLU A 599 28.29 5.76 44.32
N VAL A 600 29.02 5.05 43.47
CA VAL A 600 28.72 3.68 43.04
C VAL A 600 30.02 2.89 43.01
N ASN A 601 30.08 1.75 43.72
CA ASN A 601 31.23 0.83 43.74
C ASN A 601 32.59 1.54 43.94
N GLN A 602 32.68 2.40 44.97
CA GLN A 602 33.88 3.22 45.30
C GLN A 602 34.29 4.26 44.24
N ALA A 603 33.53 4.43 43.16
CA ALA A 603 33.67 5.54 42.22
C ALA A 603 32.64 6.63 42.54
N ILE A 604 33.08 7.89 42.62
CA ILE A 604 32.18 9.04 42.69
C ILE A 604 31.83 9.46 41.27
N LEU A 605 30.52 9.47 40.97
CA LEU A 605 29.92 9.82 39.69
C LEU A 605 29.41 11.26 39.75
N VAL A 606 29.89 12.10 38.84
CA VAL A 606 29.55 13.52 38.80
C VAL A 606 28.91 13.86 37.46
N CYS A 607 27.62 14.16 37.53
CA CYS A 607 26.76 14.46 36.40
C CYS A 607 26.93 15.94 36.04
N THR A 608 27.22 16.25 34.77
CA THR A 608 27.40 17.64 34.32
C THR A 608 26.67 17.90 33.00
N THR A 609 26.60 19.17 32.58
CA THR A 609 26.00 19.53 31.28
C THR A 609 26.84 19.11 30.06
N GLU A 610 28.12 18.77 30.24
CA GLU A 610 29.05 18.44 29.13
C GLU A 610 29.56 17.00 29.14
N GLY A 611 29.25 16.22 30.19
CA GLY A 611 29.49 14.77 30.25
C GLY A 611 29.34 14.18 31.64
N LEU A 612 29.68 12.89 31.76
CA LEU A 612 29.88 12.23 33.06
C LEU A 612 31.38 12.28 33.41
N LEU A 613 31.70 12.76 34.61
CA LEU A 613 33.00 12.49 35.24
C LEU A 613 32.87 11.34 36.22
N THR A 614 33.89 10.50 36.30
CA THR A 614 34.08 9.55 37.39
C THR A 614 35.47 9.67 38.00
N PHE A 615 35.60 9.44 39.30
CA PHE A 615 36.89 9.40 40.00
C PHE A 615 36.83 8.48 41.23
N SER A 616 38.00 8.05 41.72
CA SER A 616 38.09 7.17 42.89
C SER A 616 37.68 7.90 44.18
N ASN A 617 36.86 7.27 45.02
CA ASN A 617 36.65 7.73 46.40
C ASN A 617 37.97 7.65 47.19
N GLU A 618 38.83 6.67 46.90
CA GLU A 618 40.14 6.48 47.52
C GLU A 618 41.22 7.44 46.96
N PHE A 619 41.63 8.41 47.79
CA PHE A 619 42.80 9.30 47.60
C PHE A 619 43.26 9.83 48.97
N LYS A 620 44.49 10.36 49.09
CA LYS A 620 45.00 10.99 50.32
C LYS A 620 45.02 12.51 50.26
N GLN A 621 45.27 13.08 49.08
CA GLN A 621 45.23 14.52 48.84
C GLN A 621 44.32 14.83 47.63
N PRO A 622 43.53 15.93 47.65
CA PRO A 622 42.67 16.32 46.53
C PRO A 622 43.42 16.51 45.19
N GLU A 623 44.71 16.83 45.26
CA GLU A 623 45.64 16.91 44.12
C GLU A 623 45.87 15.57 43.41
N GLU A 624 45.70 14.42 44.10
CA GLU A 624 45.97 13.08 43.56
C GLU A 624 44.81 12.54 42.70
N ILE A 625 43.65 13.22 42.67
CA ILE A 625 42.43 12.71 42.05
C ILE A 625 42.53 12.72 40.52
N ASN A 626 42.50 11.53 39.92
CA ASN A 626 42.37 11.35 38.48
C ASN A 626 40.89 11.31 38.06
N PHE A 627 40.49 12.20 37.14
CA PHE A 627 39.12 12.33 36.65
C PHE A 627 38.99 11.70 35.25
N TYR A 628 38.21 10.62 35.14
CA TYR A 628 37.89 9.96 33.88
C TYR A 628 36.68 10.64 33.24
N ARG A 629 36.75 10.95 31.94
CA ARG A 629 35.71 11.67 31.20
C ARG A 629 34.96 10.70 30.28
N ASN A 630 33.65 10.57 30.46
CA ASN A 630 32.78 9.80 29.59
C ASN A 630 31.86 10.74 28.81
N LEU A 631 31.92 10.64 27.48
CA LEU A 631 31.31 11.57 26.53
C LEU A 631 30.56 10.80 25.42
N ARG A 632 29.48 11.41 24.91
CA ARG A 632 28.76 10.95 23.73
C ARG A 632 29.68 10.90 22.50
N SER A 633 29.85 9.71 21.93
CA SER A 633 30.58 9.50 20.69
C SER A 633 29.59 9.21 19.56
N PRO A 634 29.40 10.10 18.56
CA PRO A 634 28.34 9.98 17.55
C PRO A 634 28.31 8.67 16.75
N ASN A 635 29.43 7.97 16.67
CA ASN A 635 29.60 6.72 15.93
C ASN A 635 29.51 5.47 16.82
N THR A 636 29.37 5.61 18.14
CA THR A 636 29.46 4.53 19.12
C THR A 636 28.13 4.38 19.86
N VAL A 637 27.35 3.36 19.50
CA VAL A 637 26.02 3.10 20.09
C VAL A 637 26.09 2.81 21.59
N SER A 638 27.21 2.25 22.07
CA SER A 638 27.46 1.99 23.49
C SER A 638 28.03 3.18 24.28
N SER A 639 28.05 4.40 23.71
CA SER A 639 28.41 5.63 24.45
C SER A 639 27.16 6.35 24.98
N LEU A 640 27.34 7.33 25.88
CA LEU A 640 26.24 8.14 26.43
C LEU A 640 25.36 8.72 25.31
N SER A 641 24.04 8.57 25.43
CA SER A 641 23.07 9.10 24.45
C SER A 641 23.10 10.62 24.30
N SER A 642 23.40 11.35 25.40
CA SER A 642 23.50 12.82 25.49
C SER A 642 24.55 13.21 26.54
N ASN A 643 25.27 14.32 26.31
CA ASN A 643 26.29 14.83 27.24
C ASN A 643 25.72 15.53 28.48
N ASN A 644 24.45 15.97 28.44
CA ASN A 644 23.85 16.71 29.55
C ASN A 644 23.27 15.72 30.57
N VAL A 645 24.12 15.18 31.43
CA VAL A 645 23.77 14.18 32.44
C VAL A 645 23.01 14.85 33.59
N THR A 646 21.80 14.39 33.86
CA THR A 646 20.89 15.01 34.83
C THR A 646 20.93 14.36 36.20
N TYR A 647 20.93 13.03 36.24
CA TYR A 647 20.72 12.23 37.46
C TYR A 647 21.31 10.83 37.27
N VAL A 648 21.64 10.14 38.36
CA VAL A 648 22.07 8.74 38.36
C VAL A 648 21.29 7.99 39.42
N TYR A 649 20.82 6.79 39.08
CA TYR A 649 20.13 5.89 40.00
C TYR A 649 20.76 4.50 39.95
N THR A 650 20.97 3.88 41.11
CA THR A 650 21.39 2.47 41.22
C THR A 650 20.31 1.72 41.98
N ASP A 651 19.86 0.59 41.43
CA ASP A 651 18.79 -0.22 42.01
C ASP A 651 19.30 -1.25 43.03
N SER A 652 18.37 -1.90 43.73
CA SER A 652 18.64 -2.99 44.69
C SER A 652 19.38 -4.20 44.09
N ARG A 653 19.43 -4.31 42.75
CA ARG A 653 20.19 -5.33 42.01
C ARG A 653 21.60 -4.87 41.66
N ASN A 654 22.04 -3.70 42.17
CA ASN A 654 23.29 -3.00 41.83
C ASN A 654 23.42 -2.63 40.34
N THR A 655 22.30 -2.49 39.62
CA THR A 655 22.30 -1.98 38.25
C THR A 655 22.20 -0.46 38.26
N THR A 656 23.20 0.21 37.70
CA THR A 656 23.23 1.67 37.57
C THR A 656 22.62 2.15 36.25
N TYR A 657 21.82 3.21 36.34
CA TYR A 657 21.16 3.91 35.24
C TYR A 657 21.54 5.39 35.28
N ILE A 658 21.97 5.92 34.14
CA ILE A 658 22.39 7.31 33.97
C ILE A 658 21.35 8.04 33.12
N LEU A 659 20.69 9.02 33.72
CA LEU A 659 19.68 9.84 33.06
C LEU A 659 20.32 11.03 32.37
N THR A 660 19.82 11.35 31.17
CA THR A 660 20.37 12.43 30.35
C THR A 660 19.26 13.29 29.78
N PHE A 661 19.48 14.61 29.81
CA PHE A 661 18.52 15.59 29.31
C PHE A 661 18.28 15.36 27.81
N THR A 662 17.02 15.09 27.45
CA THR A 662 16.56 14.76 26.10
C THR A 662 17.31 13.59 25.43
N GLY A 663 17.85 12.65 26.24
CA GLY A 663 18.56 11.47 25.76
C GLY A 663 18.09 10.16 26.39
N GLY A 664 17.03 10.17 27.20
CA GLY A 664 16.51 8.97 27.85
C GLY A 664 17.43 8.40 28.93
N ILE A 665 17.33 7.08 29.11
CA ILE A 665 18.01 6.30 30.16
C ILE A 665 19.22 5.59 29.56
N ASN A 666 20.37 5.60 30.23
CA ASN A 666 21.56 4.83 29.85
C ASN A 666 21.89 3.81 30.95
N LYS A 667 21.56 2.52 30.75
CA LYS A 667 21.98 1.45 31.67
C LYS A 667 23.49 1.22 31.52
N VAL A 668 24.22 1.19 32.62
CA VAL A 668 25.66 0.91 32.61
C VAL A 668 25.89 -0.58 32.36
N LEU A 669 26.87 -0.91 31.50
CA LEU A 669 27.26 -2.27 31.16
C LEU A 669 28.66 -2.65 31.70
N SER A 670 29.52 -1.67 31.94
CA SER A 670 30.89 -1.91 32.46
C SER A 670 30.91 -2.01 33.98
N GLU A 671 31.56 -3.05 34.52
CA GLU A 671 31.78 -3.23 35.96
C GLU A 671 32.72 -2.17 36.54
N ASN A 672 33.78 -1.79 35.80
CA ASN A 672 34.71 -0.75 36.20
C ASN A 672 34.24 0.64 35.73
N LEU A 673 33.88 1.51 36.68
CA LEU A 673 33.45 2.88 36.44
C LEU A 673 34.62 3.88 36.39
N LEU A 674 35.85 3.47 36.72
CA LEU A 674 37.07 4.28 36.65
C LEU A 674 37.74 4.10 35.29
N SER A 675 37.09 4.63 34.24
CA SER A 675 37.47 4.47 32.83
C SER A 675 36.92 5.64 31.99
N GLU A 676 37.60 6.04 30.91
CA GLU A 676 37.05 6.96 29.88
C GLU A 676 36.21 6.21 28.81
N HIS A 677 36.05 4.90 28.98
CA HIS A 677 35.38 3.98 28.06
C HIS A 677 34.37 3.11 28.83
N ILE A 678 33.45 3.74 29.57
CA ILE A 678 32.29 3.05 30.13
C ILE A 678 31.31 2.76 28.98
N GLU A 679 30.83 1.52 28.90
CA GLU A 679 29.80 1.11 27.97
C GLU A 679 28.39 1.24 28.57
N PHE A 680 27.47 1.68 27.73
CA PHE A 680 26.07 1.95 28.07
C PHE A 680 25.11 1.24 27.11
N LYS A 681 23.91 0.92 27.59
CA LYS A 681 22.74 0.61 26.76
C LYS A 681 21.72 1.76 26.89
N PRO A 682 21.48 2.54 25.83
CA PRO A 682 20.44 3.56 25.84
C PRO A 682 19.04 2.94 25.71
N TYR A 683 18.06 3.55 26.36
CA TYR A 683 16.63 3.33 26.14
C TYR A 683 15.95 4.69 25.92
N THR A 684 15.17 4.77 24.86
CA THR A 684 14.63 6.01 24.28
C THR A 684 13.16 5.84 23.87
N THR A 685 12.57 6.87 23.29
CA THR A 685 11.25 6.81 22.63
C THR A 685 11.12 5.72 21.57
N LYS A 686 12.22 5.23 21.00
CA LYS A 686 12.23 4.08 20.06
C LYS A 686 12.06 2.72 20.74
N ASP A 687 12.34 2.67 22.04
CA ASP A 687 12.39 1.46 22.86
C ASP A 687 11.14 1.33 23.75
N GLY A 688 10.19 2.27 23.63
CA GLY A 688 8.90 2.28 24.34
C GLY A 688 8.76 3.32 25.46
N LEU A 689 9.79 4.13 25.72
CA LEU A 689 9.74 5.22 26.70
C LEU A 689 8.82 6.36 26.19
N PRO A 690 7.91 6.96 26.99
CA PRO A 690 6.97 7.98 26.49
C PRO A 690 7.63 9.33 26.18
N SER A 691 8.83 9.61 26.73
CA SER A 691 9.58 10.85 26.48
C SER A 691 11.06 10.65 26.79
N ASP A 692 11.94 11.17 25.93
CA ASP A 692 13.39 11.17 26.15
C ASP A 692 13.85 12.21 27.20
N LEU A 693 12.93 13.04 27.71
CA LEU A 693 13.19 14.00 28.79
C LEU A 693 12.85 13.38 30.16
N VAL A 694 13.74 12.52 30.63
CA VAL A 694 13.68 11.91 31.96
C VAL A 694 14.32 12.83 33.01
N GLN A 695 13.59 13.10 34.09
CA GLN A 695 14.04 13.94 35.20
C GLN A 695 14.72 13.12 36.29
N SER A 696 14.10 12.01 36.71
CA SER A 696 14.52 11.21 37.86
C SER A 696 14.01 9.76 37.79
N MET A 697 14.52 8.89 38.67
CA MET A 697 14.20 7.47 38.73
C MET A 697 14.29 6.97 40.18
N ILE A 698 13.46 5.99 40.54
CA ILE A 698 13.34 5.42 41.89
C ILE A 698 12.78 3.99 41.84
N GLU A 699 13.16 3.12 42.79
CA GLU A 699 12.60 1.79 42.98
C GLU A 699 11.56 1.78 44.11
N ASP A 700 10.49 1.00 43.97
CA ASP A 700 9.53 0.76 45.05
C ASP A 700 9.90 -0.47 45.90
N LYS A 701 9.12 -0.77 46.95
CA LYS A 701 9.39 -1.93 47.83
C LYS A 701 9.18 -3.30 47.17
N GLU A 702 8.56 -3.36 45.99
CA GLU A 702 8.40 -4.59 45.20
C GLU A 702 9.56 -4.82 44.21
N GLY A 703 10.50 -3.86 44.11
CA GLY A 703 11.61 -3.93 43.15
C GLY A 703 11.24 -3.47 41.74
N SER A 704 10.11 -2.78 41.57
CA SER A 704 9.73 -2.16 40.30
C SER A 704 10.39 -0.79 40.15
N LEU A 705 10.96 -0.54 38.98
CA LEU A 705 11.63 0.72 38.67
C LEU A 705 10.61 1.73 38.12
N TRP A 706 10.58 2.92 38.71
CA TRP A 706 9.73 4.03 38.31
C TRP A 706 10.59 5.15 37.73
N VAL A 707 10.28 5.50 36.49
CA VAL A 707 10.97 6.50 35.68
C VAL A 707 10.06 7.72 35.53
N ILE A 708 10.53 8.88 35.95
CA ILE A 708 9.78 10.13 35.95
C ILE A 708 10.25 10.98 34.77
N SER A 709 9.41 11.09 33.75
CA SER A 709 9.59 12.01 32.61
C SER A 709 8.81 13.30 32.85
N GLU A 710 9.15 14.39 32.17
CA GLU A 710 8.50 15.71 32.35
C GLU A 710 6.96 15.68 32.38
N ASN A 711 6.31 14.81 31.60
CA ASN A 711 4.86 14.73 31.44
C ASN A 711 4.27 13.32 31.68
N ALA A 712 5.07 12.34 32.11
CA ALA A 712 4.65 10.93 32.21
C ALA A 712 5.41 10.17 33.30
N LEU A 713 4.67 9.38 34.08
CA LEU A 713 5.24 8.39 35.00
C LEU A 713 5.29 7.03 34.31
N THR A 714 6.43 6.32 34.40
CA THR A 714 6.61 5.03 33.71
C THR A 714 7.16 3.96 34.64
N ARG A 715 6.45 2.83 34.78
CA ARG A 715 7.00 1.62 35.37
C ARG A 715 7.86 0.91 34.31
N PHE A 716 9.13 0.70 34.61
CA PHE A 716 10.09 -0.01 33.76
C PHE A 716 10.34 -1.40 34.33
N ASN A 717 10.19 -2.43 33.50
CA ASN A 717 10.58 -3.79 33.85
C ASN A 717 11.97 -4.09 33.27
N PRO A 718 13.03 -4.21 34.10
CA PRO A 718 14.41 -4.36 33.63
C PRO A 718 14.76 -5.78 33.13
N GLU A 719 13.89 -6.79 33.35
CA GLU A 719 14.09 -8.16 32.84
C GLU A 719 13.54 -8.32 31.42
N LYS A 720 12.36 -7.75 31.16
CA LYS A 720 11.68 -7.76 29.85
C LYS A 720 12.07 -6.57 28.97
N GLU A 721 12.70 -5.57 29.57
CA GLU A 721 13.04 -4.27 28.97
C GLU A 721 11.81 -3.50 28.44
N THR A 722 10.66 -3.70 29.08
CA THR A 722 9.38 -3.09 28.69
C THR A 722 9.00 -1.91 29.57
N PHE A 723 8.41 -0.87 28.95
CA PHE A 723 7.92 0.33 29.61
C PHE A 723 6.38 0.33 29.70
N GLU A 724 5.85 0.68 30.87
CA GLU A 724 4.43 0.80 31.15
C GLU A 724 4.14 2.20 31.72
N TYR A 725 3.71 3.13 30.87
CA TYR A 725 3.48 4.52 31.28
C TYR A 725 2.04 4.80 31.72
N TYR A 726 1.89 5.82 32.55
CA TYR A 726 0.63 6.31 33.12
C TYR A 726 0.52 7.81 32.86
N ASP A 727 -0.62 8.22 32.32
CA ASP A 727 -0.91 9.57 31.85
C ASP A 727 -1.94 10.28 32.75
N LYS A 728 -2.50 11.39 32.24
CA LYS A 728 -3.56 12.17 32.90
C LYS A 728 -4.82 11.38 33.26
N LYS A 729 -5.07 10.19 32.71
CA LYS A 729 -6.18 9.29 33.11
C LYS A 729 -6.03 8.85 34.57
N TYR A 730 -4.80 8.61 35.01
CA TYR A 730 -4.45 8.21 36.38
C TYR A 730 -4.19 9.42 37.27
N MET A 731 -3.66 10.51 36.70
CA MET A 731 -3.32 11.74 37.44
C MET A 731 -4.49 12.73 37.60
N GLN A 732 -5.68 12.40 37.06
CA GLN A 732 -6.91 13.22 36.97
C GLN A 732 -6.80 14.49 36.10
N GLN A 733 -5.61 15.08 36.01
CA GLN A 733 -5.31 16.29 35.27
C GLN A 733 -3.92 16.20 34.62
N GLU A 734 -3.60 17.17 33.77
CA GLU A 734 -2.24 17.36 33.25
C GLU A 734 -1.36 17.95 34.37
N LEU A 735 -0.13 17.42 34.50
CA LEU A 735 0.87 17.75 35.50
C LEU A 735 2.24 17.78 34.84
N TYR A 736 3.11 18.69 35.28
CA TYR A 736 4.51 18.72 34.86
C TYR A 736 5.40 18.29 36.02
N PHE A 737 6.13 17.19 35.82
CA PHE A 737 7.07 16.65 36.79
C PHE A 737 8.37 17.46 36.80
N THR A 738 8.85 17.73 37.99
CA THR A 738 9.97 18.63 38.26
C THR A 738 11.30 17.87 38.39
N GLU A 739 12.40 18.62 38.39
CA GLU A 739 13.76 18.10 38.66
C GLU A 739 13.97 17.67 40.13
N ALA A 740 12.91 17.62 40.96
CA ALA A 740 12.99 17.19 42.35
C ALA A 740 13.27 15.68 42.43
N ALA A 741 14.32 15.28 43.17
CA ALA A 741 14.61 13.88 43.45
C ALA A 741 13.43 13.25 44.22
N PRO A 742 12.84 12.15 43.73
CA PRO A 742 11.69 11.51 44.36
C PRO A 742 12.11 10.82 45.67
N VAL A 743 11.17 10.70 46.61
CA VAL A 743 11.38 9.98 47.88
C VAL A 743 10.24 9.00 48.16
N LEU A 744 10.50 8.00 49.01
CA LEU A 744 9.58 6.92 49.34
C LEU A 744 9.13 7.03 50.81
N GLU A 745 7.90 7.48 51.04
CA GLU A 745 7.30 7.69 52.37
C GLU A 745 6.20 6.65 52.59
N ASN A 746 6.26 5.82 53.64
CA ASN A 746 5.18 4.86 53.98
C ASN A 746 4.70 3.95 52.82
N ASN A 747 5.60 3.53 51.93
CA ASN A 747 5.33 2.80 50.67
C ASN A 747 4.58 3.60 49.58
N GLN A 748 4.58 4.93 49.69
CA GLN A 748 4.11 5.84 48.65
C GLN A 748 5.30 6.59 48.02
N LEU A 749 5.28 6.71 46.70
CA LEU A 749 6.23 7.55 45.97
C LEU A 749 5.75 9.01 46.05
N LEU A 750 6.65 9.91 46.44
CA LEU A 750 6.42 11.35 46.49
C LEU A 750 7.12 12.02 45.32
N LEU A 751 6.34 12.56 44.38
CA LEU A 751 6.82 13.23 43.18
C LEU A 751 6.54 14.73 43.24
N GLY A 752 7.50 15.55 42.81
CA GLY A 752 7.38 17.00 42.76
C GLY A 752 6.75 17.48 41.46
N THR A 753 5.70 18.29 41.52
CA THR A 753 5.00 18.85 40.36
C THR A 753 5.06 20.37 40.31
N ASP A 754 4.61 20.96 39.21
CA ASP A 754 4.47 22.41 38.99
C ASP A 754 3.47 23.12 39.93
N ILE A 755 2.65 22.35 40.65
CA ILE A 755 1.58 22.85 41.53
C ILE A 755 1.59 22.28 42.97
N GLY A 756 2.49 21.33 43.29
CA GLY A 756 2.52 20.73 44.61
C GLY A 756 3.25 19.38 44.66
N ILE A 757 2.70 18.45 45.45
CA ILE A 757 3.24 17.11 45.66
C ILE A 757 2.22 16.08 45.19
N LEU A 758 2.66 15.13 44.39
CA LEU A 758 1.85 13.98 44.00
C LEU A 758 2.28 12.77 44.84
N LYS A 759 1.38 12.26 45.68
CA LYS A 759 1.56 11.00 46.41
C LYS A 759 1.01 9.85 45.56
N ILE A 760 1.76 8.77 45.43
CA ILE A 760 1.41 7.63 44.57
C ILE A 760 1.56 6.32 45.35
N SER A 761 0.59 5.42 45.25
CA SER A 761 0.65 4.06 45.81
C SER A 761 0.89 3.03 44.70
N PRO A 762 2.11 2.49 44.53
CA PRO A 762 2.46 1.60 43.41
C PRO A 762 1.55 0.37 43.28
N GLU A 763 1.20 -0.25 44.41
CA GLU A 763 0.34 -1.45 44.50
C GLU A 763 -1.03 -1.25 43.82
N HIS A 764 -1.56 -0.02 43.81
CA HIS A 764 -2.84 0.35 43.22
C HIS A 764 -2.75 0.81 41.75
N LEU A 765 -1.54 1.00 41.22
CA LEU A 765 -1.27 1.29 39.81
C LEU A 765 -1.19 -0.02 39.01
N GLN A 766 -2.38 -0.55 38.73
CA GLN A 766 -2.57 -1.74 37.90
C GLN A 766 -3.41 -1.39 36.68
N LYS A 767 -2.96 -1.83 35.51
CA LYS A 767 -3.72 -1.72 34.26
C LYS A 767 -4.72 -2.86 34.12
N SER A 768 -5.83 -2.56 33.49
CA SER A 768 -6.89 -3.49 33.16
C SER A 768 -6.38 -4.64 32.30
N ASN A 769 -6.80 -5.87 32.63
CA ASN A 769 -6.63 -7.06 31.79
C ASN A 769 -7.83 -7.28 30.85
N TYR A 770 -8.76 -6.32 30.74
CA TYR A 770 -9.89 -6.41 29.83
C TYR A 770 -9.40 -6.46 28.38
N ALA A 771 -9.79 -7.52 27.67
CA ALA A 771 -9.55 -7.71 26.25
C ALA A 771 -10.81 -7.31 25.45
N PRO A 772 -10.86 -6.10 24.87
CA PRO A 772 -12.03 -5.66 24.10
C PRO A 772 -12.24 -6.54 22.87
N PRO A 773 -13.50 -6.93 22.54
CA PRO A 773 -13.79 -7.60 21.29
C PRO A 773 -13.56 -6.62 20.13
N ILE A 774 -12.76 -7.03 19.15
CA ILE A 774 -12.53 -6.27 17.92
C ILE A 774 -13.59 -6.66 16.90
N VAL A 775 -14.39 -5.67 16.50
CA VAL A 775 -15.50 -5.78 15.54
C VAL A 775 -15.22 -4.94 14.30
N PHE A 776 -15.74 -5.36 13.16
CA PHE A 776 -15.80 -4.56 11.95
C PHE A 776 -16.99 -3.60 12.01
N THR A 777 -16.74 -2.32 11.76
CA THR A 777 -17.73 -1.23 11.84
C THR A 777 -18.17 -0.73 10.46
N GLY A 778 -17.43 -1.10 9.42
CA GLY A 778 -17.77 -0.82 8.03
C GLY A 778 -16.80 -1.50 7.05
N PHE A 779 -17.27 -1.70 5.82
CA PHE A 779 -16.49 -2.28 4.73
C PHE A 779 -16.75 -1.50 3.46
N LYS A 780 -15.69 -1.23 2.67
CA LYS A 780 -15.78 -0.48 1.41
C LYS A 780 -15.08 -1.23 0.29
N ILE A 781 -15.71 -1.25 -0.88
CA ILE A 781 -15.15 -1.74 -2.14
C ILE A 781 -15.08 -0.55 -3.11
N GLN A 782 -13.94 -0.32 -3.76
CA GLN A 782 -13.72 0.83 -4.66
C GLN A 782 -14.07 2.20 -4.02
N GLY A 783 -13.87 2.33 -2.70
CA GLY A 783 -14.24 3.51 -1.91
C GLY A 783 -15.71 3.62 -1.50
N THR A 784 -16.60 2.80 -2.08
CA THR A 784 -18.04 2.77 -1.78
C THR A 784 -18.35 1.79 -0.64
N SER A 785 -19.00 2.28 0.42
CA SER A 785 -19.48 1.44 1.54
C SER A 785 -20.44 0.34 1.06
N GLN A 786 -20.34 -0.83 1.68
CA GLN A 786 -21.19 -1.99 1.38
C GLN A 786 -22.07 -2.33 2.59
N ASP A 787 -23.35 -2.62 2.35
CA ASP A 787 -24.28 -3.10 3.38
C ASP A 787 -24.11 -4.61 3.61
N LEU A 788 -22.92 -5.00 4.09
CA LEU A 788 -22.51 -6.38 4.36
C LEU A 788 -21.91 -6.47 5.77
N ASP A 789 -22.55 -7.20 6.69
CA ASP A 789 -21.96 -7.49 8.00
C ASP A 789 -20.85 -8.55 7.85
N ILE A 790 -19.60 -8.09 7.82
CA ILE A 790 -18.40 -8.94 7.74
C ILE A 790 -17.95 -9.49 9.11
N ASN A 791 -18.66 -9.20 10.21
CA ASN A 791 -18.36 -9.78 11.53
C ASN A 791 -18.67 -11.28 11.60
N ASP A 792 -19.67 -11.72 10.86
CA ASP A 792 -20.24 -13.08 10.91
C ASP A 792 -19.91 -13.88 9.64
N LEU A 793 -18.87 -13.48 8.90
CA LEU A 793 -18.33 -14.23 7.76
C LEU A 793 -17.19 -15.15 8.20
N GLU A 794 -17.23 -16.40 7.72
CA GLU A 794 -16.11 -17.35 7.83
C GLU A 794 -14.98 -17.01 6.83
N GLU A 795 -15.33 -16.45 5.66
CA GLU A 795 -14.42 -16.15 4.55
C GLU A 795 -14.98 -15.00 3.70
N LEU A 796 -14.14 -14.07 3.26
CA LEU A 796 -14.50 -12.96 2.36
C LEU A 796 -13.93 -13.18 0.95
N ARG A 797 -14.79 -13.58 0.00
CA ARG A 797 -14.43 -13.77 -1.42
C ARG A 797 -14.56 -12.48 -2.22
N LEU A 798 -13.46 -11.99 -2.78
CA LEU A 798 -13.40 -10.77 -3.60
C LEU A 798 -13.26 -11.11 -5.09
N LYS A 799 -14.13 -10.53 -5.94
CA LYS A 799 -14.01 -10.66 -7.40
C LYS A 799 -12.84 -9.81 -7.93
N PRO A 800 -12.35 -10.03 -9.17
CA PRO A 800 -11.25 -9.22 -9.71
C PRO A 800 -11.54 -7.72 -9.80
N SER A 801 -12.81 -7.31 -9.94
CA SER A 801 -13.25 -5.91 -9.91
C SER A 801 -13.27 -5.28 -8.50
N GLU A 802 -13.09 -6.08 -7.45
CA GLU A 802 -13.33 -5.73 -6.04
C GLU A 802 -12.03 -5.64 -5.23
N ARG A 803 -10.87 -5.67 -5.91
CA ARG A 803 -9.50 -5.70 -5.34
C ARG A 803 -9.03 -4.44 -4.59
N ASN A 804 -9.86 -3.38 -4.57
CA ASN A 804 -9.62 -2.16 -3.81
C ASN A 804 -10.56 -2.15 -2.59
N VAL A 805 -10.03 -2.44 -1.41
CA VAL A 805 -10.83 -2.65 -0.19
C VAL A 805 -10.36 -1.79 0.98
N THR A 806 -11.32 -1.27 1.75
CA THR A 806 -11.08 -0.66 3.06
C THR A 806 -11.91 -1.38 4.12
N PHE A 807 -11.22 -1.89 5.13
CA PHE A 807 -11.82 -2.42 6.35
C PHE A 807 -11.85 -1.33 7.41
N GLN A 808 -12.97 -1.18 8.10
CA GLN A 808 -13.12 -0.28 9.25
C GLN A 808 -13.46 -1.11 10.49
N PHE A 809 -12.85 -0.80 11.62
CA PHE A 809 -12.94 -1.64 12.82
C PHE A 809 -12.98 -0.80 14.11
N ALA A 810 -13.37 -1.43 15.22
CA ALA A 810 -13.31 -0.89 16.56
C ALA A 810 -13.00 -2.00 17.56
N ALA A 811 -12.20 -1.69 18.57
CA ALA A 811 -12.13 -2.46 19.80
C ALA A 811 -13.19 -1.89 20.75
N LEU A 812 -14.13 -2.72 21.22
CA LEU A 812 -15.22 -2.28 22.10
C LEU A 812 -14.75 -2.18 23.57
N ASP A 813 -13.84 -1.25 23.84
CA ASP A 813 -13.55 -0.74 25.18
C ASP A 813 -14.24 0.63 25.34
N TYR A 814 -15.19 0.71 26.27
CA TYR A 814 -16.00 1.89 26.54
C TYR A 814 -15.44 2.80 27.63
N VAL A 815 -14.29 2.50 28.26
CA VAL A 815 -13.69 3.36 29.29
C VAL A 815 -13.11 4.62 28.66
N ALA A 816 -12.07 4.46 27.84
CA ALA A 816 -11.46 5.54 27.05
C ALA A 816 -11.06 5.04 25.64
N PRO A 817 -12.03 4.93 24.70
CA PRO A 817 -11.78 4.56 23.30
C PRO A 817 -10.75 5.46 22.59
N GLU A 818 -10.61 6.70 23.06
CA GLU A 818 -9.62 7.69 22.59
C GLU A 818 -8.15 7.25 22.81
N SER A 819 -7.89 6.37 23.78
CA SER A 819 -6.55 5.89 24.15
C SER A 819 -6.18 4.53 23.54
N ILE A 820 -6.99 3.98 22.62
CA ILE A 820 -6.70 2.68 22.00
C ILE A 820 -5.79 2.85 20.78
N SER A 821 -4.69 2.09 20.75
CA SER A 821 -3.86 1.91 19.56
C SER A 821 -4.21 0.59 18.84
N TYR A 822 -4.16 0.62 17.51
CA TYR A 822 -4.44 -0.52 16.64
C TYR A 822 -3.21 -0.93 15.85
N ALA A 823 -3.10 -2.24 15.58
CA ALA A 823 -2.12 -2.78 14.64
C ALA A 823 -2.79 -3.83 13.75
N TYR A 824 -2.50 -3.78 12.45
CA TYR A 824 -3.04 -4.73 11.48
C TYR A 824 -1.96 -5.28 10.54
N ARG A 825 -2.24 -6.43 9.92
CA ARG A 825 -1.48 -6.97 8.79
C ARG A 825 -2.34 -7.87 7.92
N LEU A 826 -2.06 -7.93 6.62
CA LEU A 826 -2.61 -8.91 5.70
C LEU A 826 -1.57 -10.02 5.48
N LYS A 827 -1.59 -11.03 6.36
CA LYS A 827 -0.69 -12.19 6.26
C LYS A 827 -0.94 -12.93 4.94
N GLY A 828 0.14 -13.25 4.23
CA GLY A 828 0.12 -13.66 2.82
C GLY A 828 0.50 -12.52 1.84
N LEU A 829 0.38 -11.26 2.25
CA LEU A 829 0.95 -10.08 1.57
C LEU A 829 2.12 -9.49 2.38
N GLU A 830 2.00 -9.42 3.70
CA GLU A 830 2.97 -8.82 4.61
C GLU A 830 3.10 -9.61 5.93
N GLU A 831 4.32 -9.67 6.49
CA GLU A 831 4.58 -10.38 7.76
C GLU A 831 4.69 -9.46 8.98
N LYS A 832 5.12 -8.20 8.80
CA LYS A 832 5.20 -7.22 9.90
C LYS A 832 3.82 -6.66 10.22
N TRP A 833 3.63 -6.22 11.46
CA TRP A 833 2.46 -5.44 11.86
C TRP A 833 2.63 -3.98 11.44
N ASN A 834 1.59 -3.40 10.84
CA ASN A 834 1.44 -1.96 10.67
C ASN A 834 0.74 -1.41 11.93
N GLU A 835 1.49 -0.75 12.81
CA GLU A 835 0.93 -0.04 13.97
C GLU A 835 0.50 1.37 13.53
N VAL A 836 -0.72 1.79 13.90
CA VAL A 836 -1.39 2.95 13.27
C VAL A 836 -2.12 3.84 14.30
N ASP A 837 -1.69 3.82 15.56
CA ASP A 837 -2.31 4.52 16.69
C ASP A 837 -3.83 4.32 16.71
N ASN A 838 -4.63 5.35 16.97
CA ASN A 838 -6.11 5.28 16.96
C ASN A 838 -6.71 5.33 15.54
N SER A 839 -5.98 4.88 14.50
CA SER A 839 -6.53 4.76 13.14
C SER A 839 -7.39 3.50 13.01
N ARG A 840 -8.69 3.72 12.83
CA ARG A 840 -9.72 2.67 12.77
C ARG A 840 -9.95 2.07 11.38
N SER A 841 -8.95 2.08 10.50
CA SER A 841 -9.07 1.48 9.16
C SER A 841 -7.76 0.93 8.57
N ALA A 842 -7.92 -0.13 7.79
CA ALA A 842 -6.88 -0.73 6.94
C ALA A 842 -7.35 -0.68 5.49
N SER A 843 -6.51 -0.19 4.57
CA SER A 843 -6.87 -0.04 3.15
C SER A 843 -5.83 -0.71 2.25
N TYR A 844 -6.30 -1.57 1.36
CA TYR A 844 -5.48 -2.29 0.40
C TYR A 844 -5.94 -1.97 -1.03
N ILE A 845 -4.99 -1.65 -1.90
CA ILE A 845 -5.21 -1.22 -3.28
C ILE A 845 -4.62 -2.28 -4.20
N ASN A 846 -5.42 -2.72 -5.17
CA ASN A 846 -5.08 -3.73 -6.17
C ASN A 846 -4.47 -5.01 -5.58
N LEU A 847 -5.17 -5.62 -4.61
CA LEU A 847 -4.77 -6.91 -4.04
C LEU A 847 -4.54 -7.96 -5.15
N PRO A 848 -3.38 -8.65 -5.18
CA PRO A 848 -3.16 -9.77 -6.10
C PRO A 848 -4.14 -10.93 -5.85
N PRO A 849 -4.34 -11.85 -6.82
CA PRO A 849 -5.10 -13.06 -6.58
C PRO A 849 -4.35 -14.01 -5.64
N GLY A 850 -5.05 -14.52 -4.62
CA GLY A 850 -4.45 -15.34 -3.57
C GLY A 850 -5.34 -15.51 -2.34
N GLU A 851 -4.85 -16.30 -1.39
CA GLU A 851 -5.44 -16.53 -0.07
C GLU A 851 -4.70 -15.66 0.96
N TYR A 852 -5.44 -14.96 1.83
CA TYR A 852 -4.91 -14.03 2.81
C TYR A 852 -5.62 -14.14 4.17
N GLU A 853 -4.93 -13.77 5.25
CA GLU A 853 -5.53 -13.55 6.56
C GLU A 853 -5.39 -12.07 6.96
N LEU A 854 -6.49 -11.33 7.01
CA LEU A 854 -6.48 -10.02 7.67
C LEU A 854 -6.47 -10.23 9.17
N GLN A 855 -5.38 -9.84 9.82
CA GLN A 855 -5.19 -9.93 11.26
C GLN A 855 -5.19 -8.50 11.84
N ILE A 856 -5.99 -8.25 12.88
CA ILE A 856 -6.09 -6.97 13.58
C ILE A 856 -5.99 -7.22 15.08
N ARG A 857 -5.06 -6.54 15.76
CA ARG A 857 -4.97 -6.47 17.23
C ARG A 857 -5.09 -5.02 17.69
N SER A 858 -5.43 -4.82 18.95
CA SER A 858 -5.48 -3.50 19.57
C SER A 858 -4.85 -3.54 20.97
N THR A 859 -4.63 -2.37 21.54
CA THR A 859 -4.57 -2.24 22.98
C THR A 859 -5.98 -2.29 23.58
N ASN A 860 -6.07 -2.28 24.92
CA ASN A 860 -7.23 -1.73 25.61
C ASN A 860 -7.03 -0.24 25.91
N SER A 861 -7.98 0.38 26.62
CA SER A 861 -7.94 1.80 26.98
C SER A 861 -6.87 2.20 28.00
N ASP A 862 -6.08 1.25 28.50
CA ASP A 862 -4.89 1.49 29.35
C ASP A 862 -3.58 1.36 28.55
N GLY A 863 -3.65 1.10 27.24
CA GLY A 863 -2.49 0.92 26.37
C GLY A 863 -1.84 -0.47 26.44
N VAL A 864 -2.45 -1.45 27.12
CA VAL A 864 -1.96 -2.84 27.14
C VAL A 864 -2.33 -3.53 25.83
N TRP A 865 -1.33 -3.98 25.05
CA TRP A 865 -1.56 -4.77 23.83
C TRP A 865 -2.20 -6.12 24.13
N MET A 866 -3.23 -6.49 23.37
CA MET A 866 -3.89 -7.80 23.47
C MET A 866 -3.22 -8.83 22.55
N GLU A 867 -2.91 -10.01 23.09
CA GLU A 867 -2.31 -11.13 22.32
C GLU A 867 -3.25 -11.68 21.23
N LYS A 868 -4.56 -11.68 21.51
CA LYS A 868 -5.58 -12.28 20.64
C LYS A 868 -6.03 -11.30 19.55
N ALA A 869 -5.47 -11.45 18.35
CA ALA A 869 -5.96 -10.75 17.17
C ALA A 869 -7.36 -11.25 16.71
N ARG A 870 -8.17 -10.35 16.15
CA ARG A 870 -9.29 -10.70 15.26
C ARG A 870 -8.71 -11.11 13.90
N ILE A 871 -9.21 -12.20 13.35
CA ILE A 871 -8.82 -12.72 12.04
C ILE A 871 -10.05 -12.73 11.12
N LEU A 872 -9.83 -12.44 9.83
CA LEU A 872 -10.77 -12.63 8.74
C LEU A 872 -10.02 -13.22 7.52
N PRO A 873 -10.32 -14.46 7.09
CA PRO A 873 -9.84 -15.01 5.83
C PRO A 873 -10.39 -14.23 4.63
N ILE A 874 -9.53 -13.92 3.66
CA ILE A 874 -9.86 -13.16 2.45
C ILE A 874 -9.28 -13.89 1.24
N THR A 875 -10.13 -14.15 0.25
CA THR A 875 -9.77 -14.91 -0.96
C THR A 875 -10.01 -14.04 -2.18
N VAL A 876 -8.94 -13.67 -2.89
CA VAL A 876 -9.00 -12.79 -4.06
C VAL A 876 -8.98 -13.63 -5.34
N LEU A 877 -10.07 -13.59 -6.10
CA LEU A 877 -10.20 -14.39 -7.30
C LEU A 877 -9.31 -13.88 -8.45
N PRO A 878 -8.67 -14.78 -9.22
CA PRO A 878 -7.94 -14.42 -10.44
C PRO A 878 -8.90 -14.06 -11.59
N THR A 879 -8.47 -13.13 -12.43
CA THR A 879 -8.98 -13.02 -13.81
C THR A 879 -8.51 -14.23 -14.63
N PHE A 880 -9.17 -14.52 -15.75
CA PHE A 880 -8.75 -15.60 -16.66
C PHE A 880 -7.26 -15.54 -16.98
N TRP A 881 -6.75 -14.34 -17.30
CA TRP A 881 -5.37 -14.03 -17.68
C TRP A 881 -4.31 -14.34 -16.61
N GLU A 882 -4.71 -14.45 -15.34
CA GLU A 882 -3.84 -14.80 -14.21
C GLU A 882 -3.88 -16.31 -13.87
N THR A 883 -4.80 -17.08 -14.47
CA THR A 883 -4.93 -18.52 -14.21
C THR A 883 -3.85 -19.36 -14.88
N TYR A 884 -3.57 -20.55 -14.33
CA TYR A 884 -2.73 -21.56 -14.96
C TYR A 884 -3.15 -21.90 -16.41
N TRP A 885 -4.44 -21.83 -16.73
CA TRP A 885 -4.95 -22.07 -18.09
C TRP A 885 -4.54 -20.96 -19.06
N ALA A 886 -4.52 -19.69 -18.63
CA ALA A 886 -3.97 -18.61 -19.45
C ALA A 886 -2.45 -18.73 -19.60
N TRP A 887 -1.71 -19.14 -18.56
CA TRP A 887 -0.28 -19.42 -18.69
C TRP A 887 0.02 -20.57 -19.66
N ILE A 888 -0.75 -21.66 -19.62
CA ILE A 888 -0.67 -22.74 -20.63
C ILE A 888 -0.99 -22.19 -22.02
N LEU A 889 -2.03 -21.37 -22.16
CA LEU A 889 -2.39 -20.73 -23.44
C LEU A 889 -1.28 -19.79 -23.94
N TYR A 890 -0.62 -19.01 -23.09
CA TYR A 890 0.51 -18.16 -23.46
C TYR A 890 1.70 -19.00 -23.92
N VAL A 891 2.02 -20.09 -23.23
CA VAL A 891 3.09 -21.02 -23.65
C VAL A 891 2.74 -21.68 -24.98
N VAL A 892 1.50 -22.11 -25.19
CA VAL A 892 1.03 -22.67 -26.47
C VAL A 892 1.07 -21.63 -27.59
N LEU A 893 0.62 -20.40 -27.34
CA LEU A 893 0.69 -19.30 -28.31
C LEU A 893 2.14 -18.87 -28.60
N PHE A 894 3.04 -18.92 -27.62
CA PHE A 894 4.46 -18.64 -27.80
C PHE A 894 5.17 -19.76 -28.58
N VAL A 895 4.85 -21.03 -28.31
CA VAL A 895 5.34 -22.17 -29.09
C VAL A 895 4.78 -22.13 -30.52
N LEU A 896 3.49 -21.81 -30.70
CA LEU A 896 2.88 -21.66 -32.03
C LEU A 896 3.45 -20.46 -32.80
N SER A 897 3.65 -19.31 -32.16
CA SER A 897 4.25 -18.14 -32.82
C SER A 897 5.72 -18.39 -33.16
N THR A 898 6.49 -18.98 -32.25
CA THR A 898 7.88 -19.41 -32.50
C THR A 898 7.95 -20.45 -33.61
N ALA A 899 7.09 -21.48 -33.60
CA ALA A 899 7.01 -22.48 -34.66
C ALA A 899 6.56 -21.88 -35.99
N THR A 900 5.67 -20.88 -35.98
CA THR A 900 5.25 -20.15 -37.18
C THR A 900 6.37 -19.26 -37.72
N ILE A 901 7.12 -18.58 -36.85
CA ILE A 901 8.30 -17.79 -37.23
C ILE A 901 9.40 -18.69 -37.79
N VAL A 902 9.70 -19.81 -37.14
CA VAL A 902 10.66 -20.83 -37.62
C VAL A 902 10.17 -21.44 -38.94
N TYR A 903 8.89 -21.77 -39.08
CA TYR A 903 8.31 -22.24 -40.33
C TYR A 903 8.41 -21.19 -41.44
N ILE A 904 8.13 -19.92 -41.16
CA ILE A 904 8.28 -18.81 -42.11
C ILE A 904 9.76 -18.61 -42.49
N ILE A 905 10.70 -18.71 -41.54
CA ILE A 905 12.15 -18.63 -41.82
C ILE A 905 12.60 -19.81 -42.68
N LEU A 906 12.18 -21.05 -42.36
CA LEU A 906 12.50 -22.24 -43.15
C LEU A 906 11.82 -22.22 -44.53
N TYR A 907 10.61 -21.66 -44.64
CA TYR A 907 9.90 -21.45 -45.88
C TYR A 907 10.60 -20.40 -46.74
N ILE A 908 10.97 -19.24 -46.17
CA ILE A 908 11.76 -18.20 -46.85
C ILE A 908 13.13 -18.74 -47.26
N TYR A 909 13.78 -19.56 -46.43
CA TYR A 909 15.05 -20.21 -46.76
C TYR A 909 14.89 -21.18 -47.94
N ARG A 910 13.86 -22.04 -47.91
CA ARG A 910 13.53 -22.96 -49.00
C ARG A 910 13.17 -22.21 -50.29
N LEU A 911 12.39 -21.13 -50.19
CA LEU A 911 12.00 -20.30 -51.34
C LEU A 911 13.22 -19.57 -51.91
N ARG A 912 14.07 -18.97 -51.07
CA ARG A 912 15.35 -18.37 -51.49
C ARG A 912 16.29 -19.39 -52.11
N HIS A 913 16.37 -20.61 -51.58
CA HIS A 913 17.19 -21.66 -52.16
C HIS A 913 16.65 -22.10 -53.53
N GLN A 914 15.33 -22.29 -53.66
CA GLN A 914 14.71 -22.63 -54.94
C GLN A 914 14.87 -21.50 -55.99
N ILE A 915 14.65 -20.25 -55.60
CA ILE A 915 14.90 -19.07 -56.45
C ILE A 915 16.39 -18.96 -56.81
N ASN A 916 17.32 -19.26 -55.88
CA ASN A 916 18.76 -19.23 -56.16
C ASN A 916 19.15 -20.33 -57.17
N ILE A 917 18.60 -21.55 -57.03
CA ILE A 917 18.81 -22.64 -58.01
C ILE A 917 18.20 -22.29 -59.38
N GLU A 918 17.01 -21.68 -59.43
CA GLU A 918 16.42 -21.19 -60.68
C GLU A 918 17.25 -20.05 -61.30
N GLN A 919 17.76 -19.11 -60.50
CA GLN A 919 18.68 -18.05 -60.94
C GLN A 919 20.03 -18.61 -61.41
N GLN A 920 20.58 -19.65 -60.75
CA GLN A 920 21.79 -20.32 -61.22
C GLN A 920 21.53 -21.03 -62.55
N LEU A 921 20.42 -21.77 -62.70
CA LEU A 921 20.04 -22.40 -63.97
C LEU A 921 19.78 -21.38 -65.08
N ALA A 922 19.18 -20.23 -64.77
CA ALA A 922 18.99 -19.14 -65.73
C ALA A 922 20.32 -18.51 -66.13
N ASN A 923 21.18 -18.17 -65.16
CA ASN A 923 22.49 -17.57 -65.42
C ASN A 923 23.43 -18.53 -66.17
N ILE A 924 23.42 -19.83 -65.87
CA ILE A 924 24.19 -20.83 -66.62
C ILE A 924 23.73 -20.90 -68.08
N LYS A 925 22.41 -20.89 -68.34
CA LYS A 925 21.86 -20.83 -69.71
C LYS A 925 22.22 -19.53 -70.43
N LEU A 926 22.13 -18.39 -69.75
CA LEU A 926 22.47 -17.07 -70.30
C LEU A 926 23.97 -16.92 -70.57
N ARG A 927 24.84 -17.52 -69.73
CA ARG A 927 26.28 -17.61 -69.98
C ARG A 927 26.54 -18.48 -71.20
N PHE A 928 26.05 -19.73 -71.21
CA PHE A 928 26.17 -20.66 -72.34
C PHE A 928 25.80 -20.02 -73.70
N PHE A 929 24.69 -19.26 -73.80
CA PHE A 929 24.36 -18.53 -75.04
C PHE A 929 25.26 -17.31 -75.32
N THR A 930 25.79 -16.64 -74.30
CA THR A 930 26.79 -15.57 -74.46
C THR A 930 28.10 -16.15 -74.98
N ASP A 931 28.62 -17.16 -74.30
CA ASP A 931 29.93 -17.75 -74.53
C ASP A 931 29.97 -18.37 -75.93
N ILE A 932 28.93 -19.14 -76.33
CA ILE A 932 28.75 -19.64 -77.71
C ILE A 932 28.66 -18.50 -78.74
N SER A 933 28.03 -17.37 -78.41
CA SER A 933 27.94 -16.23 -79.36
C SER A 933 29.30 -15.57 -79.60
N HIS A 934 30.22 -15.63 -78.64
CA HIS A 934 31.61 -15.18 -78.81
C HIS A 934 32.46 -16.26 -79.51
N GLU A 935 32.40 -17.52 -79.06
CA GLU A 935 33.12 -18.65 -79.66
C GLU A 935 32.72 -18.93 -81.12
N LEU A 936 31.49 -18.61 -81.54
CA LEU A 936 31.10 -18.67 -82.95
C LEU A 936 31.52 -17.42 -83.74
N ARG A 937 31.52 -16.22 -83.13
CA ARG A 937 31.86 -14.99 -83.84
C ARG A 937 33.33 -14.96 -84.25
N THR A 938 34.25 -15.24 -83.33
CA THR A 938 35.70 -15.13 -83.58
C THR A 938 36.17 -15.95 -84.79
N PRO A 939 35.89 -17.27 -84.90
CA PRO A 939 36.25 -18.03 -86.09
C PRO A 939 35.51 -17.51 -87.33
N LEU A 940 34.20 -17.20 -87.25
CA LEU A 940 33.44 -16.70 -88.42
C LEU A 940 34.01 -15.38 -88.98
N THR A 941 34.52 -14.46 -88.14
CA THR A 941 35.17 -13.22 -88.61
C THR A 941 36.53 -13.50 -89.27
N LEU A 942 37.37 -14.34 -88.65
CA LEU A 942 38.65 -14.79 -89.20
C LEU A 942 38.49 -15.56 -90.53
N ILE A 943 37.30 -16.14 -90.73
CA ILE A 943 36.88 -16.87 -91.91
C ILE A 943 36.33 -15.93 -93.01
N ALA A 944 35.59 -14.88 -92.62
CA ALA A 944 35.00 -13.92 -93.55
C ALA A 944 36.03 -13.01 -94.24
N SER A 945 36.95 -12.41 -93.48
CA SER A 945 37.83 -11.33 -93.96
C SER A 945 38.78 -11.79 -95.07
N PRO A 946 39.56 -12.89 -94.91
CA PRO A 946 40.53 -13.32 -95.94
C PRO A 946 39.85 -13.71 -97.25
N VAL A 947 38.59 -14.17 -97.20
CA VAL A 947 37.86 -14.57 -98.41
C VAL A 947 37.17 -13.39 -99.10
N SER A 948 36.85 -12.30 -98.39
CA SER A 948 36.57 -11.01 -99.05
C SER A 948 37.81 -10.51 -99.78
N GLU A 949 38.96 -10.48 -99.10
CA GLU A 949 40.24 -10.03 -99.68
C GLU A 949 40.61 -10.81 -100.95
N ILE A 950 40.56 -12.15 -100.90
CA ILE A 950 40.80 -13.03 -102.05
C ILE A 950 39.76 -12.81 -103.18
N LEU A 951 38.51 -12.48 -102.86
CA LEU A 951 37.47 -12.24 -103.87
C LEU A 951 37.49 -10.86 -104.50
N GLU A 952 38.10 -9.86 -103.85
CA GLU A 952 38.26 -8.50 -104.37
C GLU A 952 39.60 -8.31 -105.09
N HIS A 953 40.70 -8.89 -104.58
CA HIS A 953 42.06 -8.59 -105.06
C HIS A 953 42.73 -9.66 -105.95
N GLU A 954 42.32 -10.94 -105.93
CA GLU A 954 42.95 -12.01 -106.74
C GLU A 954 42.18 -12.38 -108.03
N THR A 955 42.93 -12.81 -109.05
CA THR A 955 42.37 -13.18 -110.38
C THR A 955 41.92 -14.65 -110.45
N LEU A 956 40.81 -14.94 -109.78
CA LEU A 956 40.25 -16.28 -109.62
C LEU A 956 39.60 -16.86 -110.90
N THR A 957 39.66 -18.19 -111.04
CA THR A 957 38.88 -18.90 -112.09
C THR A 957 37.37 -18.88 -111.81
N THR A 958 36.54 -19.00 -112.85
CA THR A 958 35.09 -18.78 -112.76
C THR A 958 34.38 -19.68 -111.75
N ASN A 959 34.82 -20.95 -111.61
CA ASN A 959 34.28 -21.84 -110.58
C ASN A 959 34.83 -21.50 -109.19
N ALA A 960 36.12 -21.17 -109.05
CA ALA A 960 36.68 -20.74 -107.77
C ALA A 960 35.96 -19.49 -107.25
N ARG A 961 35.74 -18.48 -108.10
CA ARG A 961 34.95 -17.29 -107.73
C ARG A 961 33.52 -17.65 -107.34
N LYS A 962 32.85 -18.55 -108.06
CA LYS A 962 31.49 -19.00 -107.72
C LYS A 962 31.41 -19.80 -106.41
N HIS A 963 32.41 -20.64 -106.14
CA HIS A 963 32.48 -21.42 -104.91
C HIS A 963 32.81 -20.54 -103.72
N LEU A 964 33.80 -19.65 -103.86
CA LEU A 964 34.06 -18.63 -102.87
C LEU A 964 32.79 -17.80 -102.69
N THR A 965 32.24 -17.04 -103.67
CA THR A 965 30.96 -16.28 -103.57
C THR A 965 29.73 -17.08 -103.02
N LEU A 966 29.71 -18.42 -103.09
CA LEU A 966 28.67 -19.24 -102.44
C LEU A 966 28.98 -19.61 -100.98
N VAL A 967 30.19 -20.08 -100.67
CA VAL A 967 30.60 -20.28 -99.27
C VAL A 967 30.64 -18.91 -98.57
N HIS A 968 30.88 -17.84 -99.35
CA HIS A 968 30.49 -16.45 -99.17
C HIS A 968 29.03 -16.38 -98.73
N LYS A 969 27.99 -16.71 -99.47
CA LYS A 969 26.60 -16.47 -98.99
C LYS A 969 26.18 -16.98 -97.58
N ASN A 970 26.98 -17.79 -96.89
CA ASN A 970 26.63 -18.42 -95.63
C ASN A 970 27.26 -17.79 -94.36
N THR A 971 28.48 -17.25 -94.36
CA THR A 971 29.10 -16.78 -93.09
C THR A 971 28.53 -15.47 -92.59
N GLU A 972 28.39 -14.42 -93.39
CA GLU A 972 27.77 -13.16 -93.00
C GLU A 972 26.27 -13.37 -92.69
N ARG A 973 25.64 -14.37 -93.32
CA ARG A 973 24.32 -14.84 -92.91
C ARG A 973 24.34 -15.47 -91.50
N MET A 974 25.40 -16.19 -91.12
CA MET A 974 25.61 -16.66 -89.74
C MET A 974 25.99 -15.50 -88.80
N LEU A 975 26.84 -14.56 -89.22
CA LEU A 975 27.27 -13.41 -88.45
C LEU A 975 26.07 -12.51 -88.11
N HIS A 976 25.19 -12.26 -89.08
CA HIS A 976 23.90 -11.61 -88.89
C HIS A 976 22.99 -12.37 -87.92
N LEU A 977 22.92 -13.71 -87.99
CA LEU A 977 22.15 -14.52 -87.03
C LEU A 977 22.71 -14.46 -85.61
N VAL A 978 24.04 -14.51 -85.43
CA VAL A 978 24.71 -14.32 -84.13
C VAL A 978 24.48 -12.89 -83.61
N ASN A 979 24.55 -11.88 -84.48
CA ASN A 979 24.25 -10.50 -84.11
C ASN A 979 22.78 -10.32 -83.69
N GLN A 980 21.82 -11.00 -84.32
CA GLN A 980 20.41 -11.00 -83.87
C GLN A 980 20.23 -11.65 -82.48
N ILE A 981 20.99 -12.70 -82.16
CA ILE A 981 21.00 -13.32 -80.82
C ILE A 981 21.61 -12.36 -79.77
N LEU A 982 22.60 -11.56 -80.16
CA LEU A 982 23.23 -10.57 -79.27
C LEU A 982 22.41 -9.29 -79.08
N ASP A 983 21.67 -8.81 -80.08
CA ASP A 983 20.68 -7.74 -79.90
C ASP A 983 19.52 -8.20 -79.01
N PHE A 984 19.08 -9.45 -79.15
CA PHE A 984 18.16 -10.08 -78.22
C PHE A 984 18.70 -10.09 -76.77
N ARG A 985 19.98 -10.45 -76.55
CA ARG A 985 20.65 -10.36 -75.24
C ARG A 985 20.64 -8.92 -74.68
N LYS A 986 20.85 -7.89 -75.52
CA LYS A 986 20.77 -6.48 -75.08
C LYS A 986 19.38 -6.12 -74.59
N ILE A 987 18.32 -6.60 -75.26
CA ILE A 987 16.92 -6.32 -74.89
C ILE A 987 16.59 -6.95 -73.54
N GLU A 988 16.81 -8.27 -73.36
CA GLU A 988 16.47 -8.95 -72.09
C GLU A 988 17.17 -8.36 -70.87
N ASN A 989 18.44 -7.95 -71.03
CA ASN A 989 19.24 -7.34 -69.96
C ASN A 989 18.94 -5.83 -69.76
N LYS A 990 17.92 -5.27 -70.44
CA LYS A 990 17.59 -3.83 -70.47
C LYS A 990 18.78 -2.94 -70.87
N LYS A 991 19.75 -3.44 -71.64
CA LYS A 991 20.89 -2.68 -72.16
C LYS A 991 20.65 -2.11 -73.56
N MET A 992 19.58 -2.53 -74.24
CA MET A 992 19.12 -1.91 -75.48
C MET A 992 18.46 -0.56 -75.15
N LYS A 993 19.00 0.53 -75.71
CA LYS A 993 18.41 1.87 -75.65
C LYS A 993 17.71 2.23 -76.96
N VAL A 994 16.68 3.07 -76.87
CA VAL A 994 16.01 3.70 -78.02
C VAL A 994 16.56 5.11 -78.17
N LEU A 995 17.10 5.41 -79.35
CA LEU A 995 17.69 6.69 -79.74
C LEU A 995 16.66 7.44 -80.60
N LEU A 996 15.85 8.28 -79.96
CA LEU A 996 14.74 8.95 -80.63
C LEU A 996 15.19 10.22 -81.33
N GLU A 997 14.95 10.29 -82.62
CA GLU A 997 15.14 11.45 -83.48
C GLU A 997 13.83 11.80 -84.20
N LYS A 998 13.69 13.07 -84.61
CA LYS A 998 12.48 13.55 -85.29
C LYS A 998 12.61 13.31 -86.80
N THR A 999 11.89 12.31 -87.31
CA THR A 999 12.01 11.81 -88.68
C THR A 999 10.69 11.91 -89.44
N ASP A 1000 10.72 12.24 -90.74
CA ASP A 1000 9.59 11.99 -91.63
C ASP A 1000 9.48 10.49 -91.96
N VAL A 1001 8.43 9.88 -91.46
CA VAL A 1001 8.18 8.45 -91.57
C VAL A 1001 7.80 8.05 -93.01
N LEU A 1002 7.20 8.93 -93.81
CA LEU A 1002 6.84 8.57 -95.18
C LEU A 1002 8.07 8.41 -96.07
N SER A 1003 9.05 9.32 -95.97
CA SER A 1003 10.35 9.18 -96.62
C SER A 1003 11.10 7.90 -96.16
N LEU A 1004 11.08 7.62 -94.84
CA LEU A 1004 11.73 6.43 -94.29
C LEU A 1004 11.06 5.13 -94.77
N LEU A 1005 9.72 5.09 -94.81
CA LEU A 1005 8.98 3.94 -95.34
C LEU A 1005 9.28 3.73 -96.82
N GLN A 1006 9.28 4.78 -97.65
CA GLN A 1006 9.62 4.65 -99.08
C GLN A 1006 11.04 4.09 -99.28
N LYS A 1007 12.03 4.60 -98.52
CA LYS A 1007 13.42 4.09 -98.51
C LYS A 1007 13.50 2.60 -98.14
N VAL A 1008 12.70 2.11 -97.20
CA VAL A 1008 12.66 0.68 -96.85
C VAL A 1008 11.93 -0.14 -97.93
N MET A 1009 10.82 0.38 -98.48
CA MET A 1009 10.03 -0.26 -99.54
C MET A 1009 10.83 -0.43 -100.85
N ASP A 1010 11.72 0.51 -101.18
CA ASP A 1010 12.56 0.43 -102.38
C ASP A 1010 13.41 -0.84 -102.45
N ASN A 1011 13.86 -1.36 -101.30
CA ASN A 1011 14.61 -2.63 -101.23
C ASN A 1011 13.81 -3.85 -101.72
N PHE A 1012 12.49 -3.75 -101.78
CA PHE A 1012 11.59 -4.81 -102.22
C PHE A 1012 10.95 -4.56 -103.59
N ARG A 1013 11.12 -3.38 -104.21
CA ARG A 1013 10.53 -3.07 -105.53
C ARG A 1013 10.92 -4.09 -106.61
N LEU A 1014 12.19 -4.48 -106.67
CA LEU A 1014 12.65 -5.48 -107.65
C LEU A 1014 11.98 -6.85 -107.44
N ILE A 1015 11.72 -7.24 -106.19
CA ILE A 1015 11.03 -8.49 -105.85
C ILE A 1015 9.53 -8.39 -106.15
N ALA A 1016 8.94 -7.20 -106.01
CA ALA A 1016 7.57 -6.93 -106.45
C ALA A 1016 7.44 -7.05 -107.98
N GLU A 1017 8.39 -6.51 -108.74
CA GLU A 1017 8.44 -6.62 -110.20
C GLU A 1017 8.65 -8.08 -110.65
N GLU A 1018 9.65 -8.80 -110.11
CA GLU A 1018 9.89 -10.23 -110.42
C GLU A 1018 8.68 -11.14 -110.13
N LYS A 1019 7.92 -10.84 -109.06
CA LYS A 1019 6.70 -11.57 -108.71
C LYS A 1019 5.42 -10.98 -109.32
N ASN A 1020 5.51 -9.88 -110.07
CA ASN A 1020 4.35 -9.12 -110.55
C ASN A 1020 3.32 -8.81 -109.44
N ILE A 1021 3.81 -8.43 -108.25
CA ILE A 1021 2.99 -8.07 -107.08
C ILE A 1021 2.61 -6.59 -107.16
N ASN A 1022 1.33 -6.27 -106.99
CA ASN A 1022 0.91 -4.87 -106.85
C ASN A 1022 1.38 -4.35 -105.49
N TYR A 1023 2.32 -3.41 -105.51
CA TYR A 1023 3.02 -2.92 -104.32
C TYR A 1023 2.88 -1.41 -104.19
N GLN A 1024 2.06 -0.96 -103.24
CA GLN A 1024 1.67 0.45 -103.10
C GLN A 1024 1.74 0.95 -101.66
N LEU A 1025 1.98 2.26 -101.52
CA LEU A 1025 1.93 3.01 -100.27
C LEU A 1025 0.66 3.86 -100.25
N GLU A 1026 -0.17 3.69 -99.23
CA GLU A 1026 -1.37 4.48 -98.96
C GLU A 1026 -1.16 5.30 -97.68
N THR A 1027 -1.64 6.54 -97.65
CA THR A 1027 -1.49 7.43 -96.48
C THR A 1027 -2.59 8.49 -96.44
N ASN A 1028 -2.90 8.98 -95.23
CA ASN A 1028 -3.84 10.07 -95.00
C ASN A 1028 -3.18 11.47 -94.82
N GLN A 1029 -1.86 11.59 -94.96
CA GLN A 1029 -1.10 12.85 -94.84
C GLN A 1029 0.04 12.93 -95.86
N GLU A 1030 0.48 14.14 -96.23
CA GLU A 1030 1.57 14.33 -97.21
C GLU A 1030 2.98 14.13 -96.65
N ALA A 1031 3.15 14.32 -95.32
CA ALA A 1031 4.38 14.08 -94.56
C ALA A 1031 4.00 13.69 -93.12
N ILE A 1032 4.77 12.83 -92.47
CA ILE A 1032 4.49 12.38 -91.08
C ILE A 1032 5.78 12.47 -90.26
N GLU A 1033 6.07 13.67 -89.75
CA GLU A 1033 7.18 13.89 -88.81
C GLU A 1033 6.84 13.37 -87.40
N THR A 1034 7.65 12.46 -86.85
CA THR A 1034 7.51 12.04 -85.45
C THR A 1034 8.82 11.51 -84.84
N TRP A 1035 8.82 11.30 -83.53
CA TRP A 1035 9.96 10.80 -82.77
C TRP A 1035 10.05 9.27 -82.87
N ILE A 1036 11.03 8.76 -83.62
CA ILE A 1036 11.35 7.33 -83.76
C ILE A 1036 12.86 7.13 -83.77
N ASP A 1037 13.29 5.89 -83.51
CA ASP A 1037 14.67 5.44 -83.75
C ASP A 1037 14.74 4.85 -85.16
N GLN A 1038 15.47 5.50 -86.08
CA GLN A 1038 15.44 5.12 -87.50
C GLN A 1038 15.92 3.68 -87.71
N ASP A 1039 17.04 3.26 -87.09
CA ASP A 1039 17.58 1.89 -87.18
C ASP A 1039 16.54 0.84 -86.76
N LYS A 1040 15.89 1.04 -85.62
CA LYS A 1040 14.91 0.09 -85.09
C LYS A 1040 13.61 0.11 -85.89
N PHE A 1041 13.18 1.27 -86.39
CA PHE A 1041 12.00 1.38 -87.24
C PHE A 1041 12.23 0.74 -88.61
N GLU A 1042 13.39 0.96 -89.25
CA GLU A 1042 13.77 0.25 -90.47
C GLU A 1042 13.80 -1.26 -90.24
N LYS A 1043 14.40 -1.74 -89.13
CA LYS A 1043 14.40 -3.17 -88.76
C LYS A 1043 13.00 -3.73 -88.56
N ILE A 1044 12.07 -2.98 -87.95
CA ILE A 1044 10.66 -3.38 -87.78
C ILE A 1044 10.00 -3.57 -89.15
N ILE A 1045 10.04 -2.54 -90.00
CA ILE A 1045 9.35 -2.53 -91.29
C ILE A 1045 9.97 -3.53 -92.27
N PHE A 1046 11.30 -3.65 -92.30
CA PHE A 1046 12.01 -4.61 -93.15
C PHE A 1046 11.67 -6.06 -92.78
N ASN A 1047 11.58 -6.40 -91.49
CA ASN A 1047 11.19 -7.76 -91.07
C ASN A 1047 9.72 -8.06 -91.44
N LEU A 1048 8.81 -7.10 -91.31
CA LEU A 1048 7.41 -7.29 -91.69
C LEU A 1048 7.24 -7.41 -93.21
N LEU A 1049 7.85 -6.52 -94.00
CA LEU A 1049 7.88 -6.61 -95.46
C LEU A 1049 8.54 -7.89 -95.97
N SER A 1050 9.68 -8.29 -95.39
CA SER A 1050 10.36 -9.53 -95.77
C SER A 1050 9.51 -10.77 -95.48
N ASN A 1051 8.60 -10.75 -94.50
CA ASN A 1051 7.64 -11.82 -94.30
C ASN A 1051 6.50 -11.74 -95.33
N ALA A 1052 5.91 -10.56 -95.56
CA ALA A 1052 4.88 -10.36 -96.58
C ALA A 1052 5.35 -10.83 -97.96
N PHE A 1053 6.52 -10.39 -98.43
CA PHE A 1053 7.11 -10.84 -99.70
C PHE A 1053 7.52 -12.31 -99.72
N LYS A 1054 7.80 -12.94 -98.57
CA LYS A 1054 8.08 -14.39 -98.50
C LYS A 1054 6.81 -15.23 -98.66
N TYR A 1055 5.70 -14.81 -98.06
CA TYR A 1055 4.46 -15.60 -98.01
C TYR A 1055 3.38 -15.19 -99.02
N THR A 1056 3.60 -14.11 -99.78
CA THR A 1056 2.73 -13.69 -100.90
C THR A 1056 3.12 -14.38 -102.22
N PRO A 1057 2.16 -15.03 -102.92
CA PRO A 1057 2.34 -15.54 -104.28
C PRO A 1057 2.55 -14.44 -105.33
N ALA A 1058 2.90 -14.84 -106.56
CA ALA A 1058 2.94 -13.92 -107.71
C ALA A 1058 1.54 -13.47 -108.14
N ASN A 1059 1.42 -12.25 -108.71
CA ASN A 1059 0.16 -11.64 -109.14
C ASN A 1059 -0.86 -11.36 -108.01
N LYS A 1060 -0.36 -10.99 -106.83
CA LYS A 1060 -1.14 -10.59 -105.65
C LYS A 1060 -0.76 -9.19 -105.18
N SER A 1061 -1.50 -8.59 -104.24
CA SER A 1061 -1.14 -7.28 -103.67
C SER A 1061 -0.40 -7.37 -102.33
N ILE A 1062 0.47 -6.39 -102.09
CA ILE A 1062 0.99 -6.01 -100.77
C ILE A 1062 0.81 -4.49 -100.65
N THR A 1063 0.03 -4.03 -99.68
CA THR A 1063 -0.19 -2.61 -99.41
C THR A 1063 0.47 -2.23 -98.09
N VAL A 1064 1.25 -1.15 -98.11
CA VAL A 1064 1.70 -0.46 -96.89
C VAL A 1064 0.77 0.73 -96.67
N ILE A 1065 0.16 0.82 -95.50
CA ILE A 1065 -0.75 1.91 -95.11
C ILE A 1065 -0.10 2.66 -93.96
N ALA A 1066 0.14 3.96 -94.10
CA ALA A 1066 0.78 4.79 -93.08
C ALA A 1066 -0.09 6.00 -92.73
N ASN A 1067 -0.83 5.90 -91.63
CA ASN A 1067 -1.82 6.89 -91.21
C ASN A 1067 -1.50 7.47 -89.83
N VAL A 1068 -1.95 8.70 -89.58
CA VAL A 1068 -2.00 9.29 -88.22
C VAL A 1068 -3.44 9.28 -87.71
N GLU A 1069 -3.64 8.72 -86.52
CA GLU A 1069 -4.92 8.74 -85.79
C GLU A 1069 -4.69 9.00 -84.30
N SER A 1070 -5.49 9.88 -83.69
CA SER A 1070 -5.45 10.19 -82.24
C SER A 1070 -4.05 10.41 -81.64
N ASN A 1071 -3.16 11.10 -82.39
CA ASN A 1071 -1.76 11.37 -82.04
C ASN A 1071 -0.88 10.10 -81.90
N ARG A 1072 -1.20 9.08 -82.70
CA ARG A 1072 -0.41 7.86 -82.90
C ARG A 1072 -0.15 7.65 -84.39
N LEU A 1073 1.04 7.16 -84.70
CA LEU A 1073 1.42 6.65 -86.00
C LEU A 1073 0.89 5.22 -86.11
N ILE A 1074 0.15 4.91 -87.17
CA ILE A 1074 -0.37 3.58 -87.47
C ILE A 1074 0.20 3.17 -88.84
N VAL A 1075 1.08 2.17 -88.84
CA VAL A 1075 1.65 1.58 -90.05
C VAL A 1075 1.17 0.13 -90.19
N SER A 1076 0.28 -0.10 -91.15
CA SER A 1076 -0.26 -1.41 -91.48
C SER A 1076 0.45 -1.98 -92.71
N ILE A 1077 1.00 -3.19 -92.60
CA ILE A 1077 1.54 -3.95 -93.75
C ILE A 1077 0.57 -5.09 -94.03
N LYS A 1078 -0.09 -5.02 -95.18
CA LYS A 1078 -1.16 -5.92 -95.59
C LYS A 1078 -0.75 -6.74 -96.80
N ASP A 1079 -0.81 -8.06 -96.67
CA ASP A 1079 -0.53 -9.03 -97.72
C ASP A 1079 -1.79 -9.83 -98.13
N GLU A 1080 -1.82 -10.29 -99.38
CA GLU A 1080 -2.74 -11.34 -99.85
C GLU A 1080 -2.04 -12.72 -99.91
N GLY A 1081 -1.24 -13.03 -98.88
CA GLY A 1081 -0.51 -14.28 -98.76
C GLY A 1081 -1.33 -15.45 -98.23
N ILE A 1082 -0.63 -16.50 -97.77
CA ILE A 1082 -1.27 -17.74 -97.28
C ILE A 1082 -2.12 -17.58 -96.00
N GLY A 1083 -2.00 -16.45 -95.29
CA GLY A 1083 -2.64 -16.22 -93.99
C GLY A 1083 -2.09 -17.09 -92.85
N ILE A 1084 -2.55 -16.84 -91.63
CA ILE A 1084 -2.03 -17.44 -90.39
C ILE A 1084 -3.19 -18.10 -89.63
N ASP A 1085 -3.01 -19.37 -89.24
CA ASP A 1085 -4.00 -20.11 -88.44
C ASP A 1085 -4.25 -19.45 -87.06
N LEU A 1086 -5.51 -19.46 -86.62
CA LEU A 1086 -5.95 -18.74 -85.41
C LEU A 1086 -5.24 -19.20 -84.13
N GLN A 1087 -4.84 -20.48 -84.01
CA GLN A 1087 -4.06 -20.95 -82.86
C GLN A 1087 -2.63 -20.38 -82.89
N LYS A 1088 -2.03 -20.30 -84.09
CA LYS A 1088 -0.69 -19.72 -84.27
C LYS A 1088 -0.63 -18.21 -84.13
N GLN A 1089 -1.75 -17.50 -84.30
CA GLN A 1089 -1.79 -16.04 -84.03
C GLN A 1089 -1.46 -15.72 -82.56
N GLN A 1090 -1.76 -16.63 -81.62
CA GLN A 1090 -1.43 -16.47 -80.19
C GLN A 1090 0.04 -16.76 -79.86
N THR A 1091 0.70 -17.65 -80.59
CA THR A 1091 2.12 -17.99 -80.41
C THR A 1091 3.07 -17.22 -81.33
N LEU A 1092 2.55 -16.42 -82.27
CA LEU A 1092 3.30 -15.74 -83.34
C LEU A 1092 4.51 -14.92 -82.87
N PHE A 1093 4.39 -14.30 -81.70
CA PHE A 1093 5.43 -13.47 -81.08
C PHE A 1093 6.16 -14.21 -79.94
N GLN A 1094 6.04 -15.54 -79.86
CA GLN A 1094 6.90 -16.36 -79.02
C GLN A 1094 8.18 -16.72 -79.76
N ARG A 1095 9.28 -16.80 -79.01
CA ARG A 1095 10.64 -16.96 -79.55
C ARG A 1095 10.79 -18.32 -80.22
N PHE A 1096 11.39 -18.32 -81.42
CA PHE A 1096 11.62 -19.51 -82.27
C PHE A 1096 10.35 -20.17 -82.86
N GLU A 1097 9.15 -19.58 -82.69
CA GLU A 1097 7.93 -20.11 -83.31
C GLU A 1097 7.97 -19.96 -84.84
N THR A 1098 7.52 -20.98 -85.57
CA THR A 1098 7.56 -20.99 -87.04
C THR A 1098 6.22 -21.39 -87.67
N LEU A 1099 5.79 -20.63 -88.68
CA LEU A 1099 4.47 -20.76 -89.29
C LEU A 1099 4.31 -22.06 -90.11
N VAL A 1100 5.29 -22.42 -90.94
CA VAL A 1100 5.18 -23.53 -91.90
C VAL A 1100 6.23 -24.61 -91.60
N LYS A 1101 5.80 -25.84 -91.28
CA LYS A 1101 6.68 -26.99 -91.01
C LYS A 1101 7.20 -27.72 -92.26
N PHE A 1102 6.71 -27.38 -93.46
CA PHE A 1102 7.06 -28.04 -94.72
C PHE A 1102 7.51 -27.05 -95.81
N ASN A 1103 8.69 -26.45 -95.65
CA ASN A 1103 9.52 -26.07 -96.79
C ASN A 1103 11.01 -26.03 -96.41
N ILE A 1104 11.70 -27.17 -96.59
CA ILE A 1104 13.07 -27.43 -96.10
C ILE A 1104 14.12 -26.47 -96.72
N LEU A 1105 13.84 -25.91 -97.90
CA LEU A 1105 14.80 -25.10 -98.65
C LEU A 1105 14.97 -23.66 -98.13
N GLN A 1106 14.06 -23.14 -97.29
CA GLN A 1106 14.19 -21.80 -96.70
C GLN A 1106 13.65 -21.72 -95.25
N PRO A 1107 14.32 -22.36 -94.27
CA PRO A 1107 13.95 -22.25 -92.86
C PRO A 1107 13.92 -20.79 -92.39
N SER A 1108 12.99 -20.49 -91.49
CA SER A 1108 12.94 -19.25 -90.71
C SER A 1108 13.56 -19.50 -89.34
N SER A 1109 14.26 -18.52 -88.77
CA SER A 1109 14.80 -18.62 -87.41
C SER A 1109 13.72 -18.55 -86.31
N GLY A 1110 12.53 -18.03 -86.63
CA GLY A 1110 11.49 -17.74 -85.64
C GLY A 1110 11.84 -16.61 -84.66
N ILE A 1111 12.96 -15.90 -84.87
CA ILE A 1111 13.41 -14.77 -84.03
C ILE A 1111 12.84 -13.44 -84.56
N GLY A 1112 12.53 -13.33 -85.86
CA GLY A 1112 12.17 -12.07 -86.51
C GLY A 1112 10.94 -11.36 -85.90
N LEU A 1113 9.78 -12.03 -85.85
CA LEU A 1113 8.56 -11.45 -85.26
C LEU A 1113 8.71 -11.27 -83.73
N SER A 1114 9.40 -12.23 -83.09
CA SER A 1114 10.12 -12.09 -81.82
C SER A 1114 10.64 -10.66 -81.56
N LEU A 1115 11.66 -10.30 -82.31
CA LEU A 1115 12.40 -9.04 -82.20
C LEU A 1115 11.55 -7.83 -82.61
N VAL A 1116 10.71 -7.95 -83.64
CA VAL A 1116 9.79 -6.87 -84.08
C VAL A 1116 8.90 -6.43 -82.93
N LYS A 1117 8.29 -7.38 -82.19
CA LYS A 1117 7.44 -7.04 -81.05
C LYS A 1117 8.23 -6.32 -79.95
N GLU A 1118 9.38 -6.87 -79.55
CA GLU A 1118 10.21 -6.29 -78.47
C GLU A 1118 10.71 -4.87 -78.84
N LEU A 1119 11.06 -4.62 -80.11
CA LEU A 1119 11.44 -3.29 -80.62
C LEU A 1119 10.26 -2.29 -80.65
N ILE A 1120 9.02 -2.76 -80.86
CA ILE A 1120 7.80 -1.94 -80.83
C ILE A 1120 7.40 -1.61 -79.39
N GLU A 1121 7.49 -2.57 -78.46
CA GLU A 1121 7.24 -2.33 -77.03
C GLU A 1121 8.31 -1.40 -76.42
N LEU A 1122 9.57 -1.46 -76.88
CA LEU A 1122 10.60 -0.46 -76.61
C LEU A 1122 10.22 0.94 -77.13
N HIS A 1123 9.55 1.04 -78.29
CA HIS A 1123 8.93 2.28 -78.78
C HIS A 1123 7.61 2.65 -78.07
N CYS A 1124 7.30 2.03 -76.94
CA CYS A 1124 6.04 2.26 -76.21
C CYS A 1124 4.77 2.00 -77.05
N GLY A 1125 4.91 1.26 -78.15
CA GLY A 1125 3.86 0.97 -79.11
C GLY A 1125 3.20 -0.40 -78.89
N ASN A 1126 2.34 -0.75 -79.84
CA ASN A 1126 1.70 -2.07 -79.92
C ASN A 1126 1.80 -2.63 -81.34
N ILE A 1127 1.70 -3.95 -81.50
CA ILE A 1127 1.51 -4.61 -82.80
C ILE A 1127 0.26 -5.48 -82.77
N GLU A 1128 -0.65 -5.24 -83.70
CA GLU A 1128 -1.85 -6.03 -83.93
C GLU A 1128 -1.69 -6.87 -85.20
N VAL A 1129 -2.33 -8.04 -85.23
CA VAL A 1129 -2.33 -8.93 -86.40
C VAL A 1129 -3.75 -9.35 -86.71
N LYS A 1130 -4.19 -9.11 -87.94
CA LYS A 1130 -5.50 -9.53 -88.49
C LYS A 1130 -5.21 -10.41 -89.70
N SER A 1131 -5.34 -11.73 -89.54
CA SER A 1131 -4.99 -12.69 -90.59
C SER A 1131 -6.04 -13.78 -90.71
N GLN A 1132 -6.27 -14.24 -91.94
CA GLN A 1132 -7.20 -15.32 -92.25
C GLN A 1132 -6.57 -16.28 -93.26
N PRO A 1133 -6.47 -17.59 -92.96
CA PRO A 1133 -5.89 -18.59 -93.86
C PRO A 1133 -6.51 -18.54 -95.27
N GLY A 1134 -5.66 -18.51 -96.28
CA GLY A 1134 -6.03 -18.43 -97.70
C GLY A 1134 -6.48 -17.06 -98.21
N VAL A 1135 -6.57 -16.04 -97.34
CA VAL A 1135 -6.94 -14.66 -97.71
C VAL A 1135 -5.74 -13.73 -97.66
N GLY A 1136 -4.97 -13.77 -96.57
CA GLY A 1136 -3.85 -12.86 -96.33
C GLY A 1136 -3.65 -12.50 -94.86
N SER A 1137 -2.72 -11.58 -94.60
CA SER A 1137 -2.40 -11.07 -93.26
C SER A 1137 -2.23 -9.56 -93.26
N GLU A 1138 -2.64 -8.90 -92.19
CA GLU A 1138 -2.42 -7.49 -91.95
C GLU A 1138 -1.74 -7.31 -90.58
N PHE A 1139 -0.53 -6.75 -90.60
CA PHE A 1139 0.29 -6.45 -89.43
C PHE A 1139 0.27 -4.95 -89.17
N THR A 1140 -0.44 -4.52 -88.13
CA THR A 1140 -0.64 -3.10 -87.80
C THR A 1140 0.26 -2.70 -86.62
N VAL A 1141 1.30 -1.91 -86.90
CA VAL A 1141 2.20 -1.30 -85.91
C VAL A 1141 1.63 0.04 -85.47
N ILE A 1142 1.50 0.25 -84.16
CA ILE A 1142 0.91 1.47 -83.57
C ILE A 1142 1.94 2.10 -82.63
N LEU A 1143 2.54 3.23 -83.02
CA LEU A 1143 3.55 3.96 -82.22
C LEU A 1143 3.01 5.30 -81.69
N PRO A 1144 3.35 5.71 -80.45
CA PRO A 1144 2.96 7.01 -79.91
C PRO A 1144 3.85 8.14 -80.46
N MET A 1145 3.23 9.20 -80.99
CA MET A 1145 3.97 10.31 -81.62
C MET A 1145 4.48 11.37 -80.63
N ASN A 1146 4.08 11.28 -79.36
CA ASN A 1146 4.33 12.30 -78.34
C ASN A 1146 5.61 12.00 -77.55
N GLN A 1147 6.59 12.91 -77.64
CA GLN A 1147 7.88 12.89 -76.93
C GLN A 1147 7.74 12.52 -75.43
N LYS A 1148 6.70 13.03 -74.76
CA LYS A 1148 6.45 12.82 -73.32
C LYS A 1148 6.16 11.37 -72.90
N VAL A 1149 5.90 10.46 -73.85
CA VAL A 1149 5.69 9.03 -73.54
C VAL A 1149 7.02 8.32 -73.21
N TYR A 1150 8.13 8.91 -73.67
CA TYR A 1150 9.47 8.38 -73.54
C TYR A 1150 10.35 9.15 -72.51
N GLU A 1151 9.95 10.37 -72.13
CA GLU A 1151 10.58 11.15 -71.06
C GLU A 1151 10.61 10.36 -69.73
N GLY A 1152 11.76 10.36 -69.05
CA GLY A 1152 11.94 9.71 -67.74
C GLY A 1152 12.15 8.19 -67.77
N ARG A 1153 12.32 7.55 -68.94
CA ARG A 1153 12.70 6.13 -69.07
C ARG A 1153 14.22 5.98 -69.14
N GLU A 1154 14.79 5.11 -68.30
CA GLU A 1154 16.24 4.80 -68.26
C GLU A 1154 16.81 4.28 -69.60
N ASN A 1155 15.94 3.76 -70.47
CA ASN A 1155 16.26 3.14 -71.75
C ASN A 1155 16.04 4.06 -72.97
N THR A 1156 15.73 5.35 -72.76
CA THR A 1156 15.51 6.32 -73.85
C THR A 1156 16.58 7.40 -73.84
N GLU A 1157 17.18 7.66 -75.01
CA GLU A 1157 18.00 8.83 -75.28
C GLU A 1157 17.40 9.61 -76.45
N PHE A 1158 17.32 10.93 -76.35
CA PHE A 1158 16.81 11.80 -77.41
C PHE A 1158 17.97 12.44 -78.16
N ILE A 1159 17.98 12.32 -79.49
CA ILE A 1159 18.91 13.02 -80.36
C ILE A 1159 18.35 14.43 -80.59
N LEU A 1160 18.86 15.38 -79.81
CA LEU A 1160 18.56 16.81 -79.97
C LEU A 1160 19.45 17.41 -81.06
N ASN A 1161 18.89 17.65 -82.24
CA ASN A 1161 19.56 18.35 -83.33
C ASN A 1161 19.61 19.87 -83.06
N ASP A 1162 20.67 20.32 -82.36
CA ASP A 1162 20.96 21.74 -82.17
C ASP A 1162 21.48 22.40 -83.46
N GLY A 1163 20.54 22.92 -84.27
CA GLY A 1163 20.73 24.10 -85.11
C GLY A 1163 21.61 23.96 -86.38
N ASN A 1164 21.01 24.27 -87.54
CA ASN A 1164 21.68 24.35 -88.83
C ASN A 1164 23.03 25.10 -88.81
N SER A 1165 24.13 24.37 -89.00
CA SER A 1165 25.40 24.91 -89.49
C SER A 1165 26.08 23.94 -90.48
N VAL A 1166 25.64 24.01 -91.74
CA VAL A 1166 26.46 23.65 -92.91
C VAL A 1166 27.57 24.71 -93.02
N PRO A 1167 28.87 24.40 -93.26
CA PRO A 1167 29.40 23.32 -94.11
C PRO A 1167 30.39 22.37 -93.37
N ALA A 1168 30.98 21.33 -93.98
CA ALA A 1168 31.16 21.05 -95.41
C ALA A 1168 31.24 19.57 -95.78
N GLU A 1169 31.07 19.31 -97.08
CA GLU A 1169 31.83 18.34 -97.89
C GLU A 1169 32.72 17.29 -97.17
N LYS A 1170 32.23 16.06 -97.04
CA LYS A 1170 32.25 15.08 -98.15
C LYS A 1170 31.18 14.00 -97.93
N LYS A 1171 30.37 13.61 -98.93
CA LYS A 1171 30.65 13.04 -100.26
C LYS A 1171 31.07 11.57 -100.21
N ASN A 1172 30.51 10.81 -101.14
CA ASN A 1172 30.83 9.44 -101.51
C ASN A 1172 30.51 8.43 -100.38
N GLU A 1173 29.38 7.73 -100.53
CA GLU A 1173 29.31 6.42 -101.20
C GLU A 1173 29.85 5.34 -100.26
N ILE A 1174 29.00 4.65 -99.49
CA ILE A 1174 27.89 3.76 -99.93
C ILE A 1174 28.41 2.66 -100.85
N ARG A 1175 28.18 1.42 -100.38
CA ARG A 1175 28.42 0.11 -101.01
C ARG A 1175 29.87 -0.42 -100.97
N PRO A 1176 30.01 -1.73 -100.71
CA PRO A 1176 29.11 -2.53 -99.86
C PRO A 1176 29.86 -3.55 -99.00
N MET A 1177 29.10 -4.38 -98.29
CA MET A 1177 29.53 -5.76 -98.06
C MET A 1177 29.64 -6.49 -99.42
N VAL A 1178 30.81 -6.39 -100.06
CA VAL A 1178 31.38 -7.53 -100.79
C VAL A 1178 32.23 -8.31 -99.79
N GLU A 1179 31.97 -9.58 -99.56
CA GLU A 1179 30.66 -10.20 -99.69
C GLU A 1179 30.35 -10.89 -98.33
N ILE A 1180 30.77 -12.14 -98.02
CA ILE A 1180 30.00 -13.00 -97.05
C ILE A 1180 30.63 -14.31 -96.34
N ALA A 1181 31.91 -14.83 -96.39
CA ALA A 1181 32.30 -16.34 -96.40
C ALA A 1181 32.98 -17.17 -95.26
N SER A 1182 32.98 -18.53 -95.41
CA SER A 1182 34.12 -19.54 -95.46
C SER A 1182 34.53 -20.59 -94.38
N MET A 1183 33.90 -21.78 -94.45
CA MET A 1183 34.38 -23.10 -93.95
C MET A 1183 35.91 -23.34 -93.71
N ALA A 1184 36.19 -23.90 -92.52
CA ALA A 1184 37.05 -25.08 -92.27
C ALA A 1184 38.60 -25.04 -92.40
N ASP A 1185 39.23 -25.23 -91.22
CA ASP A 1185 40.21 -26.29 -90.90
C ASP A 1185 41.72 -26.16 -91.22
N ILE A 1186 42.49 -26.59 -90.20
CA ILE A 1186 43.88 -27.13 -90.18
C ILE A 1186 45.07 -26.15 -89.97
N THR A 1187 45.58 -26.27 -88.74
CA THR A 1187 46.92 -26.09 -88.12
C THR A 1187 48.16 -26.50 -88.98
N PRO A 1188 49.44 -26.32 -88.55
CA PRO A 1188 49.98 -26.07 -87.19
C PRO A 1188 51.19 -25.09 -87.02
N SER A 1189 51.65 -24.89 -85.76
CA SER A 1189 53.07 -25.13 -85.31
C SER A 1189 53.74 -24.06 -84.41
N GLU A 1190 53.85 -24.38 -83.12
CA GLU A 1190 55.03 -24.26 -82.20
C GLU A 1190 55.87 -22.95 -81.98
N THR A 1191 56.15 -22.69 -80.68
CA THR A 1191 57.40 -22.15 -80.06
C THR A 1191 57.80 -20.65 -80.09
N ALA A 1192 57.35 -19.93 -79.06
CA ALA A 1192 58.14 -19.39 -77.92
C ALA A 1192 59.55 -18.73 -78.07
N LYS A 1193 59.69 -17.54 -77.45
CA LYS A 1193 60.81 -16.96 -76.63
C LYS A 1193 61.34 -15.55 -77.00
N GLU A 1194 61.24 -14.66 -76.02
CA GLU A 1194 62.24 -13.69 -75.47
C GLU A 1194 63.77 -13.96 -75.69
N PRO A 1195 64.72 -13.04 -75.34
CA PRO A 1195 64.61 -11.60 -74.98
C PRO A 1195 65.78 -10.65 -75.48
N ASN A 1196 65.75 -9.37 -75.05
CA ASN A 1196 66.90 -8.46 -74.76
C ASN A 1196 67.85 -7.93 -75.88
N GLN A 1197 67.91 -6.59 -76.09
CA GLN A 1197 68.99 -5.69 -75.58
C GLN A 1197 68.94 -4.21 -76.06
N ILE A 1198 69.04 -3.27 -75.10
CA ILE A 1198 69.80 -2.00 -75.06
C ILE A 1198 70.18 -1.27 -76.38
N SER A 1199 69.71 -0.03 -76.57
CA SER A 1199 70.56 1.18 -76.79
C SER A 1199 69.74 2.48 -76.88
N ASN A 1200 70.37 3.65 -76.65
CA ASN A 1200 69.73 4.96 -76.64
C ASN A 1200 69.69 5.59 -78.05
N GLU A 1201 68.50 5.96 -78.52
CA GLU A 1201 68.22 7.08 -79.43
C GLU A 1201 66.79 7.59 -79.12
N GLU A 1202 66.39 8.77 -79.60
CA GLU A 1202 65.22 9.55 -79.11
C GLU A 1202 63.99 8.67 -78.81
N ASP A 1203 63.63 8.54 -77.51
CA ASP A 1203 62.76 7.47 -77.00
C ASP A 1203 61.44 7.37 -77.79
N PRO A 1204 61.24 6.31 -78.59
CA PRO A 1204 60.05 6.20 -79.43
C PRO A 1204 58.83 5.87 -78.56
N VAL A 1205 57.73 6.57 -78.86
CA VAL A 1205 56.44 6.51 -78.13
C VAL A 1205 56.10 5.06 -77.76
N SER A 1206 55.91 4.85 -76.47
CA SER A 1206 55.82 3.53 -75.86
C SER A 1206 54.37 3.08 -75.73
N ILE A 1207 54.09 1.86 -76.20
CA ILE A 1207 52.74 1.29 -76.20
C ILE A 1207 52.75 -0.01 -75.41
N LEU A 1208 52.02 -0.06 -74.30
CA LEU A 1208 51.80 -1.28 -73.54
C LEU A 1208 50.55 -2.01 -74.05
N ILE A 1209 50.72 -3.22 -74.58
CA ILE A 1209 49.64 -4.10 -75.01
C ILE A 1209 49.36 -5.12 -73.89
N VAL A 1210 48.18 -5.05 -73.30
CA VAL A 1210 47.69 -5.93 -72.23
C VAL A 1210 46.56 -6.79 -72.79
N GLU A 1211 46.85 -8.05 -73.06
CA GLU A 1211 45.97 -8.98 -73.78
C GLU A 1211 46.29 -10.39 -73.27
N ASP A 1212 45.29 -11.24 -73.01
CA ASP A 1212 45.55 -12.59 -72.50
C ASP A 1212 45.79 -13.59 -73.65
N ASN A 1213 45.10 -13.40 -74.78
CA ASN A 1213 45.21 -14.24 -75.96
C ASN A 1213 46.58 -14.07 -76.63
N VAL A 1214 47.38 -15.13 -76.60
CA VAL A 1214 48.76 -15.15 -77.14
C VAL A 1214 48.79 -14.84 -78.65
N GLU A 1215 47.84 -15.35 -79.43
CA GLU A 1215 47.83 -15.16 -80.88
C GLU A 1215 47.48 -13.71 -81.24
N LEU A 1216 46.48 -13.12 -80.56
CA LEU A 1216 46.07 -11.73 -80.79
C LEU A 1216 47.10 -10.73 -80.25
N ARG A 1217 47.70 -10.99 -79.08
CA ARG A 1217 48.77 -10.16 -78.51
C ARG A 1217 50.00 -10.12 -79.42
N ASN A 1218 50.40 -11.27 -79.97
CA ASN A 1218 51.51 -11.35 -80.91
C ASN A 1218 51.17 -10.60 -82.20
N PHE A 1219 50.00 -10.81 -82.80
CA PHE A 1219 49.56 -10.10 -84.01
C PHE A 1219 49.54 -8.58 -83.86
N LEU A 1220 49.05 -8.06 -82.72
CA LEU A 1220 49.09 -6.63 -82.42
C LEU A 1220 50.51 -6.10 -82.16
N SER A 1221 51.37 -6.91 -81.52
CA SER A 1221 52.78 -6.57 -81.30
C SER A 1221 53.56 -6.51 -82.61
N ASP A 1222 53.36 -7.47 -83.51
CA ASP A 1222 54.04 -7.52 -84.81
C ASP A 1222 53.67 -6.31 -85.67
N ILE A 1223 52.40 -5.88 -85.68
CA ILE A 1223 51.94 -4.70 -86.42
C ILE A 1223 52.47 -3.38 -85.82
N LEU A 1224 52.50 -3.25 -84.49
CA LEU A 1224 52.85 -1.97 -83.84
C LEU A 1224 54.37 -1.79 -83.65
N SER A 1225 55.15 -2.87 -83.58
CA SER A 1225 56.61 -2.82 -83.38
C SER A 1225 57.40 -2.25 -84.57
N GLU A 1226 56.80 -2.11 -85.76
CA GLU A 1226 57.42 -1.35 -86.87
C GLU A 1226 57.54 0.16 -86.59
N SER A 1227 56.74 0.73 -85.68
CA SER A 1227 56.63 2.18 -85.46
C SER A 1227 56.72 2.63 -83.99
N TYR A 1228 56.59 1.72 -83.02
CA TYR A 1228 56.47 2.04 -81.60
C TYR A 1228 57.28 1.10 -80.71
N ARG A 1229 57.67 1.58 -79.52
CA ARG A 1229 58.28 0.73 -78.49
C ARG A 1229 57.19 -0.05 -77.78
N VAL A 1230 56.89 -1.25 -78.30
CA VAL A 1230 55.87 -2.12 -77.73
C VAL A 1230 56.38 -2.79 -76.45
N LEU A 1231 55.63 -2.63 -75.36
CA LEU A 1231 55.68 -3.45 -74.15
C LEU A 1231 54.47 -4.40 -74.18
N THR A 1232 54.58 -5.57 -73.55
CA THR A 1232 53.47 -6.55 -73.51
C THR A 1232 53.25 -7.13 -72.12
N ALA A 1233 51.99 -7.27 -71.71
CA ALA A 1233 51.58 -7.95 -70.49
C ALA A 1233 50.45 -8.95 -70.78
N THR A 1234 50.34 -10.02 -69.98
CA THR A 1234 49.38 -11.12 -70.21
C THR A 1234 48.06 -10.93 -69.47
N ASN A 1235 47.98 -9.95 -68.58
CA ASN A 1235 46.83 -9.68 -67.72
C ASN A 1235 46.90 -8.28 -67.11
N GLY A 1236 45.80 -7.78 -66.55
CA GLY A 1236 45.70 -6.43 -66.00
C GLY A 1236 46.58 -6.16 -64.77
N GLN A 1237 47.05 -7.17 -64.04
CA GLN A 1237 47.93 -6.98 -62.89
C GLN A 1237 49.37 -6.78 -63.36
N GLU A 1238 49.86 -7.62 -64.28
CA GLU A 1238 51.10 -7.36 -65.01
C GLU A 1238 51.03 -6.01 -65.74
N GLY A 1239 49.91 -5.69 -66.38
CA GLY A 1239 49.72 -4.40 -67.06
C GLY A 1239 49.77 -3.20 -66.10
N LEU A 1240 49.15 -3.31 -64.91
CA LEU A 1240 49.22 -2.28 -63.88
C LEU A 1240 50.64 -2.08 -63.34
N ASP A 1241 51.40 -3.16 -63.15
CA ASP A 1241 52.75 -3.08 -62.61
C ASP A 1241 53.78 -2.66 -63.68
N GLN A 1242 53.61 -3.07 -64.94
CA GLN A 1242 54.35 -2.50 -66.08
C GLN A 1242 54.05 -1.01 -66.27
N ALA A 1243 52.79 -0.58 -66.11
CA ALA A 1243 52.42 0.83 -66.17
C ALA A 1243 53.02 1.66 -65.01
N ARG A 1244 53.31 1.03 -63.86
CA ARG A 1244 54.03 1.64 -62.73
C ARG A 1244 55.54 1.70 -62.94
N GLU A 1245 56.13 0.68 -63.54
CA GLU A 1245 57.59 0.59 -63.70
C GLU A 1245 58.10 1.41 -64.90
N TYR A 1246 57.34 1.46 -66.00
CA TYR A 1246 57.78 2.06 -67.26
C TYR A 1246 56.99 3.29 -67.73
N ILE A 1247 55.81 3.56 -67.15
CA ILE A 1247 54.94 4.72 -67.46
C ILE A 1247 54.75 4.93 -68.98
N PRO A 1248 54.07 3.99 -69.68
CA PRO A 1248 53.94 4.02 -71.14
C PRO A 1248 53.03 5.15 -71.64
N ASP A 1249 53.36 5.73 -72.80
CA ASP A 1249 52.62 6.82 -73.44
C ASP A 1249 51.19 6.42 -73.86
N LEU A 1250 50.98 5.14 -74.19
CA LEU A 1250 49.68 4.57 -74.52
C LEU A 1250 49.54 3.16 -73.94
N ILE A 1251 48.33 2.82 -73.49
CA ILE A 1251 47.98 1.46 -73.06
C ILE A 1251 46.81 0.97 -73.91
N ILE A 1252 47.02 -0.15 -74.60
CA ILE A 1252 45.99 -0.92 -75.30
C ILE A 1252 45.70 -2.12 -74.40
N SER A 1253 44.44 -2.29 -73.97
CA SER A 1253 44.03 -3.36 -73.06
C SER A 1253 42.78 -4.04 -73.60
N ASP A 1254 42.72 -5.38 -73.59
CA ASP A 1254 41.42 -6.05 -73.58
C ASP A 1254 40.70 -5.77 -72.25
N ILE A 1255 39.38 -5.96 -72.23
CA ILE A 1255 38.52 -5.74 -71.07
C ILE A 1255 38.49 -6.95 -70.13
N MET A 1256 38.64 -8.19 -70.61
CA MET A 1256 38.21 -9.43 -69.94
C MET A 1256 39.35 -10.42 -69.63
N MET A 1257 40.39 -9.96 -68.95
CA MET A 1257 41.59 -10.76 -68.64
C MET A 1257 41.55 -11.45 -67.25
N PRO A 1258 42.31 -12.56 -67.05
CA PRO A 1258 42.45 -13.22 -65.75
C PRO A 1258 43.26 -12.37 -64.75
N ALA A 1259 43.23 -12.76 -63.46
CA ALA A 1259 43.86 -12.08 -62.31
C ALA A 1259 43.35 -10.64 -62.01
N MET A 1260 43.42 -9.73 -62.98
CA MET A 1260 42.82 -8.39 -62.95
C MET A 1260 42.37 -8.06 -64.38
N ASP A 1261 41.14 -7.57 -64.52
CA ASP A 1261 40.56 -7.21 -65.80
C ASP A 1261 41.02 -5.80 -66.26
N GLY A 1262 40.82 -5.47 -67.54
CA GLY A 1262 41.32 -4.21 -68.11
C GLY A 1262 40.66 -2.96 -67.53
N LEU A 1263 39.43 -3.07 -67.03
CA LEU A 1263 38.71 -1.94 -66.42
C LEU A 1263 39.19 -1.69 -64.99
N ASP A 1264 39.41 -2.74 -64.21
CA ASP A 1264 40.04 -2.62 -62.88
C ASP A 1264 41.50 -2.16 -63.00
N MET A 1265 42.25 -2.58 -64.02
CA MET A 1265 43.59 -2.04 -64.31
C MET A 1265 43.53 -0.53 -64.60
N VAL A 1266 42.73 -0.10 -65.59
CA VAL A 1266 42.60 1.32 -65.96
C VAL A 1266 42.06 2.17 -64.80
N LYS A 1267 41.21 1.60 -63.94
CA LYS A 1267 40.76 2.24 -62.71
C LYS A 1267 41.90 2.40 -61.69
N ASN A 1268 42.68 1.36 -61.42
CA ASN A 1268 43.84 1.44 -60.52
C ASN A 1268 44.89 2.44 -61.02
N ILE A 1269 45.08 2.56 -62.34
CA ILE A 1269 45.92 3.60 -62.95
C ILE A 1269 45.35 4.99 -62.65
N LYS A 1270 44.05 5.22 -62.91
CA LYS A 1270 43.39 6.53 -62.70
C LYS A 1270 43.23 6.94 -61.22
N GLU A 1271 43.15 5.99 -60.31
CA GLU A 1271 43.10 6.26 -58.86
C GLU A 1271 44.50 6.55 -58.28
N ASN A 1272 45.59 6.10 -58.93
CA ASN A 1272 46.96 6.39 -58.51
C ASN A 1272 47.54 7.64 -59.21
N ARG A 1273 47.73 8.72 -58.44
CA ARG A 1273 48.27 10.01 -58.91
C ARG A 1273 49.70 9.97 -59.47
N GLU A 1274 50.45 8.90 -59.24
CA GLU A 1274 51.83 8.76 -59.77
C GLU A 1274 51.87 8.21 -61.20
N ILE A 1275 50.75 7.65 -61.70
CA ILE A 1275 50.62 7.04 -63.04
C ILE A 1275 49.36 7.48 -63.81
N CYS A 1276 48.45 8.22 -63.15
CA CYS A 1276 47.35 8.90 -63.82
C CYS A 1276 47.85 10.18 -64.52
N HIS A 1277 48.08 10.07 -65.82
CA HIS A 1277 48.20 11.22 -66.73
C HIS A 1277 46.84 11.85 -67.06
#